data_AF-E4XGM4-F1
#
_entry.id   AF-E4XGM4-F1
#
_cell.length_a   1.000
_cell.length_b   1.000
_cell.length_c   1.000
_cell.angle_alpha   90.00
_cell.angle_beta   90.00
_cell.angle_gamma   90.00
#
_symmetry.space_group_name_H-M   'P 1'
#
loop_
_entity.id
_entity.type
_entity.pdbx_description
1 polymer ?
#
loop_
_entity_poly.entity_id
_entity_poly.type
_entity_poly.pdbx_seq_one_letter_code
_entity_poly.pdbx_strand_id
1 'polypeptide(L)'
;MSAGTDTFLNNLINYDKENIPESSLIAVQSYLDDPIFDPIKIEKKSLAAAGLCAWAVNIVKFYRIFCDVEPKRIALAEANARKAEAEERFNTIQEKLQNLRDNMKELTDRYEAATSDKQRCQEEADQTAATIALANRLVSGLASENVRWAESVETFQKNEKMLPGDVLLITAFISYFGYFTKNYRREMLEDHIIPFIKGLKTPIPITENLDPIRMLTDDATVAGWNNQGLPADRMSMENATILTTCDRWPLMVDPQLQGIKWIKKKFEGEDFHIVRLGNKGYLDKIEQAVSNGDTVLIENLGETTDPVLDPLLGRNTIKKGRFIQIGDKEVDYNPKFRLILHTKLANPHYQPEMQAQCTLINFTVTREGLEDQLLADVVAAERPDLEAEKAKLTTQQNEFKITLKGLEDNLLARLSSASGNFLGDHALVENLETTKRTAAEIEVQVAESKVTEEKINQARENYRPAANRASLLYFILDDLNKIHPMYQFSLKAFNVVFSKSIERAEQAEQVKARVANLIDSTTYSVYIYASRGLFEKDKLTFTAQMAFTILLNRGEIAQNELDFLLRFPTKTNTTSPVDFLNDQSWGGVLSLSEMDEFRGLDKDIEGSAKRWKKFVDSEAPEKEKFPQEWKNKSPLQKLCMMRCFRPDRMTYAVTEFISDKLHSKYTENRSVPFAQSFEETGPATPIFFILSPGVDPLKDVEALGKKLGFTFAKRNFHNVSLGQGQEIVAEQAMEQAAKEGHWVILQNVHLVAAWLSTLEKLLEGYAEGSHPNLRVFLSAEPAGTPESHIIPGGILENSIKITNEPPTGILANLHKALDNFNQETLEQCSRENEFKSILNSVCYFHAVVSERTKFGPQGWNRVYPFNAGDLTISIDVLLNYLEVNAKVPWDDLRYLFGEIMYGGHITDDWDRRLCRTYLIEYMSPEQLEGDLFLAPGYAVPPNSDYQGYHNYIDENLPPESPYLYGLHPNAEIGVLTKTSENLFRTLLEMQPKDAAASGDGAVTMEEKVQEILESISEKLPEEFAMYELAAKVEEVTPYTVVALQEAERMNNLLREISSSLKSVSLGLKGELTITPAMEALMNSFFIDQVPEGWQQLAYPSMLGLTAWYEDFLKRIRFLEAWVTDFAMPNTVWLGGLFNPQSFLTAIMQSMARKNEWPLDKMALSVDILKKNVEDIQAPPREGTYLSNLFMEGARWDLQAGCIAESKLKDLLPALPILYVKAVPIERLETKNMYECPVYKTAERGPNYVWTFNLRTKDHQNKWILGGVALLLQN
;
A
#
# COMPACT_ATOMS: atom_id res chain seq x y z
N MET A 1 -17.64 63.23 181.35
CA MET A 1 -17.61 63.74 179.97
C MET A 1 -16.25 63.33 179.39
N SER A 2 -16.02 62.25 178.66
CA SER A 2 -16.70 61.50 177.58
C SER A 2 -16.21 61.88 176.17
N ALA A 3 -15.66 60.86 175.49
CA ALA A 3 -15.21 60.75 174.10
C ALA A 3 -13.84 61.38 173.75
N GLY A 4 -12.88 60.52 173.33
CA GLY A 4 -11.62 60.97 172.69
C GLY A 4 -10.50 59.94 172.47
N THR A 5 -10.61 58.69 172.94
CA THR A 5 -9.51 57.70 172.94
C THR A 5 -9.22 56.98 171.61
N ASP A 6 -10.20 56.79 170.71
CA ASP A 6 -9.99 56.10 169.43
C ASP A 6 -9.29 56.97 168.36
N THR A 7 -9.45 58.30 168.44
CA THR A 7 -8.81 59.26 167.52
C THR A 7 -7.29 59.33 167.67
N PHE A 8 -6.76 59.16 168.89
CA PHE A 8 -5.32 59.22 169.14
C PHE A 8 -4.58 57.98 168.60
N LEU A 9 -5.17 56.79 168.75
CA LEU A 9 -4.59 55.55 168.21
C LEU A 9 -4.57 55.57 166.67
N ASN A 10 -5.64 56.07 166.05
CA ASN A 10 -5.72 56.19 164.59
C ASN A 10 -4.67 57.15 164.02
N ASN A 11 -4.38 58.25 164.73
CA ASN A 11 -3.34 59.20 164.34
C ASN A 11 -1.91 58.65 164.51
N LEU A 12 -1.68 57.72 165.46
CA LEU A 12 -0.38 57.04 165.63
C LEU A 12 -0.14 55.96 164.57
N ILE A 13 -1.18 55.24 164.14
CA ILE A 13 -1.09 54.16 163.13
C ILE A 13 -0.92 54.74 161.71
N ASN A 14 -1.69 55.79 161.39
CA ASN A 14 -1.68 56.43 160.06
C ASN A 14 -0.76 57.65 159.99
N TYR A 15 0.21 57.77 160.90
CA TYR A 15 1.16 58.88 160.85
C TYR A 15 1.97 58.81 159.55
N ASP A 16 1.98 59.91 158.80
CA ASP A 16 2.74 60.04 157.57
C ASP A 16 4.23 60.04 157.89
N LYS A 17 4.79 58.84 157.88
CA LYS A 17 6.22 58.55 158.13
C LYS A 17 7.11 58.89 156.93
N GLU A 18 6.52 59.22 155.77
CA GLU A 18 7.23 59.48 154.52
C GLU A 18 7.51 60.98 154.33
N ASN A 19 6.68 61.87 154.91
CA ASN A 19 6.89 63.32 154.90
C ASN A 19 6.93 63.90 156.33
N ILE A 20 8.07 63.82 157.01
CA ILE A 20 8.26 64.44 158.34
C ILE A 20 8.78 65.88 158.18
N PRO A 21 8.04 66.91 158.64
CA PRO A 21 8.49 68.30 158.58
C PRO A 21 9.81 68.50 159.37
N GLU A 22 10.77 69.20 158.77
CA GLU A 22 12.11 69.43 159.35
C GLU A 22 12.07 70.11 160.73
N SER A 23 11.07 70.99 160.95
CA SER A 23 10.80 71.60 162.26
C SER A 23 10.54 70.58 163.38
N SER A 24 9.89 69.46 163.05
CA SER A 24 9.55 68.40 164.01
C SER A 24 10.76 67.50 164.31
N LEU A 25 11.66 67.30 163.35
CA LEU A 25 12.93 66.57 163.56
C LEU A 25 13.86 67.35 164.50
N ILE A 26 13.96 68.67 164.33
CA ILE A 26 14.79 69.54 165.19
C ILE A 26 14.25 69.54 166.63
N ALA A 27 12.93 69.65 166.80
CA ALA A 27 12.29 69.68 168.12
C ALA A 27 12.43 68.34 168.89
N VAL A 28 12.47 67.20 168.19
CA VAL A 28 12.60 65.87 168.81
C VAL A 28 14.07 65.51 169.07
N GLN A 29 15.01 66.06 168.31
CA GLN A 29 16.45 65.79 168.47
C GLN A 29 16.95 66.11 169.88
N SER A 30 16.51 67.22 170.48
CA SER A 30 16.90 67.59 171.85
C SER A 30 16.45 66.59 172.92
N TYR A 31 15.37 65.84 172.67
CA TYR A 31 14.90 64.79 173.57
C TYR A 31 15.59 63.44 173.30
N LEU A 32 15.93 63.14 172.05
CA LEU A 32 16.67 61.92 171.68
C LEU A 32 18.11 61.90 172.20
N ASP A 33 18.72 63.08 172.39
CA ASP A 33 20.09 63.21 172.90
C ASP A 33 20.16 63.16 174.46
N ASP A 34 19.02 63.16 175.17
CA ASP A 34 18.97 63.06 176.63
C ASP A 34 19.20 61.61 177.10
N PRO A 35 20.24 61.32 177.92
CA PRO A 35 20.52 59.97 178.42
C PRO A 35 19.41 59.35 179.30
N ILE A 36 18.43 60.15 179.74
CA ILE A 36 17.26 59.72 180.51
C ILE A 36 16.14 59.22 179.58
N PHE A 37 16.12 59.64 178.31
CA PHE A 37 15.08 59.33 177.31
C PHE A 37 15.35 58.01 176.56
N ASP A 38 15.54 56.94 177.34
CA ASP A 38 15.76 55.57 176.86
C ASP A 38 14.55 54.69 177.23
N PRO A 39 13.94 53.96 176.27
CA PRO A 39 12.82 53.06 176.54
C PRO A 39 13.06 52.10 177.71
N ILE A 40 14.29 51.56 177.84
CA ILE A 40 14.64 50.56 178.85
C ILE A 40 14.72 51.19 180.26
N LYS A 41 15.11 52.46 180.37
CA LYS A 41 15.16 53.18 181.65
C LYS A 41 13.78 53.68 182.09
N ILE A 42 12.95 54.11 181.14
CA ILE A 42 11.59 54.63 181.40
C ILE A 42 10.62 53.51 181.78
N GLU A 43 10.84 52.28 181.29
CA GLU A 43 10.04 51.09 181.62
C GLU A 43 9.97 50.81 183.14
N LYS A 44 11.04 51.12 183.89
CA LYS A 44 11.06 50.98 185.37
C LYS A 44 10.13 51.94 186.11
N LYS A 45 9.69 53.04 185.49
CA LYS A 45 8.78 54.04 186.08
C LYS A 45 7.36 53.97 185.51
N SER A 46 7.20 53.63 184.23
CA SER A 46 5.88 53.43 183.60
C SER A 46 6.02 52.68 182.27
N LEU A 47 5.34 51.54 182.17
CA LEU A 47 5.35 50.71 180.95
C LEU A 47 4.70 51.43 179.75
N ALA A 48 3.66 52.22 179.99
CA ALA A 48 2.97 52.98 178.95
C ALA A 48 3.84 54.10 178.35
N ALA A 49 4.72 54.70 179.15
CA ALA A 49 5.64 55.73 178.68
C ALA A 49 6.79 55.15 177.83
N ALA A 50 7.23 53.91 178.11
CA ALA A 50 8.25 53.23 177.31
C ALA A 50 7.78 52.96 175.87
N GLY A 51 6.51 52.60 175.68
CA GLY A 51 5.93 52.36 174.34
C GLY A 51 5.93 53.60 173.44
N LEU A 52 5.59 54.77 173.99
CA LEU A 52 5.62 56.05 173.24
C LEU A 52 7.05 56.50 172.93
N CYS A 53 7.99 56.25 173.84
CA CYS A 53 9.41 56.52 173.61
C CYS A 53 9.97 55.69 172.44
N ALA A 54 9.61 54.39 172.36
CA ALA A 54 10.05 53.52 171.27
C ALA A 54 9.45 53.91 169.91
N TRP A 55 8.19 54.38 169.87
CA TRP A 55 7.54 54.84 168.65
C TRP A 55 8.25 56.06 168.04
N ALA A 56 8.59 57.06 168.87
CA ALA A 56 9.27 58.27 168.41
C ALA A 56 10.66 57.99 167.80
N VAL A 57 11.44 57.09 168.42
CA VAL A 57 12.78 56.70 167.93
C VAL A 57 12.69 56.00 166.55
N ASN A 58 11.71 55.12 166.36
CA ASN A 58 11.59 54.31 165.14
C ASN A 58 11.10 55.10 163.93
N ILE A 59 10.18 56.06 164.12
CA ILE A 59 9.68 56.91 163.03
C ILE A 59 10.81 57.78 162.44
N VAL A 60 11.68 58.35 163.29
CA VAL A 60 12.82 59.17 162.85
C VAL A 60 13.85 58.33 162.07
N LYS A 61 14.06 57.06 162.46
CA LYS A 61 14.94 56.14 161.71
C LYS A 61 14.39 55.78 160.32
N PHE A 62 13.09 55.54 160.19
CA PHE A 62 12.47 55.19 158.91
C PHE A 62 12.62 56.32 157.87
N TYR A 63 12.34 57.57 158.25
CA TYR A 63 12.40 58.72 157.35
C TYR A 63 13.81 58.95 156.76
N ARG A 64 14.86 58.73 157.57
CA ARG A 64 16.26 58.83 157.08
C ARG A 64 16.59 57.78 156.02
N ILE A 65 16.03 56.57 156.11
CA ILE A 65 16.26 55.50 155.13
C ILE A 65 15.45 55.73 153.85
N PHE A 66 14.24 56.28 153.94
CA PHE A 66 13.39 56.56 152.79
C PHE A 66 14.04 57.54 151.79
N CYS A 67 14.70 58.59 152.28
CA CYS A 67 15.39 59.59 151.46
C CYS A 67 16.50 59.01 150.55
N ASP A 68 17.12 57.89 150.93
CA ASP A 68 18.18 57.24 150.14
C ASP A 68 17.64 56.31 149.04
N VAL A 69 16.39 55.85 149.12
CA VAL A 69 15.82 54.81 148.23
C VAL A 69 15.01 55.40 147.07
N GLU A 70 14.41 56.56 147.26
CA GLU A 70 13.56 57.23 146.26
C GLU A 70 14.23 57.48 144.89
N PRO A 71 15.51 57.92 144.81
CA PRO A 71 16.17 58.14 143.52
C PRO A 71 16.32 56.85 142.69
N LYS A 72 16.43 55.68 143.35
CA LYS A 72 16.62 54.38 142.68
C LYS A 72 15.32 53.81 142.10
N ARG A 73 14.15 54.17 142.65
CA ARG A 73 12.85 53.76 142.11
C ARG A 73 12.48 54.54 140.84
N ILE A 74 12.85 55.81 140.77
CA ILE A 74 12.58 56.67 139.61
C ILE A 74 13.36 56.18 138.37
N ALA A 75 14.64 55.80 138.55
CA ALA A 75 15.47 55.28 137.45
C ALA A 75 14.96 53.94 136.86
N LEU A 76 14.34 53.07 137.67
CA LEU A 76 13.78 51.79 137.21
C LEU A 76 12.50 52.00 136.38
N ALA A 77 11.67 52.97 136.75
CA ALA A 77 10.43 53.29 136.03
C ALA A 77 10.71 53.87 134.63
N GLU A 78 11.73 54.73 134.50
CA GLU A 78 12.14 55.31 133.22
C GLU A 78 12.67 54.26 132.23
N ALA A 79 13.42 53.27 132.72
CA ALA A 79 13.94 52.18 131.87
C ALA A 79 12.83 51.26 131.37
N ASN A 80 11.81 50.97 132.21
CA ASN A 80 10.66 50.14 131.81
C ASN A 80 9.73 50.86 130.81
N ALA A 81 9.58 52.18 130.92
CA ALA A 81 8.80 52.96 129.95
C ALA A 81 9.42 52.93 128.54
N ARG A 82 10.75 53.07 128.43
CA ARG A 82 11.46 52.99 127.13
C ARG A 82 11.36 51.61 126.48
N LYS A 83 11.32 50.53 127.27
CA LYS A 83 11.18 49.18 126.75
C LYS A 83 9.79 48.93 126.15
N ALA A 84 8.73 49.39 126.82
CA ALA A 84 7.36 49.23 126.33
C ALA A 84 7.13 49.99 125.00
N GLU A 85 7.67 51.21 124.88
CA GLU A 85 7.54 52.02 123.66
C GLU A 85 8.25 51.39 122.44
N ALA A 86 9.36 50.66 122.67
CA ALA A 86 10.09 49.98 121.61
C ALA A 86 9.39 48.69 121.15
N GLU A 87 8.77 47.92 122.05
CA GLU A 87 8.02 46.69 121.72
C GLU A 87 6.74 47.02 120.91
N GLU A 88 6.06 48.14 121.21
CA GLU A 88 4.87 48.58 120.47
C GLU A 88 5.19 48.99 119.02
N ARG A 89 6.31 49.71 118.81
CA ARG A 89 6.80 50.07 117.46
C ARG A 89 7.27 48.86 116.65
N PHE A 90 7.82 47.84 117.31
CA PHE A 90 8.27 46.61 116.64
C PHE A 90 7.08 45.80 116.11
N ASN A 91 6.02 45.62 116.90
CA ASN A 91 4.83 44.88 116.50
C ASN A 91 4.07 45.56 115.35
N THR A 92 3.95 46.89 115.36
CA THR A 92 3.31 47.63 114.25
C THR A 92 4.08 47.55 112.93
N ILE A 93 5.42 47.47 112.98
CA ILE A 93 6.24 47.26 111.77
C ILE A 93 6.13 45.81 111.29
N GLN A 94 6.05 44.84 112.19
CA GLN A 94 5.90 43.42 111.85
C GLN A 94 4.55 43.13 111.16
N GLU A 95 3.45 43.73 111.61
CA GLU A 95 2.14 43.66 110.93
C GLU A 95 2.18 44.29 109.53
N LYS A 96 2.81 45.46 109.37
CA LYS A 96 2.96 46.10 108.06
C LYS A 96 3.79 45.27 107.09
N LEU A 97 4.83 44.59 107.58
CA LEU A 97 5.69 43.75 106.75
C LEU A 97 4.99 42.46 106.33
N GLN A 98 4.10 41.92 107.17
CA GLN A 98 3.26 40.78 106.83
C GLN A 98 2.21 41.15 105.78
N ASN A 99 1.51 42.28 105.95
CA ASN A 99 0.56 42.80 104.95
C ASN A 99 1.23 43.11 103.59
N LEU A 100 2.46 43.64 103.60
CA LEU A 100 3.21 43.88 102.36
C LEU A 100 3.66 42.58 101.68
N ARG A 101 4.02 41.54 102.45
CA ARG A 101 4.34 40.21 101.89
C ARG A 101 3.12 39.51 101.31
N ASP A 102 1.98 39.61 101.99
CA ASP A 102 0.73 39.01 101.50
C ASP A 102 0.24 39.73 100.24
N ASN A 103 0.33 41.07 100.19
CA ASN A 103 0.06 41.85 98.98
C ASN A 103 1.05 41.55 97.85
N MET A 104 2.35 41.41 98.16
CA MET A 104 3.36 41.08 97.14
C MET A 104 3.12 39.68 96.59
N LYS A 105 2.71 38.72 97.42
CA LYS A 105 2.36 37.37 96.99
C LYS A 105 1.12 37.38 96.10
N GLU A 106 0.06 38.09 96.49
CA GLU A 106 -1.15 38.24 95.68
C GLU A 106 -0.86 38.94 94.33
N LEU A 107 -0.01 39.98 94.33
CA LEU A 107 0.42 40.65 93.09
C LEU A 107 1.30 39.75 92.22
N THR A 108 2.15 38.91 92.81
CA THR A 108 3.00 37.96 92.06
C THR A 108 2.15 36.84 91.46
N ASP A 109 1.21 36.28 92.21
CA ASP A 109 0.27 35.25 91.72
C ASP A 109 -0.62 35.84 90.60
N ARG A 110 -1.10 37.08 90.75
CA ARG A 110 -1.84 37.77 89.67
C ARG A 110 -0.97 38.08 88.46
N TYR A 111 0.31 38.43 88.65
CA TYR A 111 1.24 38.70 87.57
C TYR A 111 1.59 37.41 86.80
N GLU A 112 1.85 36.30 87.50
CA GLU A 112 2.10 35.00 86.89
C GLU A 112 0.87 34.47 86.16
N ALA A 113 -0.33 34.59 86.75
CA ALA A 113 -1.59 34.25 86.08
C ALA A 113 -1.82 35.10 84.84
N ALA A 114 -1.64 36.43 84.92
CA ALA A 114 -1.81 37.32 83.77
C ALA A 114 -0.74 37.12 82.69
N THR A 115 0.49 36.74 83.07
CA THR A 115 1.58 36.45 82.12
C THR A 115 1.33 35.12 81.43
N SER A 116 0.89 34.09 82.17
CA SER A 116 0.46 32.80 81.62
C SER A 116 -0.73 32.96 80.67
N ASP A 117 -1.74 33.73 81.06
CA ASP A 117 -2.89 34.02 80.20
C ASP A 117 -2.48 34.83 78.95
N LYS A 118 -1.57 35.81 79.09
CA LYS A 118 -1.01 36.56 77.96
C LYS A 118 -0.23 35.62 77.02
N GLN A 119 0.58 34.72 77.56
CA GLN A 119 1.39 33.79 76.77
C GLN A 119 0.51 32.76 76.07
N ARG A 120 -0.53 32.24 76.74
CA ARG A 120 -1.56 31.40 76.11
C ARG A 120 -2.30 32.16 75.00
N CYS A 121 -2.71 33.40 75.23
CA CYS A 121 -3.37 34.21 74.20
C CYS A 121 -2.43 34.53 73.03
N GLN A 122 -1.13 34.72 73.29
CA GLN A 122 -0.12 34.96 72.25
C GLN A 122 0.12 33.68 71.44
N GLU A 123 0.26 32.53 72.09
CA GLU A 123 0.39 31.23 71.41
C GLU A 123 -0.87 30.87 70.61
N GLU A 124 -2.07 31.13 71.16
CA GLU A 124 -3.33 30.98 70.44
C GLU A 124 -3.41 31.94 69.25
N ALA A 125 -3.00 33.20 69.41
CA ALA A 125 -2.98 34.18 68.33
C ALA A 125 -1.97 33.81 67.23
N ASP A 126 -0.77 33.34 67.59
CA ASP A 126 0.28 32.92 66.66
C ASP A 126 -0.13 31.63 65.93
N GLN A 127 -0.72 30.65 66.62
CA GLN A 127 -1.31 29.46 66.00
C GLN A 127 -2.46 29.82 65.05
N THR A 128 -3.33 30.75 65.46
CA THR A 128 -4.43 31.22 64.60
C THR A 128 -3.89 31.97 63.39
N ALA A 129 -2.86 32.81 63.55
CA ALA A 129 -2.20 33.52 62.46
C ALA A 129 -1.51 32.57 61.48
N ALA A 130 -0.83 31.53 61.96
CA ALA A 130 -0.24 30.48 61.12
C ALA A 130 -1.33 29.70 60.37
N THR A 131 -2.45 29.39 61.03
CA THR A 131 -3.61 28.72 60.43
C THR A 131 -4.26 29.60 59.35
N ILE A 132 -4.41 30.90 59.59
CA ILE A 132 -4.94 31.87 58.62
C ILE A 132 -3.99 32.02 57.42
N ALA A 133 -2.69 32.09 57.66
CA ALA A 133 -1.70 32.16 56.58
C ALA A 133 -1.75 30.92 55.68
N LEU A 134 -1.87 29.72 56.28
CA LEU A 134 -2.02 28.48 55.55
C LEU A 134 -3.35 28.41 54.79
N ALA A 135 -4.45 28.84 55.41
CA ALA A 135 -5.77 28.91 54.79
C ALA A 135 -5.78 29.85 53.59
N ASN A 136 -5.18 31.04 53.71
CA ASN A 136 -5.08 32.01 52.60
C ASN A 136 -4.23 31.48 51.44
N ARG A 137 -3.12 30.79 51.73
CA ARG A 137 -2.30 30.12 50.70
C ARG A 137 -3.09 29.04 49.97
N LEU A 138 -3.82 28.20 50.70
CA LEU A 138 -4.66 27.15 50.12
C LEU A 138 -5.80 27.72 49.26
N VAL A 139 -6.52 28.74 49.77
CA VAL A 139 -7.60 29.41 49.02
C VAL A 139 -7.05 30.09 47.78
N SER A 140 -5.92 30.79 47.87
CA SER A 140 -5.27 31.38 46.70
C SER A 140 -4.76 30.32 45.71
N GLY A 141 -4.31 29.17 46.20
CA GLY A 141 -3.87 28.03 45.38
C GLY A 141 -5.01 27.39 44.61
N LEU A 142 -6.19 27.26 45.22
CA LEU A 142 -7.38 26.63 44.63
C LEU A 142 -8.34 27.60 43.94
N ALA A 143 -8.17 28.92 44.09
CA ALA A 143 -9.06 29.91 43.48
C ALA A 143 -9.11 29.82 41.94
N SER A 144 -7.96 29.63 41.29
CA SER A 144 -7.90 29.44 39.83
C SER A 144 -8.50 28.09 39.41
N GLU A 145 -8.30 27.04 40.20
CA GLU A 145 -8.89 25.72 39.95
C GLU A 145 -10.41 25.76 40.07
N ASN A 146 -10.95 26.51 41.03
CA ASN A 146 -12.40 26.69 41.17
C ASN A 146 -13.01 27.36 39.93
N VAL A 147 -12.35 28.38 39.37
CA VAL A 147 -12.81 29.02 38.12
C VAL A 147 -12.72 28.02 36.96
N ARG A 148 -11.59 27.31 36.82
CA ARG A 148 -11.40 26.29 35.78
C ARG A 148 -12.43 25.18 35.87
N TRP A 149 -12.71 24.67 37.08
CA TRP A 149 -13.72 23.65 37.31
C TRP A 149 -15.12 24.18 37.04
N ALA A 150 -15.42 25.44 37.39
CA ALA A 150 -16.71 26.05 37.07
C ALA A 150 -16.91 26.15 35.54
N GLU A 151 -15.89 26.56 34.80
CA GLU A 151 -15.91 26.59 33.32
C GLU A 151 -16.03 25.19 32.71
N SER A 152 -15.27 24.21 33.23
CA SER A 152 -15.38 22.81 32.81
C SER A 152 -16.76 22.22 33.10
N VAL A 153 -17.36 22.52 34.26
CA VAL A 153 -18.72 22.09 34.61
C VAL A 153 -19.75 22.73 33.68
N GLU A 154 -19.63 24.02 33.35
CA GLU A 154 -20.51 24.67 32.37
C GLU A 154 -20.38 24.01 30.99
N THR A 155 -19.15 23.66 30.59
CA THR A 155 -18.88 22.93 29.34
C THR A 155 -19.50 21.54 29.36
N PHE A 156 -19.35 20.79 30.45
CA PHE A 156 -19.96 19.47 30.60
C PHE A 156 -21.50 19.54 30.60
N GLN A 157 -22.11 20.55 31.20
CA GLN A 157 -23.57 20.75 31.12
C GLN A 157 -24.06 21.07 29.70
N LYS A 158 -23.24 21.75 28.88
CA LYS A 158 -23.53 21.93 27.45
C LYS A 158 -23.40 20.61 26.70
N ASN A 159 -22.33 19.86 26.94
CA ASN A 159 -22.06 18.57 26.30
C ASN A 159 -23.11 17.51 26.69
N GLU A 160 -23.62 17.51 27.92
CA GLU A 160 -24.66 16.59 28.39
C GLU A 160 -25.93 16.65 27.52
N LYS A 161 -26.29 17.85 27.04
CA LYS A 161 -27.45 18.04 26.16
C LYS A 161 -27.22 17.53 24.74
N MET A 162 -25.96 17.51 24.29
CA MET A 162 -25.54 17.07 22.95
C MET A 162 -25.13 15.60 22.89
N LEU A 163 -24.90 14.99 24.06
CA LEU A 163 -24.44 13.61 24.24
C LEU A 163 -25.25 12.57 23.45
N PRO A 164 -26.60 12.59 23.39
CA PRO A 164 -27.34 11.56 22.67
C PRO A 164 -27.04 11.55 21.16
N GLY A 165 -26.88 12.73 20.56
CA GLY A 165 -26.52 12.85 19.13
C GLY A 165 -25.06 12.47 18.88
N ASP A 166 -24.16 12.91 19.76
CA ASP A 166 -22.73 12.63 19.64
C ASP A 166 -22.46 11.12 19.80
N VAL A 167 -23.08 10.45 20.77
CA VAL A 167 -22.96 9.00 20.98
C VAL A 167 -23.53 8.21 19.80
N LEU A 168 -24.64 8.65 19.21
CA LEU A 168 -25.20 8.00 18.01
C LEU A 168 -24.20 8.03 16.84
N LEU A 169 -23.61 9.19 16.56
CA LEU A 169 -22.60 9.37 15.51
C LEU A 169 -21.37 8.50 15.77
N ILE A 170 -20.85 8.52 17.00
CA ILE A 170 -19.67 7.77 17.40
C ILE A 170 -19.91 6.25 17.31
N THR A 171 -21.07 5.79 17.76
CA THR A 171 -21.42 4.36 17.72
C THR A 171 -21.58 3.88 16.28
N ALA A 172 -22.18 4.69 15.41
CA ALA A 172 -22.26 4.41 13.98
C ALA A 172 -20.85 4.34 13.35
N PHE A 173 -19.97 5.27 13.72
CA PHE A 173 -18.59 5.30 13.26
C PHE A 173 -17.81 4.03 13.65
N ILE A 174 -17.81 3.66 14.94
CA ILE A 174 -17.11 2.45 15.40
C ILE A 174 -17.66 1.18 14.73
N SER A 175 -18.98 1.12 14.52
CA SER A 175 -19.64 -0.11 14.06
C SER A 175 -19.50 -0.37 12.57
N TYR A 176 -19.50 0.68 11.74
CA TYR A 176 -19.58 0.54 10.28
C TYR A 176 -18.40 1.17 9.53
N PHE A 177 -17.72 2.17 10.09
CA PHE A 177 -16.76 2.97 9.32
C PHE A 177 -15.37 2.36 9.25
N GLY A 178 -15.07 1.38 10.12
CA GLY A 178 -13.76 0.76 10.26
C GLY A 178 -13.16 0.24 8.96
N TYR A 179 -13.95 -0.31 8.05
CA TYR A 179 -13.45 -0.89 6.80
C TYR A 179 -13.31 0.13 5.65
N PHE A 180 -14.03 1.26 5.70
CA PHE A 180 -14.06 2.21 4.61
C PHE A 180 -12.82 3.12 4.56
N THR A 181 -12.54 3.64 3.37
CA THR A 181 -11.45 4.60 3.13
C THR A 181 -11.75 5.96 3.76
N LYS A 182 -10.69 6.75 4.03
CA LYS A 182 -10.80 8.11 4.60
C LYS A 182 -11.79 9.02 3.85
N ASN A 183 -11.76 8.99 2.52
CA ASN A 183 -12.64 9.81 1.69
C ASN A 183 -14.11 9.42 1.87
N TYR A 184 -14.40 8.12 1.81
CA TYR A 184 -15.75 7.60 1.98
C TYR A 184 -16.28 7.83 3.40
N ARG A 185 -15.43 7.69 4.43
CA ARG A 185 -15.78 8.04 5.82
C ARG A 185 -16.21 9.50 5.93
N ARG A 186 -15.47 10.42 5.31
CA ARG A 186 -15.79 11.85 5.31
C ARG A 186 -17.10 12.12 4.59
N GLU A 187 -17.25 11.62 3.37
CA GLU A 187 -18.47 11.78 2.56
C GLU A 187 -19.72 11.25 3.31
N MET A 188 -19.65 10.02 3.86
CA MET A 188 -20.73 9.46 4.66
C MET A 188 -21.08 10.31 5.88
N LEU A 189 -20.07 10.83 6.59
CA LEU A 189 -20.30 11.61 7.81
C LEU A 189 -20.80 13.03 7.50
N GLU A 190 -20.11 13.75 6.62
CA GLU A 190 -20.32 15.17 6.31
C GLU A 190 -21.46 15.41 5.31
N ASP A 191 -21.58 14.59 4.26
CA ASP A 191 -22.54 14.82 3.16
C ASP A 191 -23.87 14.09 3.37
N HIS A 192 -23.87 12.99 4.15
CA HIS A 192 -25.07 12.17 4.36
C HIS A 192 -25.59 12.19 5.81
N ILE A 193 -24.83 11.69 6.78
CA ILE A 193 -25.34 11.46 8.14
C ILE A 193 -25.60 12.77 8.90
N ILE A 194 -24.65 13.71 8.90
CA ILE A 194 -24.83 15.00 9.60
C ILE A 194 -26.00 15.80 9.01
N PRO A 195 -26.12 15.97 7.67
CA PRO A 195 -27.26 16.63 7.06
C PRO A 195 -28.60 15.92 7.35
N PHE A 196 -28.61 14.58 7.35
CA PHE A 196 -29.80 13.81 7.71
C PHE A 196 -30.26 14.07 9.14
N ILE A 197 -29.35 14.04 10.13
CA ILE A 197 -29.67 14.30 11.54
C ILE A 197 -30.18 15.73 11.73
N LYS A 198 -29.55 16.72 11.08
CA LYS A 198 -29.98 18.13 11.13
C LYS A 198 -31.33 18.35 10.43
N GLY A 199 -31.67 17.55 9.41
CA GLY A 199 -32.92 17.61 8.66
C GLY A 199 -34.13 16.94 9.32
N LEU A 200 -33.96 16.28 10.48
CA LEU A 200 -35.05 15.64 11.21
C LEU A 200 -36.05 16.68 11.76
N LYS A 201 -37.34 16.35 11.72
CA LYS A 201 -38.43 17.20 12.27
C LYS A 201 -38.22 17.57 13.74
N THR A 202 -37.61 16.67 14.50
CA THR A 202 -37.10 16.90 15.86
C THR A 202 -35.57 16.82 15.78
N PRO A 203 -34.85 17.95 15.82
CA PRO A 203 -33.40 17.95 15.69
C PRO A 203 -32.79 17.29 16.93
N ILE A 204 -31.94 16.29 16.69
CA ILE A 204 -31.12 15.69 17.74
C ILE A 204 -29.94 16.65 17.96
N PRO A 205 -29.73 17.19 19.17
CA PRO A 205 -28.61 18.09 19.42
C PRO A 205 -27.29 17.34 19.22
N ILE A 206 -26.38 17.96 18.47
CA ILE A 206 -25.04 17.45 18.18
C ILE A 206 -24.04 18.58 18.40
N THR A 207 -22.82 18.22 18.81
CA THR A 207 -21.72 19.17 18.92
C THR A 207 -21.29 19.65 17.52
N GLU A 208 -21.10 20.95 17.34
CA GLU A 208 -20.59 21.50 16.07
C GLU A 208 -19.13 21.05 15.85
N ASN A 209 -18.85 20.50 14.65
CA ASN A 209 -17.54 19.92 14.30
C ASN A 209 -17.09 18.82 15.27
N LEU A 210 -18.02 17.92 15.66
CA LEU A 210 -17.70 16.75 16.48
C LEU A 210 -16.60 15.91 15.82
N ASP A 211 -15.50 15.73 16.54
CA ASP A 211 -14.49 14.74 16.22
C ASP A 211 -14.83 13.42 16.94
N PRO A 212 -15.17 12.33 16.22
CA PRO A 212 -15.54 11.05 16.83
C PRO A 212 -14.46 10.44 17.75
N ILE A 213 -13.19 10.80 17.53
CA ILE A 213 -12.04 10.23 18.25
C ILE A 213 -11.89 10.87 19.63
N ARG A 214 -12.09 12.19 19.73
CA ARG A 214 -11.82 12.99 20.94
C ARG A 214 -12.68 12.60 22.14
N MET A 215 -13.84 11.97 21.89
CA MET A 215 -14.72 11.52 22.97
C MET A 215 -14.33 10.13 23.50
N LEU A 216 -13.73 9.30 22.66
CA LEU A 216 -13.36 7.92 22.98
C LEU A 216 -11.94 7.81 23.53
N THR A 217 -11.08 8.76 23.16
CA THR A 217 -9.65 8.75 23.47
C THR A 217 -9.22 10.13 23.91
N ASP A 218 -8.19 10.15 24.75
CA ASP A 218 -7.52 11.36 25.19
C ASP A 218 -6.15 11.49 24.54
N ASP A 219 -5.63 12.72 24.51
CA ASP A 219 -4.32 13.00 23.92
C ASP A 219 -3.18 12.17 24.54
N ALA A 220 -3.32 11.74 25.80
CA ALA A 220 -2.34 10.91 26.48
C ALA A 220 -2.33 9.45 25.98
N THR A 221 -3.50 8.84 25.69
CA THR A 221 -3.56 7.50 25.10
C THR A 221 -3.05 7.48 23.67
N VAL A 222 -3.39 8.50 22.87
CA VAL A 222 -2.86 8.67 21.51
C VAL A 222 -1.33 8.83 21.53
N ALA A 223 -0.81 9.66 22.44
CA ALA A 223 0.62 9.80 22.67
C ALA A 223 1.29 8.46 23.04
N GLY A 224 0.63 7.64 23.87
CA GLY A 224 1.06 6.29 24.19
C GLY A 224 1.14 5.38 22.95
N TRP A 225 0.13 5.41 22.07
CA TRP A 225 0.13 4.60 20.85
C TRP A 225 1.23 5.02 19.86
N ASN A 226 1.48 6.32 19.73
CA ASN A 226 2.57 6.83 18.90
C ASN A 226 3.94 6.35 19.42
N ASN A 227 4.16 6.35 20.73
CA ASN A 227 5.37 5.79 21.33
C ASN A 227 5.48 4.25 21.11
N GLN A 228 4.34 3.56 20.98
CA GLN A 228 4.23 2.15 20.63
C GLN A 228 4.36 1.89 19.11
N GLY A 229 4.68 2.90 18.30
CA GLY A 229 4.96 2.72 16.86
C GLY A 229 3.72 2.75 15.97
N LEU A 230 2.56 3.20 16.46
CA LEU A 230 1.44 3.56 15.61
C LEU A 230 1.80 4.84 14.82
N PRO A 231 1.55 4.89 13.51
CA PRO A 231 1.69 6.13 12.75
C PRO A 231 0.75 7.24 13.26
N ALA A 232 1.22 8.49 13.22
CA ALA A 232 0.47 9.65 13.70
C ALA A 232 -0.60 10.16 12.71
N ASP A 233 -0.85 9.43 11.62
CA ASP A 233 -1.87 9.81 10.65
C ASP A 233 -3.28 9.59 11.19
N ARG A 234 -4.23 10.34 10.60
CA ARG A 234 -5.62 10.35 11.07
C ARG A 234 -6.29 8.98 10.97
N MET A 235 -6.04 8.23 9.91
CA MET A 235 -6.70 6.95 9.66
C MET A 235 -6.17 5.88 10.62
N SER A 236 -4.87 5.85 10.90
CA SER A 236 -4.27 5.00 11.95
C SER A 236 -4.82 5.31 13.34
N MET A 237 -4.99 6.60 13.70
CA MET A 237 -5.61 6.98 14.98
C MET A 237 -7.08 6.54 15.07
N GLU A 238 -7.86 6.72 14.01
CA GLU A 238 -9.25 6.25 13.94
C GLU A 238 -9.32 4.74 14.10
N ASN A 239 -8.48 4.00 13.36
CA ASN A 239 -8.45 2.55 13.39
C ASN A 239 -7.99 2.01 14.75
N ALA A 240 -6.99 2.63 15.37
CA ALA A 240 -6.53 2.28 16.70
C ALA A 240 -7.64 2.52 17.74
N THR A 241 -8.38 3.62 17.61
CA THR A 241 -9.53 3.92 18.45
C THR A 241 -10.59 2.83 18.31
N ILE A 242 -11.04 2.55 17.08
CA ILE A 242 -12.02 1.48 16.79
C ILE A 242 -11.55 0.15 17.34
N LEU A 243 -10.28 -0.22 17.12
CA LEU A 243 -9.73 -1.49 17.61
C LEU A 243 -9.76 -1.59 19.13
N THR A 244 -9.51 -0.49 19.84
CA THR A 244 -9.54 -0.48 21.31
C THR A 244 -10.94 -0.49 21.89
N THR A 245 -11.90 0.17 21.24
CA THR A 245 -13.26 0.38 21.76
C THR A 245 -14.30 -0.60 21.20
N CYS A 246 -13.98 -1.36 20.14
CA CYS A 246 -14.96 -2.24 19.53
C CYS A 246 -15.33 -3.41 20.45
N ASP A 247 -16.64 -3.63 20.60
CA ASP A 247 -17.14 -4.75 21.38
C ASP A 247 -17.02 -6.06 20.60
N ARG A 248 -17.26 -6.08 19.28
CA ARG A 248 -17.07 -7.27 18.43
C ARG A 248 -15.58 -7.55 18.22
N TRP A 249 -15.23 -8.77 17.81
CA TRP A 249 -13.83 -9.11 17.52
C TRP A 249 -13.30 -8.26 16.35
N PRO A 250 -12.22 -7.49 16.52
CA PRO A 250 -11.63 -6.72 15.43
C PRO A 250 -10.91 -7.66 14.46
N LEU A 251 -11.23 -7.52 13.17
CA LEU A 251 -10.51 -8.15 12.07
C LEU A 251 -9.80 -7.07 11.27
N MET A 252 -8.47 -7.06 11.38
CA MET A 252 -7.62 -6.09 10.70
C MET A 252 -7.17 -6.61 9.35
N VAL A 253 -7.40 -5.79 8.33
CA VAL A 253 -6.84 -5.95 6.99
C VAL A 253 -5.58 -5.08 6.91
N ASP A 254 -4.41 -5.71 7.02
CA ASP A 254 -3.10 -5.04 7.14
C ASP A 254 -2.07 -5.69 6.20
N PRO A 255 -2.17 -5.46 4.88
CA PRO A 255 -1.25 -6.05 3.91
C PRO A 255 0.20 -5.61 4.12
N GLN A 256 0.44 -4.38 4.59
CA GLN A 256 1.79 -3.85 4.81
C GLN A 256 2.37 -4.14 6.20
N LEU A 257 1.65 -4.86 7.06
CA LEU A 257 2.08 -5.26 8.41
C LEU A 257 2.46 -4.08 9.31
N GLN A 258 1.77 -2.94 9.19
CA GLN A 258 2.00 -1.78 10.05
C GLN A 258 1.23 -1.89 11.37
N GLY A 259 -0.06 -2.20 11.31
CA GLY A 259 -0.94 -2.34 12.46
C GLY A 259 -0.48 -3.48 13.38
N ILE A 260 -0.04 -4.59 12.82
CA ILE A 260 0.45 -5.73 13.60
C ILE A 260 1.70 -5.42 14.44
N LYS A 261 2.61 -4.56 13.95
CA LYS A 261 3.80 -4.14 14.71
C LYS A 261 3.40 -3.36 15.96
N TRP A 262 2.43 -2.45 15.82
CA TRP A 262 1.88 -1.69 16.93
C TRP A 262 1.21 -2.62 17.96
N ILE A 263 0.40 -3.59 17.52
CA ILE A 263 -0.25 -4.55 18.43
C ILE A 263 0.78 -5.36 19.20
N LYS A 264 1.80 -5.90 18.53
CA LYS A 264 2.85 -6.68 19.20
C LYS A 264 3.56 -5.87 20.27
N LYS A 265 3.86 -4.59 20.01
CA LYS A 265 4.53 -3.69 20.96
C LYS A 265 3.59 -3.22 22.08
N LYS A 266 2.30 -3.04 21.78
CA LYS A 266 1.29 -2.61 22.76
C LYS A 266 0.99 -3.68 23.82
N PHE A 267 0.91 -4.93 23.41
CA PHE A 267 0.67 -6.07 24.29
C PHE A 267 1.98 -6.79 24.70
N GLU A 268 3.13 -6.13 24.49
CA GLU A 268 4.44 -6.66 24.84
C GLU A 268 4.57 -6.77 26.38
N GLY A 269 4.59 -8.00 26.90
CA GLY A 269 4.72 -8.30 28.32
C GLY A 269 3.42 -8.70 29.04
N GLU A 270 2.25 -8.62 28.41
CA GLU A 270 0.98 -9.17 28.92
C GLU A 270 0.82 -10.66 28.54
N ASP A 271 -0.20 -11.32 29.09
CA ASP A 271 -0.68 -12.64 28.67
C ASP A 271 -1.21 -12.58 27.21
N PHE A 272 -0.28 -12.48 26.24
CA PHE A 272 -0.53 -12.26 24.81
C PHE A 272 0.01 -13.42 23.98
N HIS A 273 -0.89 -14.12 23.28
CA HIS A 273 -0.56 -15.30 22.48
C HIS A 273 -0.71 -15.03 20.99
N ILE A 274 0.37 -15.17 20.24
CA ILE A 274 0.37 -15.10 18.78
C ILE A 274 0.18 -16.51 18.22
N VAL A 275 -0.86 -16.69 17.40
CA VAL A 275 -1.25 -17.98 16.84
C VAL A 275 -1.42 -17.85 15.33
N ARG A 276 -0.99 -18.87 14.57
CA ARG A 276 -1.27 -19.01 13.13
C ARG A 276 -2.08 -20.28 12.91
N LEU A 277 -3.09 -20.20 12.05
CA LEU A 277 -3.90 -21.38 11.69
C LEU A 277 -3.02 -22.41 10.97
N GLY A 278 -3.13 -23.69 11.39
CA GLY A 278 -2.34 -24.80 10.85
C GLY A 278 -1.06 -25.14 11.62
N ASN A 279 -0.64 -24.34 12.61
CA ASN A 279 0.44 -24.73 13.52
C ASN A 279 -0.03 -25.87 14.46
N LYS A 280 0.82 -26.87 14.72
CA LYS A 280 0.48 -27.94 15.68
C LYS A 280 0.24 -27.36 17.07
N GLY A 281 -0.89 -27.72 17.70
CA GLY A 281 -1.27 -27.27 19.05
C GLY A 281 -1.85 -25.85 19.12
N TYR A 282 -2.28 -25.26 17.99
CA TYR A 282 -2.86 -23.92 17.99
C TYR A 282 -4.19 -23.84 18.77
N LEU A 283 -5.04 -24.87 18.67
CA LEU A 283 -6.30 -24.96 19.41
C LEU A 283 -6.07 -25.01 20.91
N ASP A 284 -5.12 -25.82 21.39
CA ASP A 284 -4.83 -25.93 22.82
C ASP A 284 -4.38 -24.59 23.43
N LYS A 285 -3.63 -23.78 22.67
CA LYS A 285 -3.24 -22.42 23.08
C LYS A 285 -4.46 -21.49 23.18
N ILE A 286 -5.38 -21.57 22.21
CA ILE A 286 -6.62 -20.78 22.24
C ILE A 286 -7.49 -21.22 23.42
N GLU A 287 -7.63 -22.53 23.66
CA GLU A 287 -8.38 -23.08 24.79
C GLU A 287 -7.85 -22.54 26.13
N GLN A 288 -6.53 -22.60 26.34
CA GLN A 288 -5.90 -22.07 27.56
C GLN A 288 -6.12 -20.56 27.71
N ALA A 289 -5.95 -19.80 26.62
CA ALA A 289 -6.15 -18.35 26.63
C ALA A 289 -7.60 -17.97 26.96
N VAL A 290 -8.58 -18.69 26.42
CA VAL A 290 -10.02 -18.46 26.68
C VAL A 290 -10.37 -18.67 28.16
N SER A 291 -9.78 -19.70 28.79
CA SER A 291 -9.98 -19.96 30.23
C SER A 291 -9.23 -18.97 31.13
N ASN A 292 -8.02 -18.56 30.77
CA ASN A 292 -7.22 -17.63 31.56
C ASN A 292 -7.69 -16.17 31.42
N GLY A 293 -8.31 -15.83 30.29
CA GLY A 293 -8.68 -14.45 29.95
C GLY A 293 -7.59 -13.68 29.21
N ASP A 294 -6.70 -14.39 28.54
CA ASP A 294 -5.54 -13.86 27.82
C ASP A 294 -5.97 -13.22 26.48
N THR A 295 -5.12 -12.40 25.89
CA THR A 295 -5.37 -11.84 24.55
C THR A 295 -4.73 -12.74 23.47
N VAL A 296 -5.50 -13.11 22.44
CA VAL A 296 -5.02 -13.94 21.33
C VAL A 296 -5.03 -13.14 20.03
N LEU A 297 -3.91 -13.14 19.32
CA LEU A 297 -3.81 -12.65 17.94
C LEU A 297 -3.71 -13.84 16.97
N ILE A 298 -4.70 -13.97 16.07
CA ILE A 298 -4.61 -14.91 14.95
C ILE A 298 -4.00 -14.18 13.76
N GLU A 299 -2.76 -14.54 13.40
CA GLU A 299 -2.05 -13.98 12.26
C GLU A 299 -2.36 -14.71 10.95
N ASN A 300 -2.53 -13.92 9.88
CA ASN A 300 -2.64 -14.36 8.48
C ASN A 300 -3.88 -15.22 8.23
N LEU A 301 -5.03 -14.68 8.61
CA LEU A 301 -6.34 -15.28 8.34
C LEU A 301 -6.63 -15.24 6.83
N GLY A 302 -6.93 -16.40 6.23
CA GLY A 302 -7.42 -16.49 4.86
C GLY A 302 -8.88 -16.04 4.74
N GLU A 303 -9.49 -16.24 3.56
CA GLU A 303 -10.91 -15.96 3.33
C GLU A 303 -11.83 -16.99 3.99
N THR A 304 -11.34 -18.23 4.15
CA THR A 304 -12.04 -19.32 4.82
C THR A 304 -11.47 -19.57 6.20
N THR A 305 -12.36 -19.74 7.18
CA THR A 305 -12.01 -20.11 8.56
C THR A 305 -12.41 -21.53 8.87
N ASP A 306 -11.67 -22.16 9.79
CA ASP A 306 -12.03 -23.49 10.30
C ASP A 306 -13.35 -23.40 11.08
N PRO A 307 -14.40 -24.16 10.73
CA PRO A 307 -15.69 -24.15 11.42
C PRO A 307 -15.60 -24.41 12.92
N VAL A 308 -14.51 -25.03 13.39
CA VAL A 308 -14.22 -25.24 14.82
C VAL A 308 -14.16 -23.92 15.61
N LEU A 309 -13.82 -22.80 14.96
CA LEU A 309 -13.73 -21.47 15.57
C LEU A 309 -15.04 -20.69 15.53
N ASP A 310 -16.06 -21.12 14.78
CA ASP A 310 -17.32 -20.39 14.63
C ASP A 310 -18.01 -20.08 15.98
N PRO A 311 -18.05 -20.99 16.98
CA PRO A 311 -18.63 -20.67 18.28
C PRO A 311 -17.87 -19.58 19.03
N LEU A 312 -16.56 -19.48 18.83
CA LEU A 312 -15.72 -18.45 19.42
C LEU A 312 -15.91 -17.10 18.71
N LEU A 313 -15.94 -17.12 17.37
CA LEU A 313 -16.17 -15.95 16.53
C LEU A 313 -17.55 -15.33 16.78
N GLY A 314 -18.60 -16.16 16.82
CA GLY A 314 -19.98 -15.75 17.12
C GLY A 314 -20.26 -15.49 18.60
N ARG A 315 -19.31 -15.76 19.52
CA ARG A 315 -19.50 -15.70 20.98
C ARG A 315 -20.70 -16.51 21.47
N ASN A 316 -20.85 -17.71 20.93
CA ASN A 316 -21.93 -18.63 21.25
C ASN A 316 -21.69 -19.27 22.63
N THR A 317 -22.04 -18.55 23.69
CA THR A 317 -21.89 -19.04 25.06
C THR A 317 -23.01 -19.99 25.48
N ILE A 318 -22.64 -21.05 26.19
CA ILE A 318 -23.51 -22.11 26.70
C ILE A 318 -23.57 -21.99 28.24
N LYS A 319 -24.64 -22.53 28.88
CA LYS A 319 -24.84 -22.54 30.34
C LYS A 319 -24.71 -21.15 31.01
N LYS A 320 -25.55 -20.19 30.61
CA LYS A 320 -25.60 -18.82 31.17
C LYS A 320 -24.30 -18.02 31.02
N GLY A 321 -23.64 -18.10 29.87
CA GLY A 321 -22.48 -17.23 29.58
C GLY A 321 -21.13 -17.73 30.09
N ARG A 322 -21.05 -18.98 30.57
CA ARG A 322 -19.86 -19.48 31.29
C ARG A 322 -18.94 -20.38 30.48
N PHE A 323 -19.45 -21.04 29.44
CA PHE A 323 -18.67 -21.94 28.61
C PHE A 323 -18.81 -21.59 27.12
N ILE A 324 -17.76 -21.79 26.35
CA ILE A 324 -17.80 -21.80 24.88
C ILE A 324 -17.37 -23.19 24.41
N GLN A 325 -18.05 -23.72 23.40
CA GLN A 325 -17.68 -24.99 22.80
C GLN A 325 -16.65 -24.75 21.70
N ILE A 326 -15.45 -25.31 21.84
CA ILE A 326 -14.40 -25.26 20.82
C ILE A 326 -14.15 -26.71 20.39
N GLY A 327 -14.59 -27.04 19.17
CA GLY A 327 -14.64 -28.43 18.69
C GLY A 327 -15.54 -29.30 19.57
N ASP A 328 -14.98 -30.37 20.11
CA ASP A 328 -15.71 -31.30 21.00
C ASP A 328 -15.59 -30.97 22.49
N LYS A 329 -14.84 -29.92 22.87
CA LYS A 329 -14.57 -29.55 24.27
C LYS A 329 -15.41 -28.35 24.72
N GLU A 330 -15.92 -28.42 25.95
CA GLU A 330 -16.47 -27.27 26.66
C GLU A 330 -15.34 -26.54 27.39
N VAL A 331 -15.06 -25.29 27.00
CA VAL A 331 -13.99 -24.46 27.58
C VAL A 331 -14.62 -23.37 28.45
N ASP A 332 -14.11 -23.16 29.66
CA ASP A 332 -14.53 -22.06 30.53
C ASP A 332 -14.22 -20.71 29.86
N TYR A 333 -15.23 -19.86 29.70
CA TYR A 333 -15.10 -18.54 29.07
C TYR A 333 -14.86 -17.47 30.12
N ASN A 334 -13.68 -16.83 30.05
CA ASN A 334 -13.37 -15.67 30.87
C ASN A 334 -13.82 -14.37 30.17
N PRO A 335 -14.64 -13.51 30.81
CA PRO A 335 -15.06 -12.24 30.24
C PRO A 335 -13.93 -11.26 29.86
N LYS A 336 -12.73 -11.44 30.41
CA LYS A 336 -11.55 -10.62 30.06
C LYS A 336 -10.85 -11.04 28.77
N PHE A 337 -11.17 -12.23 28.24
CA PHE A 337 -10.58 -12.76 27.03
C PHE A 337 -10.81 -11.82 25.83
N ARG A 338 -9.77 -11.61 25.02
CA ARG A 338 -9.85 -10.79 23.81
C ARG A 338 -9.24 -11.50 22.61
N LEU A 339 -10.00 -11.57 21.51
CA LEU A 339 -9.53 -12.12 20.24
C LEU A 339 -9.31 -10.98 19.23
N ILE A 340 -8.14 -10.98 18.59
CA ILE A 340 -7.78 -10.08 17.50
C ILE A 340 -7.48 -10.94 16.27
N LEU A 341 -8.10 -10.60 15.14
CA LEU A 341 -7.89 -11.29 13.86
C LEU A 341 -7.09 -10.38 12.93
N HIS A 342 -6.14 -10.95 12.19
CA HIS A 342 -5.30 -10.22 11.26
C HIS A 342 -5.16 -10.97 9.93
N THR A 343 -5.32 -10.28 8.82
CA THR A 343 -5.06 -10.79 7.47
C THR A 343 -4.06 -9.90 6.72
N LYS A 344 -3.22 -10.55 5.90
CA LYS A 344 -2.30 -9.88 4.96
C LYS A 344 -2.94 -9.62 3.60
N LEU A 345 -4.11 -10.18 3.33
CA LEU A 345 -4.78 -10.02 2.04
C LEU A 345 -5.25 -8.57 1.90
N ALA A 346 -4.96 -7.91 0.77
CA ALA A 346 -5.30 -6.50 0.58
C ALA A 346 -6.81 -6.27 0.42
N ASN A 347 -7.52 -7.20 -0.23
CA ASN A 347 -8.96 -7.11 -0.47
C ASN A 347 -9.65 -8.48 -0.31
N PRO A 348 -9.74 -9.02 0.92
CA PRO A 348 -10.33 -10.33 1.18
C PRO A 348 -11.86 -10.30 1.04
N HIS A 349 -12.44 -11.32 0.40
CA HIS A 349 -13.90 -11.45 0.31
C HIS A 349 -14.45 -12.34 1.43
N TYR A 350 -14.91 -11.73 2.52
CA TYR A 350 -15.50 -12.44 3.66
C TYR A 350 -17.00 -12.67 3.48
N GLN A 351 -17.46 -13.85 3.88
CA GLN A 351 -18.89 -14.19 3.93
C GLN A 351 -19.66 -13.24 4.87
N PRO A 352 -20.94 -12.93 4.59
CA PRO A 352 -21.75 -12.02 5.39
C PRO A 352 -21.80 -12.36 6.89
N GLU A 353 -21.74 -13.65 7.23
CA GLU A 353 -21.72 -14.11 8.63
C GLU A 353 -20.49 -13.60 9.37
N MET A 354 -19.30 -13.66 8.74
CA MET A 354 -18.05 -13.18 9.34
C MET A 354 -18.07 -11.64 9.48
N GLN A 355 -18.63 -10.93 8.50
CA GLN A 355 -18.78 -9.47 8.56
C GLN A 355 -19.77 -9.03 9.65
N ALA A 356 -20.78 -9.85 9.95
CA ALA A 356 -21.72 -9.58 11.03
C ALA A 356 -21.08 -9.82 12.41
N GLN A 357 -20.32 -10.91 12.56
CA GLN A 357 -19.70 -11.33 13.82
C GLN A 357 -18.48 -10.49 14.21
N CYS A 358 -17.68 -10.04 13.24
CA CYS A 358 -16.46 -9.27 13.46
C CYS A 358 -16.64 -7.80 13.08
N THR A 359 -15.80 -6.91 13.61
CA THR A 359 -15.66 -5.53 13.11
C THR A 359 -14.45 -5.47 12.20
N LEU A 360 -14.69 -5.23 10.91
CA LEU A 360 -13.64 -5.09 9.91
C LEU A 360 -12.97 -3.73 10.05
N ILE A 361 -11.63 -3.73 10.10
CA ILE A 361 -10.81 -2.52 10.21
C ILE A 361 -9.78 -2.53 9.10
N ASN A 362 -9.79 -1.48 8.29
CA ASN A 362 -8.88 -1.36 7.16
C ASN A 362 -7.62 -0.58 7.55
N PHE A 363 -6.48 -1.27 7.65
CA PHE A 363 -5.15 -0.72 7.91
C PHE A 363 -4.30 -0.58 6.62
N THR A 364 -4.90 -0.68 5.43
CA THR A 364 -4.18 -0.46 4.17
C THR A 364 -3.56 0.92 4.12
N VAL A 365 -2.29 0.99 3.76
CA VAL A 365 -1.56 2.25 3.63
C VAL A 365 -2.16 3.09 2.51
N THR A 366 -2.48 4.35 2.80
CA THR A 366 -2.98 5.32 1.80
C THR A 366 -1.83 6.11 1.16
N ARG A 367 -2.09 6.76 0.02
CA ARG A 367 -1.10 7.63 -0.66
C ARG A 367 -0.53 8.71 0.25
N GLU A 368 -1.41 9.38 1.00
CA GLU A 368 -1.02 10.41 1.98
C GLU A 368 -0.23 9.80 3.15
N GLY A 369 -0.69 8.66 3.70
CA GLY A 369 -0.01 7.99 4.81
C GLY A 369 1.41 7.53 4.44
N LEU A 370 1.60 6.98 3.24
CA LEU A 370 2.93 6.61 2.76
C LEU A 370 3.80 7.84 2.46
N GLU A 371 3.22 8.90 1.91
CA GLU A 371 3.95 10.14 1.66
C GLU A 371 4.56 10.69 2.97
N ASP A 372 3.79 10.72 4.06
CA ASP A 372 4.29 11.20 5.34
C ASP A 372 5.38 10.29 5.94
N GLN A 373 5.26 8.98 5.73
CA GLN A 373 6.29 8.02 6.13
C GLN A 373 7.59 8.23 5.35
N LEU A 374 7.51 8.31 4.01
CA LEU A 374 8.68 8.53 3.16
C LEU A 374 9.29 9.91 3.37
N LEU A 375 8.50 10.91 3.76
CA LEU A 375 9.00 12.22 4.15
C LEU A 375 9.89 12.12 5.40
N ALA A 376 9.48 11.33 6.40
CA ALA A 376 10.32 11.08 7.56
C ALA A 376 11.65 10.41 7.16
N ASP A 377 11.61 9.43 6.25
CA ASP A 377 12.82 8.75 5.77
C ASP A 377 13.76 9.68 4.99
N VAL A 378 13.24 10.55 4.11
CA VAL A 378 14.04 11.56 3.39
C VAL A 378 14.69 12.54 4.35
N VAL A 379 13.92 13.06 5.32
CA VAL A 379 14.43 14.02 6.30
C VAL A 379 15.46 13.35 7.20
N ALA A 380 15.25 12.09 7.61
CA ALA A 380 16.22 11.34 8.41
C ALA A 380 17.56 11.16 7.67
N ALA A 381 17.54 10.96 6.35
CA ALA A 381 18.74 10.83 5.54
C ALA A 381 19.44 12.18 5.27
N GLU A 382 18.69 13.22 4.90
CA GLU A 382 19.25 14.52 4.49
C GLU A 382 19.56 15.45 5.68
N ARG A 383 18.71 15.43 6.71
CA ARG A 383 18.77 16.29 7.90
C ARG A 383 18.47 15.47 9.16
N PRO A 384 19.36 14.53 9.53
CA PRO A 384 19.19 13.69 10.72
C PRO A 384 19.07 14.51 12.02
N ASP A 385 19.63 15.72 12.03
CA ASP A 385 19.51 16.67 13.14
C ASP A 385 18.06 17.11 13.37
N LEU A 386 17.33 17.47 12.30
CA LEU A 386 15.94 17.88 12.38
C LEU A 386 15.01 16.72 12.78
N GLU A 387 15.27 15.51 12.27
CA GLU A 387 14.44 14.35 12.61
C GLU A 387 14.68 13.90 14.06
N ALA A 388 15.93 13.92 14.54
CA ALA A 388 16.24 13.63 15.94
C ALA A 388 15.63 14.67 16.90
N GLU A 389 15.67 15.96 16.52
CA GLU A 389 15.05 17.03 17.29
C GLU A 389 13.52 16.88 17.31
N LYS A 390 12.90 16.56 16.16
CA LYS A 390 11.46 16.28 16.06
C LYS A 390 11.05 15.08 16.92
N ALA A 391 11.75 13.96 16.82
CA ALA A 391 11.45 12.76 17.59
C ALA A 391 11.53 13.06 19.09
N LYS A 392 12.62 13.74 19.52
CA LYS A 392 12.79 14.16 20.92
C LYS A 392 11.67 15.09 21.37
N LEU A 393 11.33 16.10 20.58
CA LEU A 393 10.26 17.05 20.89
C LEU A 393 8.89 16.36 20.96
N THR A 394 8.64 15.37 20.10
CA THR A 394 7.41 14.58 20.09
C THR A 394 7.31 13.71 21.34
N THR A 395 8.39 13.01 21.72
CA THR A 395 8.43 12.23 22.97
C THR A 395 8.27 13.13 24.19
N GLN A 396 8.93 14.29 24.21
CA GLN A 396 8.80 15.26 25.30
C GLN A 396 7.38 15.82 25.39
N GLN A 397 6.74 16.21 24.29
CA GLN A 397 5.33 16.62 24.28
C GLN A 397 4.42 15.50 24.81
N ASN A 398 4.64 14.25 24.36
CA ASN A 398 3.87 13.11 24.81
C ASN A 398 4.03 12.89 26.31
N GLU A 399 5.26 12.95 26.84
CA GLU A 399 5.54 12.87 28.28
C GLU A 399 4.91 14.03 29.06
N PHE A 400 4.96 15.26 28.53
CA PHE A 400 4.30 16.43 29.13
C PHE A 400 2.78 16.24 29.22
N LYS A 401 2.14 15.72 28.18
CA LYS A 401 0.70 15.42 28.21
C LYS A 401 0.35 14.33 29.23
N ILE A 402 1.13 13.25 29.28
CA ILE A 402 0.95 12.16 30.24
C ILE A 402 1.17 12.66 31.68
N THR A 403 2.22 13.43 31.91
CA THR A 403 2.52 13.98 33.24
C THR A 403 1.51 15.02 33.68
N LEU A 404 1.01 15.89 32.79
CA LEU A 404 -0.08 16.83 33.10
C LEU A 404 -1.31 16.09 33.62
N LYS A 405 -1.80 15.09 32.89
CA LYS A 405 -2.94 14.28 33.32
C LYS A 405 -2.65 13.55 34.64
N GLY A 406 -1.46 12.97 34.77
CA GLY A 406 -1.04 12.31 36.01
C GLY A 406 -0.97 13.27 37.21
N LEU A 407 -0.54 14.52 37.02
CA LEU A 407 -0.51 15.54 38.06
C LEU A 407 -1.94 15.97 38.44
N GLU A 408 -2.85 16.11 37.47
CA GLU A 408 -4.26 16.40 37.72
C GLU A 408 -4.96 15.27 38.49
N ASP A 409 -4.79 14.02 38.06
CA ASP A 409 -5.35 12.85 38.73
C ASP A 409 -4.80 12.71 40.15
N ASN A 410 -3.50 12.96 40.34
CA ASN A 410 -2.90 12.98 41.67
C ASN A 410 -3.45 14.11 42.55
N LEU A 411 -3.68 15.30 41.99
CA LEU A 411 -4.27 16.44 42.71
C LEU A 411 -5.69 16.11 43.17
N LEU A 412 -6.51 15.53 42.29
CA LEU A 412 -7.87 15.09 42.61
C LEU A 412 -7.89 13.93 43.63
N ALA A 413 -7.04 12.92 43.45
CA ALA A 413 -6.94 11.79 44.38
C ALA A 413 -6.51 12.23 45.78
N ARG A 414 -5.59 13.20 45.89
CA ARG A 414 -5.14 13.76 47.17
C ARG A 414 -6.21 14.64 47.84
N LEU A 415 -6.97 15.42 47.07
CA LEU A 415 -8.12 16.15 47.60
C LEU A 415 -9.22 15.20 48.06
N SER A 416 -9.44 14.10 47.35
CA SER A 416 -10.42 13.07 47.71
C SER A 416 -10.00 12.25 48.95
N SER A 417 -8.70 12.03 49.17
CA SER A 417 -8.19 11.30 50.34
C SER A 417 -8.07 12.15 51.60
N ALA A 418 -8.09 13.48 51.45
CA ALA A 418 -8.04 14.44 52.55
C ALA A 418 -9.40 14.55 53.29
N SER A 419 -9.71 13.56 54.13
CA SER A 419 -10.84 13.62 55.08
C SER A 419 -10.36 13.94 56.50
N GLY A 420 -10.66 15.13 57.04
CA GLY A 420 -10.29 15.54 58.41
C GLY A 420 -9.86 17.01 58.54
N ASN A 421 -8.98 17.31 59.50
CA ASN A 421 -8.42 18.66 59.71
C ASN A 421 -7.34 18.99 58.65
N PHE A 422 -7.77 19.41 57.47
CA PHE A 422 -6.91 19.75 56.32
C PHE A 422 -5.92 20.90 56.58
N LEU A 423 -6.20 21.78 57.55
CA LEU A 423 -5.31 22.88 57.95
C LEU A 423 -4.14 22.40 58.83
N GLY A 424 -4.17 21.15 59.31
CA GLY A 424 -3.08 20.56 60.09
C GLY A 424 -2.00 19.86 59.25
N ASP A 425 -2.28 19.60 57.97
CA ASP A 425 -1.37 18.86 57.08
C ASP A 425 -0.57 19.81 56.17
N HIS A 426 0.50 20.37 56.74
CA HIS A 426 1.41 21.27 56.00
C HIS A 426 2.01 20.62 54.75
N ALA A 427 2.24 19.30 54.77
CA ALA A 427 2.83 18.57 53.65
C ALA A 427 1.85 18.48 52.47
N LEU A 428 0.55 18.40 52.72
CA LEU A 428 -0.47 18.40 51.67
C LEU A 428 -0.49 19.75 50.92
N VAL A 429 -0.44 20.87 51.65
CA VAL A 429 -0.50 22.23 51.07
C VAL A 429 0.74 22.54 50.24
N GLU A 430 1.94 22.23 50.74
CA GLU A 430 3.19 22.42 49.99
C GLU A 430 3.23 21.55 48.73
N ASN A 431 2.77 20.30 48.81
CA ASN A 431 2.71 19.41 47.65
C ASN A 431 1.67 19.83 46.61
N LEU A 432 0.56 20.46 47.02
CA LEU A 432 -0.43 21.02 46.09
C LEU A 432 0.15 22.23 45.35
N GLU A 433 0.86 23.11 46.04
CA GLU A 433 1.54 24.25 45.41
C GLU A 433 2.64 23.79 44.44
N THR A 434 3.42 22.77 44.80
CA THR A 434 4.44 22.22 43.89
C THR A 434 3.80 21.59 42.66
N THR A 435 2.78 20.74 42.83
CA THR A 435 2.03 20.08 41.74
C THR A 435 1.44 21.10 40.77
N LYS A 436 0.85 22.18 41.28
CA LYS A 436 0.29 23.27 40.48
C LYS A 436 1.37 24.03 39.72
N ARG A 437 2.48 24.37 40.39
CA ARG A 437 3.59 25.07 39.74
C ARG A 437 4.19 24.24 38.61
N THR A 438 4.43 22.94 38.83
CA THR A 438 4.91 22.06 37.75
C THR A 438 3.91 21.95 36.62
N ALA A 439 2.59 21.86 36.90
CA ALA A 439 1.57 21.83 35.83
C ALA A 439 1.60 23.11 34.97
N ALA A 440 1.67 24.30 35.59
CA ALA A 440 1.75 25.56 34.87
C ALA A 440 3.06 25.73 34.07
N GLU A 441 4.19 25.26 34.63
CA GLU A 441 5.47 25.25 33.92
C GLU A 441 5.43 24.32 32.68
N ILE A 442 4.81 23.14 32.82
CA ILE A 442 4.64 22.20 31.70
C ILE A 442 3.70 22.78 30.64
N GLU A 443 2.61 23.45 31.01
CA GLU A 443 1.71 24.10 30.03
C GLU A 443 2.43 25.15 29.16
N VAL A 444 3.29 25.97 29.77
CA VAL A 444 4.12 26.94 29.03
C VAL A 444 5.08 26.21 28.08
N GLN A 445 5.75 25.15 28.57
CA GLN A 445 6.66 24.36 27.75
C GLN A 445 5.95 23.64 26.59
N VAL A 446 4.73 23.17 26.79
CA VAL A 446 3.89 22.58 25.73
C VAL A 446 3.55 23.63 24.66
N ALA A 447 3.22 24.86 25.07
CA ALA A 447 2.96 25.95 24.12
C ALA A 447 4.20 26.34 23.30
N GLU A 448 5.39 26.44 23.93
CA GLU A 448 6.64 26.70 23.24
C GLU A 448 7.07 25.55 22.31
N SER A 449 6.83 24.31 22.74
CA SER A 449 7.09 23.11 21.94
C SER A 449 6.25 23.10 20.67
N LYS A 450 4.98 23.55 20.71
CA LYS A 450 4.12 23.66 19.52
C LYS A 450 4.67 24.65 18.48
N VAL A 451 5.16 25.81 18.92
CA VAL A 451 5.77 26.80 18.00
C VAL A 451 7.04 26.24 17.37
N THR A 452 7.82 25.48 18.14
CA THR A 452 9.04 24.84 17.65
C THR A 452 8.72 23.73 16.65
N GLU A 453 7.71 22.92 16.93
CA GLU A 453 7.18 21.89 16.04
C GLU A 453 6.74 22.47 14.69
N GLU A 454 6.04 23.60 14.70
CA GLU A 454 5.57 24.25 13.48
C GLU A 454 6.75 24.70 12.59
N LYS A 455 7.82 25.24 13.18
CA LYS A 455 9.05 25.60 12.44
C LYS A 455 9.75 24.37 11.87
N ILE A 456 9.83 23.28 12.64
CA ILE A 456 10.41 22.02 12.18
C ILE A 456 9.57 21.46 11.01
N ASN A 457 8.25 21.49 11.12
CA ASN A 457 7.36 21.04 10.06
C ASN A 457 7.53 21.88 8.80
N GLN A 458 7.60 23.21 8.89
CA GLN A 458 7.91 24.08 7.74
C GLN A 458 9.24 23.72 7.05
N ALA A 459 10.26 23.34 7.82
CA ALA A 459 11.52 22.89 7.25
C ALA A 459 11.39 21.54 6.52
N ARG A 460 10.60 20.59 7.08
CA ARG A 460 10.30 19.28 6.49
C ARG A 460 9.48 19.41 5.20
N GLU A 461 8.54 20.35 5.15
CA GLU A 461 7.70 20.61 3.97
C GLU A 461 8.52 20.88 2.70
N ASN A 462 9.74 21.41 2.81
CA ASN A 462 10.62 21.59 1.64
C ASN A 462 10.98 20.28 0.94
N TYR A 463 10.98 19.14 1.65
CA TYR A 463 11.29 17.81 1.12
C TYR A 463 10.04 17.01 0.72
N ARG A 464 8.83 17.49 1.05
CA ARG A 464 7.57 16.85 0.68
C ARG A 464 7.44 16.49 -0.80
N PRO A 465 7.89 17.33 -1.77
CA PRO A 465 7.81 16.96 -3.19
C PRO A 465 8.55 15.65 -3.54
N ALA A 466 9.67 15.35 -2.87
CA ALA A 466 10.39 14.09 -3.06
C ALA A 466 9.61 12.89 -2.50
N ALA A 467 9.01 13.06 -1.32
CA ALA A 467 8.18 12.03 -0.69
C ALA A 467 6.87 11.77 -1.46
N ASN A 468 6.21 12.82 -1.95
CA ASN A 468 5.01 12.71 -2.79
C ASN A 468 5.34 11.94 -4.09
N ARG A 469 6.48 12.26 -4.72
CA ARG A 469 6.95 11.52 -5.90
C ARG A 469 7.18 10.04 -5.59
N ALA A 470 7.84 9.73 -4.48
CA ALA A 470 8.13 8.36 -4.08
C ALA A 470 6.84 7.57 -3.76
N SER A 471 5.90 8.18 -3.03
CA SER A 471 4.57 7.60 -2.77
C SER A 471 3.84 7.30 -4.08
N LEU A 472 3.78 8.27 -4.99
CA LEU A 472 3.16 8.09 -6.31
C LEU A 472 3.79 6.93 -7.09
N LEU A 473 5.12 6.81 -7.09
CA LEU A 473 5.82 5.71 -7.76
C LEU A 473 5.51 4.35 -7.13
N TYR A 474 5.44 4.25 -5.79
CA TYR A 474 5.07 3.00 -5.13
C TYR A 474 3.68 2.50 -5.53
N PHE A 475 2.67 3.38 -5.54
CA PHE A 475 1.32 2.96 -5.95
C PHE A 475 1.24 2.57 -7.43
N ILE A 476 2.06 3.18 -8.30
CA ILE A 476 2.18 2.72 -9.69
C ILE A 476 2.79 1.31 -9.74
N LEU A 477 3.78 1.00 -8.89
CA LEU A 477 4.33 -0.36 -8.79
C LEU A 477 3.31 -1.36 -8.24
N ASP A 478 2.52 -0.96 -7.25
CA ASP A 478 1.46 -1.80 -6.66
C ASP A 478 0.38 -2.12 -7.70
N ASP A 479 0.01 -1.13 -8.52
CA ASP A 479 -0.95 -1.29 -9.62
C ASP A 479 -0.46 -2.22 -10.75
N LEU A 480 0.84 -2.54 -10.84
CA LEU A 480 1.37 -3.46 -11.86
C LEU A 480 0.84 -4.89 -11.70
N ASN A 481 0.42 -5.29 -10.49
CA ASN A 481 -0.16 -6.61 -10.25
C ASN A 481 -1.44 -6.86 -11.08
N LYS A 482 -2.13 -5.78 -11.51
CA LYS A 482 -3.31 -5.82 -12.38
C LYS A 482 -2.97 -6.27 -13.80
N ILE A 483 -1.74 -5.98 -14.27
CA ILE A 483 -1.27 -6.39 -15.60
C ILE A 483 -0.91 -7.88 -15.57
N HIS A 484 -0.09 -8.28 -14.60
CA HIS A 484 0.39 -9.66 -14.51
C HIS A 484 0.63 -10.08 -13.05
N PRO A 485 0.22 -11.29 -12.61
CA PRO A 485 0.38 -11.74 -11.23
C PRO A 485 1.83 -11.77 -10.72
N MET A 486 2.82 -11.88 -11.62
CA MET A 486 4.25 -11.84 -11.26
C MET A 486 4.73 -10.45 -10.79
N TYR A 487 3.98 -9.38 -11.09
CA TYR A 487 4.38 -8.00 -10.83
C TYR A 487 3.95 -7.51 -9.45
N GLN A 488 4.21 -8.30 -8.41
CA GLN A 488 3.87 -7.94 -7.03
C GLN A 488 5.07 -7.34 -6.31
N PHE A 489 5.04 -6.06 -5.93
CA PHE A 489 6.16 -5.39 -5.27
C PHE A 489 5.84 -5.07 -3.82
N SER A 490 6.68 -5.51 -2.87
CA SER A 490 6.51 -5.14 -1.46
C SER A 490 6.97 -3.71 -1.19
N LEU A 491 6.30 -3.06 -0.24
CA LEU A 491 6.74 -1.78 0.33
C LEU A 491 8.14 -1.89 0.97
N LYS A 492 8.46 -3.03 1.57
CA LYS A 492 9.78 -3.28 2.18
C LYS A 492 10.90 -3.20 1.14
N ALA A 493 10.74 -3.86 -0.01
CA ALA A 493 11.73 -3.82 -1.08
C ALA A 493 11.81 -2.41 -1.71
N PHE A 494 10.66 -1.75 -1.89
CA PHE A 494 10.61 -0.36 -2.35
C PHE A 494 11.40 0.58 -1.43
N ASN A 495 11.23 0.48 -0.11
CA ASN A 495 11.96 1.34 0.84
C ASN A 495 13.49 1.16 0.74
N VAL A 496 13.98 -0.06 0.48
CA VAL A 496 15.42 -0.29 0.25
C VAL A 496 15.91 0.41 -1.01
N VAL A 497 15.16 0.31 -2.11
CA VAL A 497 15.48 1.00 -3.38
C VAL A 497 15.42 2.52 -3.18
N PHE A 498 14.44 3.01 -2.43
CA PHE A 498 14.27 4.41 -2.11
C PHE A 498 15.45 4.96 -1.31
N SER A 499 15.85 4.32 -0.21
CA SER A 499 17.01 4.73 0.59
C SER A 499 18.30 4.76 -0.24
N LYS A 500 18.55 3.72 -1.05
CA LYS A 500 19.70 3.69 -1.97
C LYS A 500 19.64 4.80 -3.02
N SER A 501 18.45 5.18 -3.48
CA SER A 501 18.30 6.28 -4.45
C SER A 501 18.67 7.63 -3.86
N ILE A 502 18.42 7.84 -2.55
CA ILE A 502 18.81 9.04 -1.81
C ILE A 502 20.34 9.11 -1.66
N GLU A 503 20.97 7.98 -1.32
CA GLU A 503 22.42 7.86 -1.20
C GLU A 503 23.15 8.11 -2.53
N ARG A 504 22.60 7.61 -3.64
CA ARG A 504 23.17 7.78 -5.00
C ARG A 504 22.89 9.16 -5.61
N ALA A 505 21.93 9.91 -5.08
CA ALA A 505 21.53 11.20 -5.66
C ALA A 505 22.66 12.25 -5.54
N GLU A 506 22.82 13.07 -6.57
CA GLU A 506 23.86 14.10 -6.63
C GLU A 506 23.63 15.24 -5.62
N GLN A 507 24.64 15.54 -4.82
CA GLN A 507 24.58 16.55 -3.74
C GLN A 507 24.51 17.98 -4.31
N ALA A 508 23.72 18.85 -3.68
CA ALA A 508 23.58 20.26 -4.08
C ALA A 508 23.43 21.17 -2.86
N GLU A 509 24.02 22.38 -2.90
CA GLU A 509 23.99 23.34 -1.79
C GLU A 509 22.59 23.96 -1.58
N GLN A 510 21.83 24.14 -2.65
CA GLN A 510 20.47 24.68 -2.58
C GLN A 510 19.45 23.57 -2.39
N VAL A 511 18.60 23.67 -1.36
CA VAL A 511 17.55 22.68 -1.05
C VAL A 511 16.65 22.39 -2.27
N LYS A 512 16.25 23.42 -3.03
CA LYS A 512 15.42 23.22 -4.24
C LYS A 512 16.11 22.38 -5.32
N ALA A 513 17.41 22.61 -5.56
CA ALA A 513 18.18 21.83 -6.51
C ALA A 513 18.42 20.40 -5.98
N ARG A 514 18.70 20.25 -4.68
CA ARG A 514 18.83 18.94 -4.04
C ARG A 514 17.55 18.11 -4.16
N VAL A 515 16.39 18.71 -3.90
CA VAL A 515 15.08 18.05 -4.04
C VAL A 515 14.82 17.62 -5.50
N ALA A 516 15.22 18.42 -6.49
CA ALA A 516 15.12 18.03 -7.89
C ALA A 516 16.01 16.81 -8.22
N ASN A 517 17.24 16.77 -7.71
CA ASN A 517 18.15 15.64 -7.88
C ASN A 517 17.65 14.37 -7.17
N LEU A 518 17.06 14.51 -5.98
CA LEU A 518 16.41 13.40 -5.27
C LEU A 518 15.24 12.84 -6.09
N ILE A 519 14.38 13.72 -6.62
CA ILE A 519 13.25 13.33 -7.48
C ILE A 519 13.73 12.57 -8.72
N ASP A 520 14.76 13.05 -9.42
CA ASP A 520 15.28 12.39 -10.62
C ASP A 520 15.94 11.04 -10.30
N SER A 521 16.79 10.99 -9.26
CA SER A 521 17.45 9.76 -8.81
C SER A 521 16.44 8.70 -8.37
N THR A 522 15.44 9.08 -7.55
CA THR A 522 14.38 8.17 -7.11
C THR A 522 13.54 7.68 -8.29
N THR A 523 13.12 8.56 -9.19
CA THR A 523 12.32 8.18 -10.37
C THR A 523 13.09 7.19 -11.25
N TYR A 524 14.37 7.44 -11.53
CA TYR A 524 15.19 6.56 -12.36
C TYR A 524 15.53 5.22 -11.67
N SER A 525 15.83 5.25 -10.36
CA SER A 525 16.13 4.03 -9.59
C SER A 525 14.92 3.10 -9.50
N VAL A 526 13.72 3.67 -9.28
CA VAL A 526 12.47 2.90 -9.29
C VAL A 526 12.14 2.37 -10.68
N TYR A 527 12.33 3.18 -11.73
CA TYR A 527 12.16 2.72 -13.11
C TYR A 527 13.05 1.53 -13.44
N ILE A 528 14.34 1.58 -13.07
CA ILE A 528 15.27 0.46 -13.27
C ILE A 528 14.81 -0.75 -12.46
N TYR A 529 14.48 -0.56 -11.18
CA TYR A 529 14.04 -1.65 -10.30
C TYR A 529 12.82 -2.39 -10.85
N ALA A 530 11.81 -1.65 -11.32
CA ALA A 530 10.62 -2.21 -11.94
C ALA A 530 10.94 -2.89 -13.27
N SER A 531 11.63 -2.19 -14.17
CA SER A 531 11.92 -2.67 -15.54
C SER A 531 12.76 -3.94 -15.56
N ARG A 532 13.53 -4.24 -14.51
CA ARG A 532 14.24 -5.53 -14.35
C ARG A 532 13.29 -6.72 -14.21
N GLY A 533 12.12 -6.52 -13.59
CA GLY A 533 11.15 -7.58 -13.30
C GLY A 533 9.95 -7.62 -14.26
N LEU A 534 9.88 -6.69 -15.22
CA LEU A 534 8.82 -6.62 -16.23
C LEU A 534 9.21 -7.39 -17.49
N PHE A 535 8.23 -8.00 -18.16
CA PHE A 535 8.37 -8.49 -19.53
C PHE A 535 8.57 -7.32 -20.49
N GLU A 536 9.29 -7.54 -21.59
CA GLU A 536 9.63 -6.50 -22.56
C GLU A 536 8.37 -5.80 -23.11
N LYS A 537 7.29 -6.57 -23.34
CA LYS A 537 5.99 -6.07 -23.81
C LYS A 537 5.33 -5.06 -22.86
N ASP A 538 5.60 -5.14 -21.56
CA ASP A 538 4.92 -4.34 -20.52
C ASP A 538 5.76 -3.13 -20.06
N LYS A 539 7.05 -3.07 -20.42
CA LYS A 539 7.95 -1.97 -20.05
C LYS A 539 7.47 -0.63 -20.58
N LEU A 540 7.01 -0.58 -21.84
CA LEU A 540 6.47 0.65 -22.43
C LEU A 540 5.19 1.08 -21.72
N THR A 541 4.30 0.14 -21.39
CA THR A 541 3.06 0.36 -20.64
C THR A 541 3.35 0.98 -19.27
N PHE A 542 4.27 0.39 -18.51
CA PHE A 542 4.69 0.94 -17.22
C PHE A 542 5.29 2.35 -17.37
N THR A 543 6.18 2.54 -18.33
CA THR A 543 6.87 3.83 -18.53
C THR A 543 5.89 4.93 -18.95
N ALA A 544 4.92 4.59 -19.81
CA ALA A 544 3.83 5.49 -20.20
C ALA A 544 2.94 5.85 -19.01
N GLN A 545 2.53 4.86 -18.20
CA GLN A 545 1.72 5.10 -17.00
C GLN A 545 2.46 5.99 -16.00
N MET A 546 3.76 5.74 -15.79
CA MET A 546 4.62 6.56 -14.94
C MET A 546 4.69 7.99 -15.46
N ALA A 547 4.92 8.19 -16.76
CA ALA A 547 4.97 9.52 -17.38
C ALA A 547 3.64 10.27 -17.25
N PHE A 548 2.51 9.65 -17.62
CA PHE A 548 1.19 10.27 -17.53
C PHE A 548 0.83 10.65 -16.10
N THR A 549 1.01 9.75 -15.14
CA THR A 549 0.67 10.00 -13.73
C THR A 549 1.53 11.11 -13.13
N ILE A 550 2.83 11.15 -13.48
CA ILE A 550 3.76 12.21 -13.08
C ILE A 550 3.32 13.57 -13.64
N LEU A 551 2.94 13.62 -14.92
CA LEU A 551 2.55 14.86 -15.59
C LEU A 551 1.17 15.36 -15.12
N LEU A 552 0.23 14.44 -14.84
CA LEU A 552 -1.07 14.75 -14.23
C LEU A 552 -0.90 15.38 -12.84
N ASN A 553 -0.07 14.79 -11.99
CA ASN A 553 0.19 15.30 -10.64
C ASN A 553 0.83 16.71 -10.68
N ARG A 554 1.63 17.02 -11.71
CA ARG A 554 2.18 18.35 -11.95
C ARG A 554 1.19 19.34 -12.59
N GLY A 555 0.04 18.87 -13.08
CA GLY A 555 -0.93 19.68 -13.84
C GLY A 555 -0.43 20.09 -15.24
N GLU A 556 0.55 19.37 -15.80
CA GLU A 556 1.07 19.64 -17.16
C GLU A 556 0.18 19.06 -18.26
N ILE A 557 -0.68 18.10 -17.91
CA ILE A 557 -1.66 17.48 -18.82
C ILE A 557 -3.05 17.49 -18.20
N ALA A 558 -4.08 17.60 -19.04
CA ALA A 558 -5.47 17.59 -18.61
C ALA A 558 -6.04 16.16 -18.57
N GLN A 559 -6.83 15.84 -17.54
CA GLN A 559 -7.47 14.53 -17.39
C GLN A 559 -8.36 14.20 -18.60
N ASN A 560 -9.14 15.18 -19.08
CA ASN A 560 -10.06 14.97 -20.22
C ASN A 560 -9.32 14.58 -21.51
N GLU A 561 -8.15 15.17 -21.78
CA GLU A 561 -7.33 14.82 -22.96
C GLU A 561 -6.75 13.42 -22.84
N LEU A 562 -6.32 13.03 -21.63
CA LEU A 562 -5.83 11.69 -21.35
C LEU A 562 -6.96 10.65 -21.47
N ASP A 563 -8.14 10.94 -20.95
CA ASP A 563 -9.30 10.05 -21.03
C ASP A 563 -9.69 9.79 -22.49
N PHE A 564 -9.62 10.81 -23.36
CA PHE A 564 -9.79 10.62 -24.80
C PHE A 564 -8.73 9.69 -25.38
N LEU A 565 -7.44 9.90 -25.06
CA LEU A 565 -6.35 9.07 -25.57
C LEU A 565 -6.51 7.60 -25.16
N LEU A 566 -6.92 7.34 -23.91
CA LEU A 566 -7.06 5.99 -23.36
C LEU A 566 -8.33 5.28 -23.85
N ARG A 567 -9.48 5.96 -23.87
CA ARG A 567 -10.78 5.36 -24.23
C ARG A 567 -11.05 5.36 -25.73
N PHE A 568 -10.49 6.33 -26.44
CA PHE A 568 -10.71 6.57 -27.88
C PHE A 568 -12.19 6.57 -28.30
N PRO A 569 -13.00 7.52 -27.79
CA PRO A 569 -14.41 7.61 -28.14
C PRO A 569 -14.56 7.86 -29.65
N THR A 570 -15.40 7.04 -30.30
CA THR A 570 -15.63 7.09 -31.75
C THR A 570 -17.12 7.26 -32.04
N LYS A 571 -17.49 8.19 -32.92
CA LYS A 571 -18.88 8.33 -33.40
C LYS A 571 -19.21 7.24 -34.41
N THR A 572 -20.22 6.42 -34.10
CA THR A 572 -20.73 5.36 -34.97
C THR A 572 -21.56 5.94 -36.14
N ASN A 573 -21.66 5.21 -37.26
CA ASN A 573 -22.42 5.58 -38.47
C ASN A 573 -21.94 6.85 -39.21
N THR A 574 -20.64 7.13 -39.23
CA THR A 574 -20.07 8.22 -40.02
C THR A 574 -19.18 7.67 -41.13
N THR A 575 -19.30 8.25 -42.34
CA THR A 575 -18.47 7.88 -43.49
C THR A 575 -17.36 8.91 -43.66
N SER A 576 -16.12 8.44 -43.84
CA SER A 576 -14.98 9.31 -44.07
C SER A 576 -15.14 10.09 -45.39
N PRO A 577 -14.99 11.43 -45.40
CA PRO A 577 -15.00 12.24 -46.62
C PRO A 577 -13.68 12.13 -47.39
N VAL A 578 -12.65 11.49 -46.83
CA VAL A 578 -11.31 11.36 -47.39
C VAL A 578 -10.92 9.89 -47.59
N ASP A 579 -10.16 9.61 -48.65
CA ASP A 579 -9.82 8.24 -49.08
C ASP A 579 -8.71 7.57 -48.25
N PHE A 580 -7.97 8.34 -47.45
CA PHE A 580 -6.81 7.87 -46.67
C PHE A 580 -7.11 7.61 -45.19
N LEU A 581 -8.32 7.88 -44.71
CA LEU A 581 -8.80 7.53 -43.37
C LEU A 581 -10.00 6.59 -43.47
N ASN A 582 -10.06 5.60 -42.58
CA ASN A 582 -11.24 4.75 -42.45
C ASN A 582 -12.35 5.43 -41.63
N ASP A 583 -13.56 4.88 -41.71
CA ASP A 583 -14.75 5.43 -41.03
C ASP A 583 -14.58 5.53 -39.51
N GLN A 584 -13.89 4.55 -38.89
CA GLN A 584 -13.60 4.56 -37.46
C GLN A 584 -12.64 5.70 -37.05
N SER A 585 -11.54 5.86 -37.79
CA SER A 585 -10.57 6.94 -37.59
C SER A 585 -11.24 8.31 -37.74
N TRP A 586 -12.13 8.44 -38.74
CA TRP A 586 -12.89 9.66 -38.95
C TRP A 586 -13.89 9.94 -37.81
N GLY A 587 -14.59 8.91 -37.33
CA GLY A 587 -15.44 9.02 -36.14
C GLY A 587 -14.67 9.49 -34.89
N GLY A 588 -13.41 9.08 -34.76
CA GLY A 588 -12.49 9.57 -33.71
C GLY A 588 -12.09 11.04 -33.90
N VAL A 589 -11.80 11.48 -35.14
CA VAL A 589 -11.52 12.89 -35.47
C VAL A 589 -12.72 13.78 -35.12
N LEU A 590 -13.94 13.32 -35.42
CA LEU A 590 -15.16 14.07 -35.12
C LEU A 590 -15.42 14.18 -33.61
N SER A 591 -15.10 13.15 -32.81
CA SER A 591 -15.18 13.23 -31.36
C SER A 591 -14.10 14.16 -30.79
N LEU A 592 -12.87 14.09 -31.32
CA LEU A 592 -11.79 14.99 -30.92
C LEU A 592 -12.14 16.45 -31.20
N SER A 593 -12.78 16.73 -32.35
CA SER A 593 -13.16 18.08 -32.77
C SER A 593 -14.25 18.73 -31.90
N GLU A 594 -14.92 17.98 -31.01
CA GLU A 594 -15.88 18.54 -30.03
C GLU A 594 -15.19 19.22 -28.86
N MET A 595 -13.93 18.84 -28.57
CA MET A 595 -13.11 19.51 -27.55
C MET A 595 -12.70 20.91 -28.03
N ASP A 596 -12.72 21.87 -27.10
CA ASP A 596 -12.49 23.28 -27.41
C ASP A 596 -11.11 23.52 -28.06
N GLU A 597 -10.10 22.74 -27.66
CA GLU A 597 -8.74 22.82 -28.18
C GLU A 597 -8.60 22.30 -29.62
N PHE A 598 -9.50 21.44 -30.09
CA PHE A 598 -9.39 20.78 -31.41
C PHE A 598 -10.47 21.20 -32.40
N ARG A 599 -11.29 22.18 -32.03
CA ARG A 599 -12.36 22.71 -32.88
C ARG A 599 -11.84 23.12 -34.26
N GLY A 600 -12.44 22.55 -35.31
CA GLY A 600 -12.11 22.83 -36.71
C GLY A 600 -11.06 21.91 -37.33
N LEU A 601 -10.59 20.87 -36.61
CA LEU A 601 -9.69 19.85 -37.16
C LEU A 601 -10.33 19.10 -38.34
N ASP A 602 -11.58 18.66 -38.17
CA ASP A 602 -12.43 18.06 -39.21
C ASP A 602 -12.43 18.90 -40.51
N LYS A 603 -12.72 20.20 -40.40
CA LYS A 603 -12.81 21.12 -41.54
C LYS A 603 -11.47 21.35 -42.22
N ASP A 604 -10.37 21.39 -41.46
CA ASP A 604 -9.03 21.56 -42.05
C ASP A 604 -8.55 20.30 -42.77
N ILE A 605 -8.92 19.11 -42.29
CA ILE A 605 -8.60 17.84 -42.97
C ILE A 605 -9.30 17.80 -44.33
N GLU A 606 -10.58 18.16 -44.38
CA GLU A 606 -11.33 18.27 -45.63
C GLU A 606 -10.75 19.35 -46.56
N GLY A 607 -10.48 20.55 -46.02
CA GLY A 607 -9.98 21.69 -46.79
C GLY A 607 -8.55 21.50 -47.33
N SER A 608 -7.71 20.76 -46.62
CA SER A 608 -6.28 20.58 -46.92
C SER A 608 -5.87 19.11 -47.09
N ALA A 609 -6.77 18.27 -47.61
CA ALA A 609 -6.61 16.81 -47.73
C ALA A 609 -5.25 16.36 -48.30
N LYS A 610 -4.67 17.07 -49.28
CA LYS A 610 -3.36 16.70 -49.87
C LYS A 610 -2.20 16.73 -48.87
N ARG A 611 -2.18 17.69 -47.94
CA ARG A 611 -1.11 17.81 -46.93
C ARG A 611 -1.26 16.76 -45.85
N TRP A 612 -2.48 16.54 -45.39
CA TRP A 612 -2.82 15.49 -44.44
C TRP A 612 -2.54 14.10 -45.02
N LYS A 613 -2.89 13.85 -46.28
CA LYS A 613 -2.53 12.63 -46.99
C LYS A 613 -1.02 12.38 -46.99
N LYS A 614 -0.20 13.40 -47.29
CA LYS A 614 1.26 13.27 -47.23
C LYS A 614 1.77 12.89 -45.84
N PHE A 615 1.24 13.52 -44.78
CA PHE A 615 1.61 13.22 -43.41
C PHE A 615 1.20 11.79 -43.01
N VAL A 616 -0.06 11.42 -43.28
CA VAL A 616 -0.61 10.11 -42.96
C VAL A 616 0.12 9.01 -43.74
N ASP A 617 0.46 9.23 -45.02
CA ASP A 617 1.21 8.33 -45.91
C ASP A 617 2.72 8.23 -45.60
N SER A 618 3.24 9.05 -44.67
CA SER A 618 4.62 8.91 -44.21
C SER A 618 4.85 7.58 -43.48
N GLU A 619 6.05 7.02 -43.62
CA GLU A 619 6.46 5.80 -42.92
C GLU A 619 6.62 6.05 -41.41
N ALA A 620 7.18 7.20 -41.04
CA ALA A 620 7.46 7.61 -39.65
C ALA A 620 6.81 8.99 -39.34
N PRO A 621 5.48 9.06 -39.30
CA PRO A 621 4.73 10.31 -39.06
C PRO A 621 5.03 10.96 -37.71
N GLU A 622 5.44 10.18 -36.70
CA GLU A 622 5.79 10.68 -35.37
C GLU A 622 6.97 11.68 -35.38
N LYS A 623 7.92 11.49 -36.32
CA LYS A 623 9.07 12.39 -36.51
C LYS A 623 8.77 13.57 -37.44
N GLU A 624 7.64 13.55 -38.14
CA GLU A 624 7.24 14.60 -39.05
C GLU A 624 6.52 15.75 -38.34
N LYS A 625 6.65 16.96 -38.91
CA LYS A 625 5.95 18.13 -38.36
C LYS A 625 4.49 18.13 -38.82
N PHE A 626 3.58 18.21 -37.86
CA PHE A 626 2.14 18.36 -38.14
C PHE A 626 1.84 19.54 -39.09
N PRO A 627 0.82 19.42 -39.96
CA PRO A 627 0.41 20.49 -40.84
C PRO A 627 -0.05 21.76 -40.09
N GLN A 628 0.20 22.94 -40.68
CA GLN A 628 -0.38 24.23 -40.28
C GLN A 628 -0.18 24.61 -38.80
N GLU A 629 -1.26 24.99 -38.10
CA GLU A 629 -1.28 25.44 -36.72
C GLU A 629 -1.20 24.27 -35.72
N TRP A 630 -1.49 23.05 -36.16
CA TRP A 630 -1.47 21.83 -35.35
C TRP A 630 -0.05 21.47 -34.85
N LYS A 631 1.00 21.98 -35.49
CA LYS A 631 2.39 21.83 -35.01
C LYS A 631 2.65 22.47 -33.64
N ASN A 632 1.87 23.49 -33.26
CA ASN A 632 2.03 24.23 -32.02
C ASN A 632 1.31 23.58 -30.82
N LYS A 633 0.58 22.48 -31.05
CA LYS A 633 -0.13 21.74 -30.01
C LYS A 633 0.83 21.09 -29.01
N SER A 634 0.33 20.83 -27.80
CA SER A 634 1.11 20.14 -26.76
C SER A 634 1.49 18.72 -27.22
N PRO A 635 2.55 18.11 -26.67
CA PRO A 635 2.91 16.74 -27.01
C PRO A 635 1.78 15.72 -26.75
N LEU A 636 0.97 15.90 -25.70
CA LEU A 636 -0.20 15.03 -25.45
C LEU A 636 -1.29 15.22 -26.51
N GLN A 637 -1.59 16.47 -26.86
CA GLN A 637 -2.58 16.76 -27.91
C GLN A 637 -2.16 16.17 -29.27
N LYS A 638 -0.87 16.17 -29.58
CA LYS A 638 -0.32 15.49 -30.76
C LYS A 638 -0.50 13.98 -30.71
N LEU A 639 -0.37 13.35 -29.52
CA LEU A 639 -0.69 11.94 -29.35
C LEU A 639 -2.17 11.63 -29.60
N CYS A 640 -3.09 12.47 -29.11
CA CYS A 640 -4.53 12.31 -29.39
C CYS A 640 -4.82 12.35 -30.89
N MET A 641 -4.19 13.29 -31.62
CA MET A 641 -4.30 13.37 -33.07
C MET A 641 -3.68 12.16 -33.78
N MET A 642 -2.48 11.73 -33.37
CA MET A 642 -1.84 10.52 -33.90
C MET A 642 -2.72 9.29 -33.72
N ARG A 643 -3.41 9.17 -32.57
CA ARG A 643 -4.32 8.05 -32.29
C ARG A 643 -5.45 7.96 -33.30
N CYS A 644 -5.95 9.09 -33.78
CA CYS A 644 -6.96 9.14 -34.84
C CYS A 644 -6.41 8.79 -36.22
N PHE A 645 -5.16 9.12 -36.54
CA PHE A 645 -4.63 9.01 -37.92
C PHE A 645 -3.83 7.73 -38.18
N ARG A 646 -3.00 7.33 -37.22
CA ARG A 646 -2.02 6.26 -37.33
C ARG A 646 -1.92 5.51 -36.00
N PRO A 647 -2.97 4.75 -35.63
CA PRO A 647 -2.97 3.96 -34.40
C PRO A 647 -1.81 2.97 -34.35
N ASP A 648 -1.36 2.48 -35.50
CA ASP A 648 -0.19 1.61 -35.66
C ASP A 648 1.14 2.25 -35.21
N ARG A 649 1.28 3.58 -35.22
CA ARG A 649 2.55 4.25 -34.84
C ARG A 649 2.55 4.74 -33.40
N MET A 650 1.53 4.41 -32.61
CA MET A 650 1.38 4.96 -31.27
C MET A 650 2.44 4.48 -30.28
N THR A 651 2.96 3.26 -30.40
CA THR A 651 4.06 2.78 -29.54
C THR A 651 5.31 3.63 -29.70
N TYR A 652 5.68 3.95 -30.93
CA TYR A 652 6.79 4.85 -31.25
C TYR A 652 6.50 6.29 -30.81
N ALA A 653 5.29 6.80 -31.07
CA ALA A 653 4.91 8.16 -30.67
C ALA A 653 4.91 8.34 -29.14
N VAL A 654 4.47 7.33 -28.38
CA VAL A 654 4.52 7.32 -26.91
C VAL A 654 5.98 7.26 -26.43
N THR A 655 6.83 6.48 -27.09
CA THR A 655 8.28 6.43 -26.79
C THR A 655 8.94 7.80 -27.00
N GLU A 656 8.63 8.48 -28.11
CA GLU A 656 9.12 9.84 -28.37
C GLU A 656 8.58 10.87 -27.36
N PHE A 657 7.30 10.75 -26.97
CA PHE A 657 6.71 11.57 -25.92
C PHE A 657 7.41 11.38 -24.57
N ILE A 658 7.73 10.15 -24.19
CA ILE A 658 8.47 9.83 -22.96
C ILE A 658 9.89 10.43 -23.02
N SER A 659 10.56 10.30 -24.16
CA SER A 659 11.91 10.84 -24.37
C SER A 659 11.95 12.38 -24.26
N ASP A 660 10.94 13.07 -24.78
CA ASP A 660 10.81 14.53 -24.70
C ASP A 660 10.43 15.03 -23.29
N LYS A 661 9.52 14.33 -22.59
CA LYS A 661 8.98 14.77 -21.29
C LYS A 661 9.75 14.31 -20.06
N LEU A 662 10.32 13.11 -20.09
CA LEU A 662 11.15 12.59 -19.01
C LEU A 662 12.61 12.75 -19.39
N HIS A 663 13.14 11.85 -20.23
CA HIS A 663 14.46 11.90 -20.87
C HIS A 663 14.67 10.61 -21.69
N SER A 664 15.65 10.56 -22.60
CA SER A 664 15.95 9.37 -23.42
C SER A 664 16.37 8.14 -22.61
N LYS A 665 16.95 8.34 -21.41
CA LYS A 665 17.35 7.25 -20.50
C LYS A 665 16.22 6.30 -20.09
N TYR A 666 14.95 6.72 -20.21
CA TYR A 666 13.77 5.88 -19.90
C TYR A 666 13.30 5.03 -21.10
N THR A 667 13.94 5.20 -22.26
CA THR A 667 13.59 4.50 -23.50
C THR A 667 14.72 3.61 -24.02
N GLU A 668 15.87 3.62 -23.36
CA GLU A 668 17.05 2.82 -23.75
C GLU A 668 16.93 1.39 -23.19
N ASN A 669 16.68 0.42 -24.07
CA ASN A 669 16.54 -1.00 -23.72
C ASN A 669 17.88 -1.73 -23.57
N ARG A 670 18.72 -1.31 -22.62
CA ARG A 670 19.96 -2.05 -22.29
C ARG A 670 19.75 -2.92 -21.05
N SER A 671 20.10 -4.21 -21.15
CA SER A 671 20.02 -5.12 -20.02
C SER A 671 20.96 -4.66 -18.89
N VAL A 672 20.43 -4.64 -17.66
CA VAL A 672 21.22 -4.30 -16.48
C VAL A 672 22.07 -5.51 -16.09
N PRO A 673 23.38 -5.37 -15.88
CA PRO A 673 24.23 -6.47 -15.47
C PRO A 673 23.75 -7.08 -14.14
N PHE A 674 23.70 -8.41 -14.06
CA PHE A 674 23.28 -9.15 -12.87
C PHE A 674 24.01 -8.72 -11.58
N ALA A 675 25.30 -8.37 -11.69
CA ALA A 675 26.11 -7.90 -10.57
C ALA A 675 25.53 -6.67 -9.86
N GLN A 676 24.88 -5.75 -10.58
CA GLN A 676 24.26 -4.57 -9.97
C GLN A 676 23.00 -4.94 -9.19
N SER A 677 22.17 -5.83 -9.73
CA SER A 677 20.99 -6.35 -9.05
C SER A 677 21.35 -7.13 -7.79
N PHE A 678 22.50 -7.81 -7.79
CA PHE A 678 23.01 -8.55 -6.63
C PHE A 678 23.32 -7.64 -5.43
N GLU A 679 23.75 -6.38 -5.64
CA GLU A 679 24.04 -5.45 -4.54
C GLU A 679 22.80 -5.11 -3.68
N GLU A 680 21.61 -5.29 -4.25
CA GLU A 680 20.31 -5.04 -3.59
C GLU A 680 19.81 -6.26 -2.79
N THR A 681 20.54 -7.38 -2.83
CA THR A 681 20.13 -8.63 -2.18
C THR A 681 20.63 -8.75 -0.75
N GLY A 682 19.86 -9.47 0.05
CA GLY A 682 20.11 -9.80 1.45
C GLY A 682 19.47 -11.14 1.83
N PRO A 683 19.70 -11.63 3.05
CA PRO A 683 19.11 -12.91 3.51
C PRO A 683 17.58 -12.93 3.48
N ALA A 684 16.95 -11.78 3.70
CA ALA A 684 15.49 -11.62 3.71
C ALA A 684 14.87 -11.31 2.34
N THR A 685 15.68 -11.13 1.29
CA THR A 685 15.25 -10.69 -0.04
C THR A 685 15.88 -11.59 -1.10
N PRO A 686 15.23 -12.72 -1.44
CA PRO A 686 15.71 -13.62 -2.48
C PRO A 686 15.63 -12.98 -3.88
N ILE A 687 16.35 -13.55 -4.85
CA ILE A 687 16.18 -13.21 -6.27
C ILE A 687 15.25 -14.24 -6.90
N PHE A 688 14.30 -13.77 -7.70
CA PHE A 688 13.39 -14.60 -8.48
C PHE A 688 13.63 -14.36 -9.97
N PHE A 689 14.16 -15.37 -10.66
CA PHE A 689 14.32 -15.38 -12.10
C PHE A 689 13.02 -15.82 -12.76
N ILE A 690 12.42 -14.90 -13.52
CA ILE A 690 11.30 -15.22 -14.41
C ILE A 690 11.93 -15.74 -15.70
N LEU A 691 11.74 -17.04 -15.94
CA LEU A 691 12.32 -17.73 -17.08
C LEU A 691 11.47 -17.51 -18.31
N SER A 692 12.14 -17.11 -19.39
CA SER A 692 11.59 -17.19 -20.73
C SER A 692 12.16 -18.43 -21.44
N PRO A 693 11.41 -19.04 -22.37
CA PRO A 693 11.87 -20.26 -23.05
C PRO A 693 13.27 -20.10 -23.63
N GLY A 694 14.17 -21.04 -23.33
CA GLY A 694 15.52 -21.08 -23.89
C GLY A 694 16.58 -20.24 -23.16
N VAL A 695 16.26 -19.64 -22.00
CA VAL A 695 17.20 -18.83 -21.21
C VAL A 695 17.52 -19.46 -19.86
N ASP A 696 18.81 -19.60 -19.53
CA ASP A 696 19.29 -20.20 -18.29
C ASP A 696 20.04 -19.18 -17.40
N PRO A 697 19.47 -18.78 -16.25
CA PRO A 697 20.09 -17.81 -15.34
C PRO A 697 21.26 -18.40 -14.52
N LEU A 698 21.43 -19.73 -14.49
CA LEU A 698 22.46 -20.38 -13.69
C LEU A 698 23.86 -19.91 -14.08
N LYS A 699 24.12 -19.74 -15.39
CA LYS A 699 25.43 -19.31 -15.91
C LYS A 699 25.84 -17.94 -15.34
N ASP A 700 24.90 -17.00 -15.23
CA ASP A 700 25.16 -15.67 -14.70
C ASP A 700 25.46 -15.69 -13.20
N VAL A 701 24.69 -16.50 -12.45
CA VAL A 701 24.89 -16.71 -11.00
C VAL A 701 26.24 -17.37 -10.73
N GLU A 702 26.62 -18.39 -11.50
CA GLU A 702 27.92 -19.06 -11.38
C GLU A 702 29.08 -18.14 -11.74
N ALA A 703 28.94 -17.33 -12.80
CA ALA A 703 29.97 -16.38 -13.20
C ALA A 703 30.25 -15.34 -12.10
N LEU A 704 29.19 -14.83 -11.44
CA LEU A 704 29.33 -13.94 -10.29
C LEU A 704 29.85 -14.68 -9.06
N GLY A 705 29.36 -15.88 -8.79
CA GLY A 705 29.78 -16.73 -7.69
C GLY A 705 31.28 -17.03 -7.74
N LYS A 706 31.83 -17.35 -8.92
CA LYS A 706 33.27 -17.54 -9.12
C LYS A 706 34.08 -16.30 -8.75
N LYS A 707 33.60 -15.09 -9.08
CA LYS A 707 34.25 -13.81 -8.71
C LYS A 707 34.21 -13.56 -7.20
N LEU A 708 33.10 -13.89 -6.53
CA LEU A 708 32.90 -13.66 -5.10
C LEU A 708 33.33 -14.84 -4.21
N GLY A 709 33.81 -15.94 -4.80
CA GLY A 709 34.31 -17.10 -4.08
C GLY A 709 33.23 -18.11 -3.63
N PHE A 710 32.01 -18.03 -4.18
CA PHE A 710 30.93 -19.01 -4.01
C PHE A 710 30.96 -20.00 -5.17
N THR A 711 31.38 -21.24 -4.92
CA THR A 711 31.59 -22.25 -5.96
C THR A 711 31.26 -23.64 -5.43
N PHE A 712 30.85 -24.55 -6.33
CA PHE A 712 30.65 -25.97 -5.99
C PHE A 712 31.89 -26.62 -5.35
N ALA A 713 33.09 -26.25 -5.82
CA ALA A 713 34.34 -26.78 -5.30
C ALA A 713 34.57 -26.45 -3.81
N LYS A 714 34.07 -25.28 -3.35
CA LYS A 714 34.14 -24.84 -1.95
C LYS A 714 32.93 -25.29 -1.11
N ARG A 715 31.96 -26.01 -1.70
CA ARG A 715 30.73 -26.49 -1.05
C ARG A 715 29.88 -25.38 -0.38
N ASN A 716 30.02 -24.14 -0.83
CA ASN A 716 29.26 -22.98 -0.36
C ASN A 716 28.25 -22.46 -1.39
N PHE A 717 28.03 -23.22 -2.47
CA PHE A 717 27.03 -22.98 -3.52
C PHE A 717 26.27 -24.28 -3.77
N HIS A 718 24.96 -24.26 -3.54
CA HIS A 718 24.06 -25.40 -3.68
C HIS A 718 23.08 -25.16 -4.83
N ASN A 719 23.04 -26.06 -5.81
CA ASN A 719 22.10 -26.00 -6.93
C ASN A 719 21.15 -27.18 -6.84
N VAL A 720 19.85 -26.89 -6.74
CA VAL A 720 18.78 -27.89 -6.63
C VAL A 720 17.73 -27.61 -7.71
N SER A 721 17.64 -28.50 -8.69
CA SER A 721 16.56 -28.46 -9.68
C SER A 721 15.34 -29.19 -9.14
N LEU A 722 14.24 -28.48 -8.93
CA LEU A 722 13.03 -29.01 -8.32
C LEU A 722 12.22 -29.85 -9.32
N GLY A 723 11.76 -30.98 -8.82
CA GLY A 723 10.96 -31.98 -9.50
C GLY A 723 10.46 -32.97 -8.44
N GLN A 724 9.88 -34.09 -8.86
CA GLN A 724 9.26 -35.04 -7.92
C GLN A 724 10.28 -35.55 -6.86
N GLY A 725 10.05 -35.21 -5.59
CA GLY A 725 10.82 -35.71 -4.44
C GLY A 725 12.10 -34.95 -4.10
N GLN A 726 12.37 -33.80 -4.74
CA GLN A 726 13.55 -32.96 -4.49
C GLN A 726 13.34 -31.92 -3.38
N GLU A 727 12.13 -31.81 -2.83
CA GLU A 727 11.76 -30.79 -1.84
C GLU A 727 12.60 -30.92 -0.56
N ILE A 728 12.80 -32.16 -0.09
CA ILE A 728 13.57 -32.45 1.14
C ILE A 728 15.04 -32.02 1.00
N VAL A 729 15.63 -32.19 -0.19
CA VAL A 729 17.02 -31.80 -0.46
C VAL A 729 17.13 -30.27 -0.44
N ALA A 730 16.15 -29.57 -1.00
CA ALA A 730 16.08 -28.12 -0.96
C ALA A 730 15.96 -27.59 0.49
N GLU A 731 15.13 -28.20 1.32
CA GLU A 731 14.98 -27.83 2.73
C GLU A 731 16.30 -27.98 3.51
N GLN A 732 17.01 -29.10 3.33
CA GLN A 732 18.30 -29.34 3.97
C GLN A 732 19.37 -28.35 3.50
N ALA A 733 19.41 -28.06 2.19
CA ALA A 733 20.34 -27.10 1.62
C ALA A 733 20.09 -25.68 2.15
N MET A 734 18.83 -25.26 2.27
CA MET A 734 18.46 -23.97 2.84
C MET A 734 18.79 -23.89 4.34
N GLU A 735 18.52 -24.94 5.12
CA GLU A 735 18.84 -24.97 6.55
C GLU A 735 20.36 -24.85 6.79
N GLN A 736 21.17 -25.58 6.01
CA GLN A 736 22.62 -25.46 6.07
C GLN A 736 23.08 -24.07 5.64
N ALA A 737 22.54 -23.55 4.54
CA ALA A 737 22.89 -22.23 4.04
C ALA A 737 22.55 -21.11 5.02
N ALA A 738 21.44 -21.22 5.74
CA ALA A 738 21.03 -20.26 6.76
C ALA A 738 22.03 -20.19 7.93
N LYS A 739 22.59 -21.34 8.33
CA LYS A 739 23.60 -21.45 9.39
C LYS A 739 25.00 -21.00 8.95
N GLU A 740 25.44 -21.43 7.76
CA GLU A 740 26.83 -21.28 7.30
C GLU A 740 27.04 -20.11 6.33
N GLY A 741 25.97 -19.47 5.83
CA GLY A 741 26.05 -18.34 4.92
C GLY A 741 26.34 -18.71 3.47
N HIS A 742 25.70 -19.77 2.98
CA HIS A 742 25.89 -20.27 1.61
C HIS A 742 24.90 -19.65 0.61
N TRP A 743 25.13 -19.93 -0.66
CA TRP A 743 24.22 -19.60 -1.75
C TRP A 743 23.42 -20.83 -2.15
N VAL A 744 22.11 -20.66 -2.34
CA VAL A 744 21.20 -21.73 -2.78
C VAL A 744 20.44 -21.26 -4.01
N ILE A 745 20.51 -22.02 -5.10
CA ILE A 745 19.65 -21.81 -6.27
C ILE A 745 18.65 -22.97 -6.38
N LEU A 746 17.36 -22.62 -6.37
CA LEU A 746 16.23 -23.52 -6.54
C LEU A 746 15.63 -23.30 -7.92
N GLN A 747 15.83 -24.27 -8.81
CA GLN A 747 15.34 -24.16 -10.18
C GLN A 747 13.96 -24.80 -10.33
N ASN A 748 13.12 -24.25 -11.22
CA ASN A 748 11.82 -24.80 -11.61
C ASN A 748 10.82 -24.93 -10.45
N VAL A 749 10.73 -23.90 -9.59
CA VAL A 749 9.84 -23.94 -8.41
C VAL A 749 8.35 -24.13 -8.76
N HIS A 750 7.94 -23.72 -9.97
CA HIS A 750 6.57 -23.91 -10.48
C HIS A 750 6.17 -25.40 -10.63
N LEU A 751 7.12 -26.34 -10.73
CA LEU A 751 6.81 -27.76 -10.87
C LEU A 751 6.35 -28.42 -9.54
N VAL A 752 6.55 -27.76 -8.40
CA VAL A 752 6.26 -28.29 -7.06
C VAL A 752 5.22 -27.44 -6.31
N ALA A 753 4.06 -27.23 -6.93
CA ALA A 753 3.00 -26.34 -6.44
C ALA A 753 2.60 -26.57 -4.97
N ALA A 754 2.47 -27.83 -4.54
CA ALA A 754 2.09 -28.17 -3.16
C ALA A 754 3.14 -27.74 -2.10
N TRP A 755 4.42 -27.63 -2.49
CA TRP A 755 5.51 -27.26 -1.58
C TRP A 755 5.73 -25.74 -1.51
N LEU A 756 5.18 -24.95 -2.44
CA LEU A 756 5.40 -23.50 -2.48
C LEU A 756 4.98 -22.78 -1.19
N SER A 757 3.87 -23.19 -0.57
CA SER A 757 3.45 -22.64 0.73
C SER A 757 4.42 -22.95 1.88
N THR A 758 5.16 -24.06 1.79
CA THR A 758 6.20 -24.44 2.76
C THR A 758 7.46 -23.65 2.49
N LEU A 759 7.84 -23.50 1.21
CA LEU A 759 8.96 -22.65 0.80
C LEU A 759 8.78 -21.20 1.28
N GLU A 760 7.58 -20.62 1.13
CA GLU A 760 7.26 -19.28 1.63
C GLU A 760 7.52 -19.16 3.14
N LYS A 761 7.05 -20.13 3.93
CA LYS A 761 7.29 -20.19 5.39
C LYS A 761 8.77 -20.30 5.73
N LEU A 762 9.54 -21.08 4.98
CA LEU A 762 10.97 -21.24 5.18
C LEU A 762 11.73 -19.95 4.85
N LEU A 763 11.37 -19.27 3.76
CA LEU A 763 11.96 -17.98 3.40
C LEU A 763 11.66 -16.90 4.45
N GLU A 764 10.42 -16.83 4.96
CA GLU A 764 10.08 -15.93 6.08
C GLU A 764 10.88 -16.28 7.35
N GLY A 765 10.97 -17.56 7.70
CA GLY A 765 11.69 -18.01 8.89
C GLY A 765 13.19 -17.74 8.83
N TYR A 766 13.82 -17.96 7.67
CA TYR A 766 15.25 -17.70 7.46
C TYR A 766 15.56 -16.22 7.21
N ALA A 767 14.56 -15.36 6.99
CA ALA A 767 14.78 -13.92 6.90
C ALA A 767 15.27 -13.31 8.23
N GLU A 768 14.91 -13.91 9.38
CA GLU A 768 15.25 -13.44 10.72
C GLU A 768 16.30 -14.35 11.37
N GLY A 769 17.48 -13.79 11.71
CA GLY A 769 18.52 -14.51 12.47
C GLY A 769 19.48 -15.40 11.64
N SER A 770 19.36 -15.42 10.31
CA SER A 770 20.30 -16.15 9.43
C SER A 770 21.61 -15.40 9.19
N HIS A 771 22.62 -16.12 8.69
CA HIS A 771 23.92 -15.55 8.35
C HIS A 771 23.81 -14.43 7.27
N PRO A 772 24.52 -13.28 7.42
CA PRO A 772 24.41 -12.14 6.49
C PRO A 772 24.70 -12.43 5.01
N ASN A 773 25.54 -13.44 4.73
CA ASN A 773 25.91 -13.86 3.37
C ASN A 773 24.92 -14.86 2.72
N LEU A 774 23.88 -15.31 3.44
CA LEU A 774 22.86 -16.18 2.86
C LEU A 774 22.24 -15.50 1.63
N ARG A 775 22.23 -16.19 0.49
CA ARG A 775 21.53 -15.76 -0.72
C ARG A 775 20.73 -16.93 -1.29
N VAL A 776 19.46 -16.67 -1.58
CA VAL A 776 18.56 -17.64 -2.21
C VAL A 776 18.13 -17.10 -3.57
N PHE A 777 18.29 -17.93 -4.59
CA PHE A 777 17.90 -17.68 -5.97
C PHE A 777 16.80 -18.67 -6.34
N LEU A 778 15.70 -18.19 -6.90
CA LEU A 778 14.56 -18.98 -7.33
C LEU A 778 14.42 -18.83 -8.84
N SER A 779 14.02 -19.88 -9.55
CA SER A 779 13.61 -19.75 -10.95
C SER A 779 12.28 -20.42 -11.23
N ALA A 780 11.43 -19.74 -12.01
CA ALA A 780 10.16 -20.27 -12.46
C ALA A 780 9.78 -19.76 -13.84
N GLU A 781 9.08 -20.59 -14.60
CA GLU A 781 8.35 -20.14 -15.78
C GLU A 781 7.04 -19.47 -15.33
N PRO A 782 6.64 -18.36 -15.98
CA PRO A 782 5.34 -17.76 -15.74
C PRO A 782 4.22 -18.67 -16.26
N ALA A 783 3.07 -18.63 -15.59
CA ALA A 783 1.89 -19.35 -16.05
C ALA A 783 1.39 -18.76 -17.38
N GLY A 784 0.85 -19.61 -18.27
CA GLY A 784 0.36 -19.18 -19.59
C GLY A 784 -0.88 -18.28 -19.52
N THR A 785 -1.64 -18.35 -18.42
CA THR A 785 -2.77 -17.45 -18.14
C THR A 785 -2.71 -16.94 -16.70
N PRO A 786 -3.23 -15.74 -16.39
CA PRO A 786 -3.27 -15.22 -15.02
C PRO A 786 -3.99 -16.15 -14.03
N GLU A 787 -5.04 -16.83 -14.48
CA GLU A 787 -5.86 -17.77 -13.68
C GLU A 787 -5.10 -19.04 -13.28
N SER A 788 -4.11 -19.46 -14.08
CA SER A 788 -3.28 -20.64 -13.82
C SER A 788 -2.05 -20.33 -12.97
N HIS A 789 -1.94 -19.11 -12.43
CA HIS A 789 -0.84 -18.70 -11.58
C HIS A 789 -0.85 -19.43 -10.23
N ILE A 790 0.29 -20.06 -9.90
CA ILE A 790 0.45 -20.91 -8.70
C ILE A 790 1.48 -20.40 -7.70
N ILE A 791 2.25 -19.36 -8.05
CA ILE A 791 3.33 -18.86 -7.17
C ILE A 791 2.68 -18.02 -6.05
N PRO A 792 2.96 -18.31 -4.77
CA PRO A 792 2.46 -17.51 -3.66
C PRO A 792 2.93 -16.06 -3.73
N GLY A 793 2.00 -15.13 -3.47
CA GLY A 793 2.28 -13.71 -3.52
C GLY A 793 3.40 -13.26 -2.59
N GLY A 794 3.48 -13.82 -1.37
CA GLY A 794 4.54 -13.46 -0.43
C GLY A 794 5.96 -13.82 -0.89
N ILE A 795 6.14 -14.81 -1.77
CA ILE A 795 7.44 -15.09 -2.42
C ILE A 795 7.76 -13.98 -3.42
N LEU A 796 6.79 -13.59 -4.25
CA LEU A 796 6.96 -12.55 -5.26
C LEU A 796 7.20 -11.19 -4.61
N GLU A 797 6.39 -10.80 -3.63
CA GLU A 797 6.50 -9.53 -2.90
C GLU A 797 7.87 -9.32 -2.27
N ASN A 798 8.44 -10.35 -1.64
CA ASN A 798 9.71 -10.28 -0.93
C ASN A 798 10.94 -10.51 -1.83
N SER A 799 10.74 -10.90 -3.08
CA SER A 799 11.85 -11.17 -4.02
C SER A 799 12.13 -10.01 -4.97
N ILE A 800 13.39 -9.92 -5.40
CA ILE A 800 13.81 -9.09 -6.53
C ILE A 800 13.61 -9.92 -7.79
N LYS A 801 12.71 -9.47 -8.67
CA LYS A 801 12.38 -10.16 -9.92
C LYS A 801 13.35 -9.76 -11.01
N ILE A 802 13.83 -10.73 -11.75
CA ILE A 802 14.66 -10.52 -12.93
C ILE A 802 14.07 -11.33 -14.07
N THR A 803 13.62 -10.63 -15.09
CA THR A 803 13.13 -11.22 -16.34
C THR A 803 14.30 -11.31 -17.31
N ASN A 804 14.60 -12.52 -17.79
CA ASN A 804 15.69 -12.75 -18.74
C ASN A 804 15.12 -13.06 -20.11
N GLU A 805 14.60 -12.04 -20.79
CA GLU A 805 14.09 -12.13 -22.16
C GLU A 805 15.16 -11.74 -23.19
N PRO A 806 15.13 -12.32 -24.41
CA PRO A 806 15.86 -11.72 -25.52
C PRO A 806 15.36 -10.30 -25.75
N PRO A 807 16.27 -9.33 -25.96
CA PRO A 807 15.86 -7.98 -26.31
C PRO A 807 15.09 -8.01 -27.63
N THR A 808 14.14 -7.11 -27.79
CA THR A 808 13.38 -6.96 -29.03
C THR A 808 14.19 -6.14 -30.04
N GLY A 809 14.01 -6.45 -31.32
CA GLY A 809 14.67 -5.76 -32.41
C GLY A 809 15.89 -6.51 -32.95
N ILE A 810 16.08 -6.42 -34.26
CA ILE A 810 17.14 -7.14 -34.98
C ILE A 810 18.55 -6.73 -34.54
N LEU A 811 18.76 -5.45 -34.21
CA LEU A 811 20.08 -4.94 -33.78
C LEU A 811 20.54 -5.61 -32.49
N ALA A 812 19.68 -5.61 -31.46
CA ALA A 812 20.00 -6.19 -30.17
C ALA A 812 20.16 -7.71 -30.24
N ASN A 813 19.31 -8.40 -31.02
CA ASN A 813 19.42 -9.84 -31.20
C ASN A 813 20.63 -10.27 -32.03
N LEU A 814 21.07 -9.46 -32.99
CA LEU A 814 22.27 -9.76 -33.77
C LEU A 814 23.54 -9.65 -32.89
N HIS A 815 23.64 -8.63 -32.06
CA HIS A 815 24.70 -8.55 -31.05
C HIS A 815 24.64 -9.72 -30.07
N LYS A 816 23.45 -10.05 -29.55
CA LYS A 816 23.27 -11.19 -28.64
C LYS A 816 23.65 -12.52 -29.30
N ALA A 817 23.36 -12.70 -30.59
CA ALA A 817 23.77 -13.88 -31.35
C ALA A 817 25.30 -13.99 -31.42
N LEU A 818 25.99 -12.88 -31.72
CA LEU A 818 27.45 -12.79 -31.77
C LEU A 818 28.12 -12.96 -30.40
N ASP A 819 27.50 -12.47 -29.31
CA ASP A 819 28.02 -12.58 -27.93
C ASP A 819 28.14 -14.03 -27.44
N ASN A 820 27.55 -15.01 -28.13
CA ASN A 820 27.77 -16.44 -27.85
C ASN A 820 29.16 -16.92 -28.27
N PHE A 821 29.90 -16.12 -29.05
CA PHE A 821 31.20 -16.43 -29.60
C PHE A 821 32.25 -15.44 -29.12
N ASN A 822 33.52 -15.83 -29.18
CA ASN A 822 34.64 -14.98 -28.81
C ASN A 822 35.70 -14.95 -29.93
N GLN A 823 36.76 -14.16 -29.73
CA GLN A 823 37.85 -14.05 -30.70
C GLN A 823 38.51 -15.42 -30.98
N GLU A 824 38.62 -16.28 -29.97
CA GLU A 824 39.21 -17.62 -30.13
C GLU A 824 38.37 -18.51 -31.05
N THR A 825 37.03 -18.46 -30.95
CA THR A 825 36.12 -19.20 -31.83
C THR A 825 36.26 -18.75 -33.29
N LEU A 826 36.40 -17.43 -33.52
CA LEU A 826 36.54 -16.87 -34.87
C LEU A 826 37.84 -17.30 -35.56
N GLU A 827 38.89 -17.59 -34.78
CA GLU A 827 40.23 -17.99 -35.26
C GLU A 827 40.44 -19.52 -35.25
N GLN A 828 39.43 -20.30 -34.84
CA GLN A 828 39.55 -21.74 -34.67
C GLN A 828 39.63 -22.51 -35.99
N CYS A 829 38.99 -22.01 -37.06
CA CYS A 829 38.92 -22.69 -38.34
C CYS A 829 40.08 -22.29 -39.28
N SER A 830 40.72 -23.26 -39.93
CA SER A 830 41.78 -23.03 -40.92
C SER A 830 41.33 -22.23 -42.16
N ARG A 831 40.02 -22.18 -42.43
CA ARG A 831 39.38 -21.46 -43.53
C ARG A 831 38.59 -20.26 -42.99
N GLU A 832 39.32 -19.32 -42.40
CA GLU A 832 38.74 -18.20 -41.65
C GLU A 832 37.75 -17.36 -42.47
N ASN A 833 38.04 -17.07 -43.75
CA ASN A 833 37.19 -16.21 -44.55
C ASN A 833 35.81 -16.85 -44.79
N GLU A 834 35.77 -18.12 -45.17
CA GLU A 834 34.53 -18.84 -45.39
C GLU A 834 33.77 -19.08 -44.08
N PHE A 835 34.48 -19.45 -43.01
CA PHE A 835 33.87 -19.66 -41.70
C PHE A 835 33.24 -18.39 -41.13
N LYS A 836 33.98 -17.28 -41.10
CA LYS A 836 33.49 -16.00 -40.56
C LYS A 836 32.34 -15.42 -41.38
N SER A 837 32.39 -15.54 -42.71
CA SER A 837 31.29 -15.10 -43.59
C SER A 837 30.01 -15.91 -43.34
N ILE A 838 30.10 -17.25 -43.32
CA ILE A 838 28.94 -18.11 -43.05
C ILE A 838 28.42 -17.90 -41.63
N LEU A 839 29.30 -17.75 -40.63
CA LEU A 839 28.91 -17.49 -39.24
C LEU A 839 28.06 -16.23 -39.13
N ASN A 840 28.43 -15.14 -39.80
CA ASN A 840 27.64 -13.92 -39.82
C ASN A 840 26.26 -14.11 -40.49
N SER A 841 26.20 -14.82 -41.63
CA SER A 841 24.91 -15.15 -42.27
C SER A 841 24.03 -16.02 -41.37
N VAL A 842 24.59 -16.96 -40.61
CA VAL A 842 23.85 -17.82 -39.66
C VAL A 842 23.43 -17.05 -38.40
N CYS A 843 24.25 -16.11 -37.91
CA CYS A 843 23.86 -15.21 -36.81
C CYS A 843 22.70 -14.29 -37.25
N TYR A 844 22.75 -13.76 -38.47
CA TYR A 844 21.65 -12.99 -39.04
C TYR A 844 20.38 -13.83 -39.22
N PHE A 845 20.53 -15.06 -39.74
CA PHE A 845 19.42 -16.02 -39.84
C PHE A 845 18.78 -16.28 -38.46
N HIS A 846 19.59 -16.56 -37.43
CA HIS A 846 19.10 -16.80 -36.08
C HIS A 846 18.34 -15.58 -35.52
N ALA A 847 18.88 -14.38 -35.70
CA ALA A 847 18.24 -13.14 -35.28
C ALA A 847 16.90 -12.91 -36.01
N VAL A 848 16.86 -13.13 -37.33
CA VAL A 848 15.64 -12.99 -38.15
C VAL A 848 14.57 -14.01 -37.76
N VAL A 849 14.94 -15.29 -37.62
CA VAL A 849 13.99 -16.37 -37.32
C VAL A 849 13.34 -16.18 -35.95
N SER A 850 14.13 -15.77 -34.95
CA SER A 850 13.67 -15.45 -33.60
C SER A 850 12.73 -14.23 -33.60
N GLU A 851 13.15 -13.12 -34.21
CA GLU A 851 12.36 -11.88 -34.22
C GLU A 851 11.12 -11.96 -35.11
N ARG A 852 11.12 -12.80 -36.15
CA ARG A 852 9.99 -12.92 -37.07
C ARG A 852 8.71 -13.42 -36.39
N THR A 853 8.83 -14.06 -35.23
CA THR A 853 7.68 -14.42 -34.38
C THR A 853 6.82 -13.22 -34.00
N LYS A 854 7.39 -11.99 -33.97
CA LYS A 854 6.66 -10.75 -33.70
C LYS A 854 5.54 -10.45 -34.70
N PHE A 855 5.67 -10.96 -35.94
CA PHE A 855 4.67 -10.75 -36.99
C PHE A 855 3.49 -11.73 -36.91
N GLY A 856 3.41 -12.50 -35.82
CA GLY A 856 2.35 -13.49 -35.60
C GLY A 856 2.26 -14.50 -36.76
N PRO A 857 1.04 -14.87 -37.19
CA PRO A 857 0.81 -15.84 -38.26
C PRO A 857 1.46 -15.50 -39.61
N GLN A 858 1.64 -14.22 -39.93
CA GLN A 858 2.34 -13.81 -41.17
C GLN A 858 3.85 -14.08 -41.09
N GLY A 859 4.41 -14.03 -39.88
CA GLY A 859 5.78 -14.43 -39.59
C GLY A 859 5.95 -15.94 -39.63
N TRP A 860 5.25 -16.64 -38.72
CA TRP A 860 5.23 -18.09 -38.56
C TRP A 860 3.79 -18.54 -38.25
N ASN A 861 3.30 -19.63 -38.85
CA ASN A 861 1.96 -20.16 -38.56
C ASN A 861 1.81 -20.60 -37.10
N ARG A 862 2.92 -21.03 -36.46
CA ARG A 862 2.99 -21.36 -35.04
C ARG A 862 4.20 -20.72 -34.37
N VAL A 863 4.14 -20.57 -33.05
CA VAL A 863 5.28 -20.07 -32.27
C VAL A 863 6.23 -21.23 -31.98
N TYR A 864 7.51 -21.06 -32.35
CA TYR A 864 8.55 -22.06 -32.15
C TYR A 864 9.65 -21.52 -31.22
N PRO A 865 10.17 -22.34 -30.28
CA PRO A 865 11.18 -21.92 -29.31
C PRO A 865 12.60 -22.10 -29.88
N PHE A 866 13.01 -21.21 -30.79
CA PHE A 866 14.40 -21.19 -31.29
C PHE A 866 15.36 -20.73 -30.18
N ASN A 867 16.45 -21.48 -29.96
CA ASN A 867 17.36 -21.21 -28.85
C ASN A 867 18.81 -20.95 -29.32
N ALA A 868 19.62 -20.32 -28.47
CA ALA A 868 21.03 -20.05 -28.77
C ALA A 868 21.87 -21.33 -28.88
N GLY A 869 21.42 -22.43 -28.28
CA GLY A 869 22.03 -23.75 -28.45
C GLY A 869 21.99 -24.25 -29.89
N ASP A 870 20.88 -24.02 -30.60
CA ASP A 870 20.72 -24.36 -32.02
C ASP A 870 21.75 -23.60 -32.86
N LEU A 871 22.01 -22.33 -32.53
CA LEU A 871 23.05 -21.50 -33.15
C LEU A 871 24.46 -22.05 -32.86
N THR A 872 24.81 -22.26 -31.59
CA THR A 872 26.16 -22.72 -31.23
C THR A 872 26.49 -24.09 -31.83
N ILE A 873 25.54 -25.04 -31.79
CA ILE A 873 25.76 -26.37 -32.39
C ILE A 873 25.84 -26.26 -33.91
N SER A 874 25.07 -25.38 -34.55
CA SER A 874 25.18 -25.15 -36.00
C SER A 874 26.57 -24.63 -36.40
N ILE A 875 27.18 -23.76 -35.59
CA ILE A 875 28.54 -23.27 -35.81
C ILE A 875 29.60 -24.36 -35.54
N ASP A 876 29.42 -25.20 -34.53
CA ASP A 876 30.29 -26.36 -34.29
C ASP A 876 30.25 -27.36 -35.47
N VAL A 877 29.05 -27.62 -36.01
CA VAL A 877 28.87 -28.45 -37.20
C VAL A 877 29.53 -27.80 -38.42
N LEU A 878 29.36 -26.48 -38.60
CA LEU A 878 30.01 -25.72 -39.66
C LEU A 878 31.54 -25.89 -39.61
N LEU A 879 32.14 -25.73 -38.43
CA LEU A 879 33.58 -25.85 -38.23
C LEU A 879 34.07 -27.25 -38.65
N ASN A 880 33.43 -28.30 -38.15
CA ASN A 880 33.77 -29.68 -38.51
C ASN A 880 33.64 -29.95 -40.02
N TYR A 881 32.58 -29.45 -40.66
CA TYR A 881 32.36 -29.65 -42.09
C TYR A 881 33.37 -28.90 -42.96
N LEU A 882 33.77 -27.69 -42.57
CA LEU A 882 34.77 -26.90 -43.31
C LEU A 882 36.19 -27.46 -43.17
N GLU A 883 36.51 -28.10 -42.04
CA GLU A 883 37.79 -28.79 -41.84
C GLU A 883 37.90 -30.08 -42.65
N VAL A 884 36.81 -30.84 -42.76
CA VAL A 884 36.80 -32.13 -43.48
C VAL A 884 36.71 -31.95 -45.00
N ASN A 885 36.01 -30.92 -45.48
CA ASN A 885 35.72 -30.76 -46.91
C ASN A 885 36.53 -29.62 -47.56
N ALA A 886 37.13 -29.92 -48.72
CA ALA A 886 37.92 -28.94 -49.49
C ALA A 886 37.07 -27.82 -50.14
N LYS A 887 35.76 -28.03 -50.31
CA LYS A 887 34.79 -27.05 -50.81
C LYS A 887 33.65 -26.94 -49.82
N VAL A 888 33.00 -25.78 -49.77
CA VAL A 888 31.81 -25.58 -48.91
C VAL A 888 30.64 -26.41 -49.46
N PRO A 889 30.10 -27.39 -48.71
CA PRO A 889 28.96 -28.18 -49.15
C PRO A 889 27.64 -27.45 -48.82
N TRP A 890 27.26 -26.50 -49.66
CA TRP A 890 26.11 -25.62 -49.41
C TRP A 890 24.79 -26.36 -49.18
N ASP A 891 24.47 -27.35 -50.01
CA ASP A 891 23.20 -28.07 -49.91
C ASP A 891 23.12 -28.92 -48.63
N ASP A 892 24.23 -29.55 -48.23
CA ASP A 892 24.31 -30.31 -46.99
C ASP A 892 24.17 -29.40 -45.77
N LEU A 893 24.87 -28.26 -45.74
CA LEU A 893 24.77 -27.28 -44.64
C LEU A 893 23.35 -26.70 -44.53
N ARG A 894 22.73 -26.32 -45.66
CA ARG A 894 21.34 -25.82 -45.69
C ARG A 894 20.36 -26.89 -45.20
N TYR A 895 20.57 -28.16 -45.56
CA TYR A 895 19.75 -29.27 -45.08
C TYR A 895 19.93 -29.50 -43.58
N LEU A 896 21.18 -29.57 -43.10
CA LEU A 896 21.47 -29.76 -41.68
C LEU A 896 20.87 -28.64 -40.82
N PHE A 897 21.10 -27.38 -41.19
CA PHE A 897 20.59 -26.25 -40.42
C PHE A 897 19.07 -26.12 -40.52
N GLY A 898 18.49 -26.29 -41.72
CA GLY A 898 17.07 -26.06 -41.97
C GLY A 898 16.15 -27.21 -41.60
N GLU A 899 16.55 -28.46 -41.85
CA GLU A 899 15.69 -29.64 -41.71
C GLU A 899 15.92 -30.40 -40.40
N ILE A 900 17.14 -30.32 -39.85
CA ILE A 900 17.53 -31.05 -38.63
C ILE A 900 17.61 -30.12 -37.43
N MET A 901 18.47 -29.11 -37.46
CA MET A 901 18.73 -28.24 -36.31
C MET A 901 17.52 -27.36 -35.98
N TYR A 902 17.18 -26.42 -36.86
CA TYR A 902 16.00 -25.57 -36.69
C TYR A 902 14.72 -26.30 -37.06
N GLY A 903 14.77 -27.13 -38.11
CA GLY A 903 13.62 -27.92 -38.58
C GLY A 903 13.12 -28.97 -37.58
N GLY A 904 13.94 -29.39 -36.61
CA GLY A 904 13.53 -30.26 -35.53
C GLY A 904 12.46 -29.65 -34.61
N HIS A 905 12.41 -28.32 -34.50
CA HIS A 905 11.40 -27.59 -33.72
C HIS A 905 10.12 -27.32 -34.51
N ILE A 906 10.20 -27.31 -35.85
CA ILE A 906 9.13 -26.87 -36.74
C ILE A 906 8.19 -28.03 -37.04
N THR A 907 6.92 -27.87 -36.67
CA THR A 907 5.87 -28.89 -36.86
C THR A 907 4.97 -28.65 -38.07
N ASP A 908 4.93 -27.43 -38.62
CA ASP A 908 4.11 -27.08 -39.76
C ASP A 908 4.92 -27.12 -41.07
N ASP A 909 4.38 -27.74 -42.12
CA ASP A 909 5.11 -27.93 -43.38
C ASP A 909 5.34 -26.62 -44.14
N TRP A 910 4.45 -25.63 -44.00
CA TRP A 910 4.63 -24.32 -44.64
C TRP A 910 5.71 -23.50 -43.94
N ASP A 911 5.76 -23.56 -42.62
CA ASP A 911 6.83 -22.97 -41.83
C ASP A 911 8.17 -23.65 -42.11
N ARG A 912 8.18 -24.97 -42.32
CA ARG A 912 9.40 -25.71 -42.72
C ARG A 912 9.89 -25.27 -44.11
N ARG A 913 8.97 -25.06 -45.06
CA ARG A 913 9.27 -24.47 -46.37
C ARG A 913 9.84 -23.06 -46.24
N LEU A 914 9.32 -22.24 -45.33
CA LEU A 914 9.83 -20.89 -45.05
C LEU A 914 11.26 -20.93 -44.50
N CYS A 915 11.52 -21.75 -43.48
CA CYS A 915 12.84 -21.91 -42.88
C CYS A 915 13.91 -22.31 -43.90
N ARG A 916 13.60 -23.30 -44.76
CA ARG A 916 14.48 -23.71 -45.85
C ARG A 916 14.75 -22.59 -46.85
N THR A 917 13.73 -21.78 -47.16
CA THR A 917 13.85 -20.67 -48.11
C THR A 917 14.82 -19.60 -47.61
N TYR A 918 14.80 -19.29 -46.31
CA TYR A 918 15.79 -18.38 -45.72
C TYR A 918 17.22 -18.83 -45.93
N LEU A 919 17.51 -20.11 -45.65
CA LEU A 919 18.87 -20.63 -45.80
C LEU A 919 19.32 -20.69 -47.26
N ILE A 920 18.39 -20.84 -48.21
CA ILE A 920 18.69 -20.76 -49.65
C ILE A 920 19.14 -19.34 -50.03
N GLU A 921 18.43 -18.31 -49.54
CA GLU A 921 18.72 -16.90 -49.87
C GLU A 921 19.94 -16.36 -49.10
N TYR A 922 20.10 -16.71 -47.81
CA TYR A 922 21.17 -16.17 -46.97
C TYR A 922 22.49 -16.90 -47.08
N MET A 923 22.50 -18.19 -47.44
CA MET A 923 23.73 -18.96 -47.60
C MET A 923 23.89 -19.33 -49.06
N SER A 924 24.51 -18.46 -49.86
CA SER A 924 24.80 -18.71 -51.27
C SER A 924 26.29 -18.60 -51.58
N PRO A 925 26.80 -19.21 -52.66
CA PRO A 925 28.19 -19.04 -53.09
C PRO A 925 28.59 -17.57 -53.28
N GLU A 926 27.63 -16.72 -53.66
CA GLU A 926 27.80 -15.28 -53.93
C GLU A 926 28.20 -14.49 -52.67
N GLN A 927 27.95 -15.03 -51.46
CA GLN A 927 28.33 -14.35 -50.22
C GLN A 927 29.85 -14.24 -50.01
N LEU A 928 30.62 -15.14 -50.62
CA LEU A 928 32.10 -15.11 -50.55
C LEU A 928 32.70 -14.08 -51.51
N GLU A 929 31.91 -13.61 -52.49
CA GLU A 929 32.32 -12.62 -53.48
C GLU A 929 32.01 -11.18 -53.02
N GLY A 930 31.26 -11.02 -51.91
CA GLY A 930 30.92 -9.74 -51.30
C GLY A 930 29.67 -9.06 -51.89
N ASP A 931 29.01 -9.70 -52.85
CA ASP A 931 27.87 -9.15 -53.59
C ASP A 931 26.50 -9.54 -52.98
N LEU A 932 26.47 -10.38 -51.93
CA LEU A 932 25.23 -10.78 -51.27
C LEU A 932 24.75 -9.75 -50.25
N PHE A 933 23.50 -9.34 -50.41
CA PHE A 933 22.77 -8.54 -49.42
C PHE A 933 21.86 -9.44 -48.60
N LEU A 934 22.05 -9.45 -47.27
CA LEU A 934 21.19 -10.18 -46.34
C LEU A 934 19.82 -9.50 -46.21
N ALA A 935 19.79 -8.18 -46.36
CA ALA A 935 18.58 -7.38 -46.48
C ALA A 935 18.83 -6.15 -47.36
N PRO A 936 17.77 -5.48 -47.86
CA PRO A 936 17.93 -4.24 -48.62
C PRO A 936 18.75 -3.21 -47.82
N GLY A 937 19.95 -2.87 -48.33
CA GLY A 937 20.86 -1.93 -47.67
C GLY A 937 21.79 -2.53 -46.61
N TYR A 938 21.78 -3.85 -46.39
CA TYR A 938 22.69 -4.55 -45.47
C TYR A 938 23.43 -5.69 -46.16
N ALA A 939 24.70 -5.46 -46.52
CA ALA A 939 25.58 -6.46 -47.11
C ALA A 939 26.19 -7.38 -46.05
N VAL A 940 26.56 -8.61 -46.44
CA VAL A 940 27.28 -9.54 -45.57
C VAL A 940 28.57 -8.88 -45.04
N PRO A 941 28.81 -8.86 -43.71
CA PRO A 941 29.99 -8.24 -43.15
C PRO A 941 31.30 -8.79 -43.77
N PRO A 942 32.26 -7.93 -44.14
CA PRO A 942 33.57 -8.38 -44.59
C PRO A 942 34.35 -9.01 -43.43
N ASN A 943 35.39 -9.79 -43.76
CA ASN A 943 36.22 -10.44 -42.75
C ASN A 943 36.88 -9.43 -41.78
N SER A 944 36.50 -9.49 -40.50
CA SER A 944 36.98 -8.64 -39.41
C SER A 944 37.23 -9.45 -38.12
N ASP A 945 37.74 -8.78 -37.09
CA ASP A 945 37.78 -9.23 -35.70
C ASP A 945 36.43 -9.08 -34.98
N TYR A 946 36.31 -9.67 -33.78
CA TYR A 946 35.07 -9.65 -32.99
C TYR A 946 34.53 -8.23 -32.78
N GLN A 947 35.36 -7.28 -32.34
CA GLN A 947 34.94 -5.90 -32.12
C GLN A 947 34.53 -5.20 -33.42
N GLY A 948 35.22 -5.48 -34.53
CA GLY A 948 34.86 -4.93 -35.84
C GLY A 948 33.50 -5.40 -36.34
N TYR A 949 33.07 -6.62 -36.03
CA TYR A 949 31.70 -7.07 -36.35
C TYR A 949 30.63 -6.31 -35.57
N HIS A 950 30.84 -6.06 -34.27
CA HIS A 950 29.91 -5.23 -33.50
C HIS A 950 29.82 -3.81 -34.08
N ASN A 951 30.95 -3.19 -34.38
CA ASN A 951 30.97 -1.85 -34.97
C ASN A 951 30.31 -1.82 -36.37
N TYR A 952 30.50 -2.86 -37.18
CA TYR A 952 29.87 -2.95 -38.50
C TYR A 952 28.34 -2.96 -38.40
N ILE A 953 27.79 -3.67 -37.41
CA ILE A 953 26.35 -3.72 -37.15
C ILE A 953 25.84 -2.33 -36.76
N ASP A 954 26.51 -1.66 -35.82
CA ASP A 954 26.11 -0.33 -35.34
C ASP A 954 26.11 0.72 -36.46
N GLU A 955 27.05 0.64 -37.41
CA GLU A 955 27.21 1.63 -38.48
C GLU A 955 26.39 1.35 -39.75
N ASN A 956 26.20 0.07 -40.11
CA ASN A 956 25.66 -0.31 -41.42
C ASN A 956 24.26 -0.92 -41.38
N LEU A 957 23.75 -1.34 -40.22
CA LEU A 957 22.41 -1.91 -40.13
C LEU A 957 21.36 -0.81 -40.34
N PRO A 958 20.44 -0.94 -41.32
CA PRO A 958 19.38 0.03 -41.53
C PRO A 958 18.42 0.10 -40.33
N PRO A 959 17.66 1.21 -40.19
CA PRO A 959 16.57 1.29 -39.22
C PRO A 959 15.62 0.11 -39.37
N GLU A 960 15.10 -0.36 -38.25
CA GLU A 960 14.25 -1.55 -38.21
C GLU A 960 13.02 -1.38 -39.12
N SER A 961 12.87 -2.32 -40.05
CA SER A 961 11.73 -2.39 -40.96
C SER A 961 11.40 -3.85 -41.29
N PRO A 962 10.16 -4.17 -41.67
CA PRO A 962 9.78 -5.53 -42.08
C PRO A 962 10.63 -6.12 -43.21
N TYR A 963 11.25 -5.26 -44.03
CA TYR A 963 12.17 -5.68 -45.09
C TYR A 963 13.39 -6.45 -44.58
N LEU A 964 13.87 -6.15 -43.36
CA LEU A 964 15.00 -6.89 -42.75
C LEU A 964 14.66 -8.36 -42.50
N TYR A 965 13.37 -8.69 -42.42
CA TYR A 965 12.85 -10.04 -42.23
C TYR A 965 12.27 -10.63 -43.52
N GLY A 966 12.44 -9.97 -44.67
CA GLY A 966 11.85 -10.39 -45.94
C GLY A 966 10.33 -10.17 -46.05
N LEU A 967 9.74 -9.34 -45.20
CA LEU A 967 8.31 -9.00 -45.19
C LEU A 967 8.05 -7.63 -45.83
N HIS A 968 6.82 -7.41 -46.28
CA HIS A 968 6.35 -6.10 -46.73
C HIS A 968 6.01 -5.20 -45.51
N PRO A 969 6.21 -3.87 -45.56
CA PRO A 969 5.91 -2.94 -44.46
C PRO A 969 4.50 -3.05 -43.85
N ASN A 970 3.52 -3.43 -44.67
CA ASN A 970 2.14 -3.66 -44.22
C ASN A 970 2.02 -4.74 -43.12
N ALA A 971 2.96 -5.69 -43.06
CA ALA A 971 2.96 -6.75 -42.04
C ALA A 971 3.07 -6.20 -40.61
N GLU A 972 3.74 -5.05 -40.44
CA GLU A 972 3.91 -4.43 -39.13
C GLU A 972 2.64 -3.68 -38.69
N ILE A 973 1.88 -3.10 -39.62
CA ILE A 973 0.75 -2.21 -39.32
C ILE A 973 -0.30 -2.91 -38.44
N GLY A 974 -0.71 -4.13 -38.81
CA GLY A 974 -1.71 -4.89 -38.04
C GLY A 974 -1.21 -5.25 -36.64
N VAL A 975 0.05 -5.69 -36.55
CA VAL A 975 0.68 -6.05 -35.28
C VAL A 975 0.81 -4.84 -34.38
N LEU A 976 1.36 -3.74 -34.87
CA LEU A 976 1.54 -2.53 -34.07
C LEU A 976 0.21 -1.89 -33.66
N THR A 977 -0.81 -1.96 -34.52
CA THR A 977 -2.16 -1.50 -34.16
C THR A 977 -2.67 -2.29 -32.95
N LYS A 978 -2.61 -3.63 -33.02
CA LYS A 978 -3.01 -4.51 -31.91
C LYS A 978 -2.17 -4.26 -30.64
N THR A 979 -0.86 -4.11 -30.78
CA THR A 979 0.05 -3.80 -29.66
C THR A 979 -0.30 -2.45 -29.03
N SER A 980 -0.60 -1.43 -29.83
CA SER A 980 -1.01 -0.12 -29.34
C SER A 980 -2.37 -0.15 -28.63
N GLU A 981 -3.34 -0.88 -29.17
CA GLU A 981 -4.66 -1.03 -28.55
C GLU A 981 -4.57 -1.76 -27.22
N ASN A 982 -3.77 -2.83 -27.15
CA ASN A 982 -3.48 -3.52 -25.90
C ASN A 982 -2.79 -2.59 -24.91
N LEU A 983 -1.79 -1.81 -25.33
CA LEU A 983 -1.12 -0.80 -24.49
C LEU A 983 -2.14 0.15 -23.85
N PHE A 984 -3.01 0.79 -24.65
CA PHE A 984 -3.99 1.74 -24.11
C PHE A 984 -5.10 1.07 -23.29
N ARG A 985 -5.51 -0.14 -23.65
CA ARG A 985 -6.47 -0.94 -22.87
C ARG A 985 -5.91 -1.26 -21.48
N THR A 986 -4.68 -1.75 -21.42
CA THR A 986 -4.00 -2.04 -20.15
C THR A 986 -3.77 -0.77 -19.33
N LEU A 987 -3.41 0.35 -19.96
CA LEU A 987 -3.33 1.65 -19.27
C LEU A 987 -4.68 2.08 -18.70
N LEU A 988 -5.78 1.87 -19.42
CA LEU A 988 -7.13 2.17 -18.96
C LEU A 988 -7.55 1.28 -17.78
N GLU A 989 -7.23 -0.02 -17.83
CA GLU A 989 -7.49 -0.98 -16.75
C GLU A 989 -6.72 -0.65 -15.45
N MET A 990 -5.54 -0.05 -15.57
CA MET A 990 -4.76 0.43 -14.42
C MET A 990 -5.32 1.71 -13.79
N GLN A 991 -6.16 2.49 -14.48
CA GLN A 991 -6.73 3.71 -13.91
C GLN A 991 -7.70 3.39 -12.76
N PRO A 992 -7.79 4.25 -11.72
CA PRO A 992 -8.74 4.07 -10.64
C PRO A 992 -10.18 4.08 -11.18
N LYS A 993 -10.96 3.02 -10.92
CA LYS A 993 -12.35 2.91 -11.38
C LYS A 993 -13.25 4.05 -10.88
N ASP A 994 -12.91 4.68 -9.75
CA ASP A 994 -13.66 5.82 -9.19
C ASP A 994 -13.63 7.07 -10.09
N ALA A 995 -12.61 7.22 -10.95
CA ALA A 995 -12.58 8.30 -11.94
C ALA A 995 -13.61 8.09 -13.06
N ALA A 996 -14.09 6.85 -13.28
CA ALA A 996 -15.05 6.52 -14.32
C ALA A 996 -16.52 6.68 -13.90
N ALA A 997 -16.82 6.67 -12.60
CA ALA A 997 -18.19 6.69 -12.07
C ALA A 997 -18.76 8.10 -11.82
N SER A 998 -17.92 9.14 -11.87
CA SER A 998 -18.32 10.53 -11.58
C SER A 998 -18.67 11.38 -12.82
N GLY A 999 -18.63 10.78 -14.01
CA GLY A 999 -19.11 11.41 -15.24
C GLY A 999 -20.62 11.24 -15.41
N ASP A 1000 -21.37 12.34 -15.33
CA ASP A 1000 -22.80 12.45 -15.63
C ASP A 1000 -23.04 12.01 -17.10
N GLY A 1001 -23.25 10.71 -17.33
CA GLY A 1001 -23.36 10.09 -18.67
C GLY A 1001 -22.76 8.70 -18.84
N ALA A 1002 -22.14 8.09 -17.82
CA ALA A 1002 -21.68 6.71 -17.90
C ALA A 1002 -22.86 5.71 -17.88
N VAL A 1003 -23.21 5.17 -19.05
CA VAL A 1003 -24.18 4.07 -19.19
C VAL A 1003 -23.72 2.89 -18.33
N THR A 1004 -24.58 2.35 -17.48
CA THR A 1004 -24.23 1.21 -16.64
C THR A 1004 -23.97 -0.03 -17.50
N MET A 1005 -23.19 -0.99 -16.98
CA MET A 1005 -22.92 -2.23 -17.69
C MET A 1005 -24.23 -2.95 -18.04
N GLU A 1006 -25.20 -2.96 -17.11
CA GLU A 1006 -26.50 -3.58 -17.34
C GLU A 1006 -27.30 -2.88 -18.44
N GLU A 1007 -27.32 -1.53 -18.47
CA GLU A 1007 -28.04 -0.76 -19.49
C GLU A 1007 -27.49 -1.00 -20.89
N LYS A 1008 -26.16 -0.96 -21.06
CA LYS A 1008 -25.52 -1.20 -22.36
C LYS A 1008 -25.74 -2.63 -22.85
N VAL A 1009 -25.61 -3.60 -21.94
CA VAL A 1009 -25.87 -5.01 -22.25
C VAL A 1009 -27.32 -5.22 -22.66
N GLN A 1010 -28.27 -4.55 -21.99
CA GLN A 1010 -29.68 -4.63 -22.33
C GLN A 1010 -29.98 -4.05 -23.74
N GLU A 1011 -29.38 -2.92 -24.10
CA GLU A 1011 -29.53 -2.34 -25.45
C GLU A 1011 -29.03 -3.31 -26.55
N ILE A 1012 -27.86 -3.91 -26.33
CA ILE A 1012 -27.27 -4.89 -27.27
C ILE A 1012 -28.15 -6.14 -27.35
N LEU A 1013 -28.61 -6.65 -26.21
CA LEU A 1013 -29.51 -7.80 -26.13
C LEU A 1013 -30.77 -7.55 -26.96
N GLU A 1014 -31.43 -6.41 -26.79
CA GLU A 1014 -32.65 -6.06 -27.51
C GLU A 1014 -32.42 -5.95 -29.02
N SER A 1015 -31.33 -5.26 -29.44
CA SER A 1015 -30.98 -5.11 -30.86
C SER A 1015 -30.68 -6.45 -31.55
N ILE A 1016 -29.95 -7.36 -30.91
CA ILE A 1016 -29.63 -8.69 -31.47
C ILE A 1016 -30.88 -9.58 -31.48
N SER A 1017 -31.70 -9.52 -30.44
CA SER A 1017 -32.90 -10.36 -30.32
C SER A 1017 -33.97 -9.98 -31.35
N GLU A 1018 -34.13 -8.70 -31.67
CA GLU A 1018 -35.12 -8.23 -32.65
C GLU A 1018 -34.76 -8.63 -34.10
N LYS A 1019 -33.46 -8.68 -34.42
CA LYS A 1019 -32.96 -8.93 -35.78
C LYS A 1019 -32.63 -10.40 -36.07
N LEU A 1020 -32.75 -11.29 -35.08
CA LEU A 1020 -32.39 -12.70 -35.20
C LEU A 1020 -33.36 -13.45 -36.15
N PRO A 1021 -32.88 -14.08 -37.24
CA PRO A 1021 -33.72 -14.85 -38.16
C PRO A 1021 -34.27 -16.16 -37.57
N GLU A 1022 -35.32 -16.72 -38.19
CA GLU A 1022 -35.89 -18.02 -37.82
C GLU A 1022 -35.01 -19.21 -38.28
N GLU A 1023 -35.20 -20.37 -37.66
CA GLU A 1023 -34.49 -21.60 -38.04
C GLU A 1023 -34.88 -22.12 -39.44
N PHE A 1024 -33.92 -22.68 -40.16
CA PHE A 1024 -34.16 -23.36 -41.43
C PHE A 1024 -34.99 -24.65 -41.20
N ALA A 1025 -36.13 -24.76 -41.87
CA ALA A 1025 -37.00 -25.94 -41.80
C ALA A 1025 -36.40 -27.15 -42.52
N MET A 1026 -35.44 -27.84 -41.89
CA MET A 1026 -34.64 -28.92 -42.51
C MET A 1026 -35.48 -30.03 -43.16
N TYR A 1027 -36.63 -30.38 -42.59
CA TYR A 1027 -37.53 -31.40 -43.14
C TYR A 1027 -38.12 -30.97 -44.50
N GLU A 1028 -38.59 -29.72 -44.61
CA GLU A 1028 -39.15 -29.18 -45.84
C GLU A 1028 -38.07 -29.02 -46.91
N LEU A 1029 -36.88 -28.59 -46.51
CA LEU A 1029 -35.74 -28.43 -47.41
C LEU A 1029 -35.27 -29.77 -47.98
N ALA A 1030 -35.17 -30.80 -47.16
CA ALA A 1030 -34.82 -32.15 -47.62
C ALA A 1030 -35.87 -32.73 -48.58
N ALA A 1031 -37.16 -32.42 -48.37
CA ALA A 1031 -38.25 -32.87 -49.23
C ALA A 1031 -38.27 -32.19 -50.62
N LYS A 1032 -37.68 -31.00 -50.76
CA LYS A 1032 -37.61 -30.23 -52.02
C LYS A 1032 -36.48 -30.67 -52.96
N VAL A 1033 -35.54 -31.50 -52.50
CA VAL A 1033 -34.38 -31.92 -53.33
C VAL A 1033 -34.80 -32.98 -54.35
N GLU A 1034 -34.88 -32.61 -55.63
CA GLU A 1034 -35.21 -33.54 -56.73
C GLU A 1034 -34.03 -34.45 -57.11
N GLU A 1035 -32.80 -33.91 -57.13
CA GLU A 1035 -31.58 -34.64 -57.44
C GLU A 1035 -30.51 -34.41 -56.37
N VAL A 1036 -30.00 -35.50 -55.77
CA VAL A 1036 -28.97 -35.43 -54.73
C VAL A 1036 -27.59 -35.27 -55.38
N THR A 1037 -27.16 -34.01 -55.52
CA THR A 1037 -25.82 -33.67 -55.99
C THR A 1037 -24.87 -33.43 -54.80
N PRO A 1038 -23.54 -33.53 -54.99
CA PRO A 1038 -22.59 -33.15 -53.94
C PRO A 1038 -22.81 -31.73 -53.40
N TYR A 1039 -23.29 -30.79 -54.23
CA TYR A 1039 -23.57 -29.41 -53.83
C TYR A 1039 -24.80 -29.29 -52.92
N THR A 1040 -25.88 -30.05 -53.18
CA THR A 1040 -27.09 -30.01 -52.35
C THR A 1040 -26.83 -30.59 -50.96
N VAL A 1041 -25.98 -31.63 -50.86
CA VAL A 1041 -25.57 -32.20 -49.57
C VAL A 1041 -24.79 -31.18 -48.73
N VAL A 1042 -23.87 -30.42 -49.34
CA VAL A 1042 -23.13 -29.35 -48.65
C VAL A 1042 -24.10 -28.29 -48.15
N ALA A 1043 -25.01 -27.80 -48.99
CA ALA A 1043 -25.98 -26.76 -48.60
C ALA A 1043 -26.85 -27.19 -47.39
N LEU A 1044 -27.30 -28.45 -47.34
CA LEU A 1044 -28.07 -29.00 -46.21
C LEU A 1044 -27.23 -29.10 -44.93
N GLN A 1045 -25.98 -29.56 -45.01
CA GLN A 1045 -25.09 -29.66 -43.85
C GLN A 1045 -24.75 -28.28 -43.27
N GLU A 1046 -24.58 -27.28 -44.13
CA GLU A 1046 -24.33 -25.89 -43.74
C GLU A 1046 -25.56 -25.29 -43.04
N ALA A 1047 -26.77 -25.57 -43.53
CA ALA A 1047 -28.03 -25.12 -42.90
C ALA A 1047 -28.25 -25.75 -41.52
N GLU A 1048 -27.92 -27.03 -41.36
CA GLU A 1048 -28.00 -27.71 -40.07
C GLU A 1048 -27.03 -27.10 -39.04
N ARG A 1049 -25.80 -26.79 -39.44
CA ARG A 1049 -24.81 -26.11 -38.58
C ARG A 1049 -25.27 -24.71 -38.19
N MET A 1050 -25.83 -23.96 -39.15
CA MET A 1050 -26.38 -22.63 -38.90
C MET A 1050 -27.51 -22.66 -37.86
N ASN A 1051 -28.40 -23.65 -37.94
CA ASN A 1051 -29.47 -23.84 -36.95
C ASN A 1051 -28.94 -24.12 -35.53
N ASN A 1052 -27.86 -24.90 -35.39
CA ASN A 1052 -27.27 -25.16 -34.09
C ASN A 1052 -26.73 -23.86 -33.45
N LEU A 1053 -26.07 -23.00 -34.23
CA LEU A 1053 -25.60 -21.70 -33.76
C LEU A 1053 -26.77 -20.76 -33.43
N LEU A 1054 -27.80 -20.68 -34.28
CA LEU A 1054 -29.01 -19.87 -34.03
C LEU A 1054 -29.70 -20.26 -32.72
N ARG A 1055 -29.82 -21.57 -32.43
CA ARG A 1055 -30.41 -22.07 -31.18
C ARG A 1055 -29.61 -21.66 -29.95
N GLU A 1056 -28.28 -21.75 -30.00
CA GLU A 1056 -27.43 -21.36 -28.89
C GLU A 1056 -27.50 -19.85 -28.62
N ILE A 1057 -27.45 -19.02 -29.66
CA ILE A 1057 -27.63 -17.56 -29.56
C ILE A 1057 -28.99 -17.25 -28.93
N SER A 1058 -30.09 -17.83 -29.45
CA SER A 1058 -31.43 -17.58 -28.93
C SER A 1058 -31.59 -18.00 -27.46
N SER A 1059 -31.08 -19.18 -27.08
CA SER A 1059 -31.13 -19.69 -25.71
C SER A 1059 -30.34 -18.84 -24.72
N SER A 1060 -29.11 -18.46 -25.09
CA SER A 1060 -28.21 -17.65 -24.25
C SER A 1060 -28.71 -16.21 -24.07
N LEU A 1061 -29.23 -15.56 -25.12
CA LEU A 1061 -29.85 -14.23 -25.02
C LEU A 1061 -31.07 -14.25 -24.09
N LYS A 1062 -31.90 -15.28 -24.19
CA LYS A 1062 -33.09 -15.44 -23.33
C LYS A 1062 -32.71 -15.64 -21.87
N SER A 1063 -31.67 -16.42 -21.59
CA SER A 1063 -31.24 -16.72 -20.22
C SER A 1063 -30.68 -15.48 -19.52
N VAL A 1064 -29.87 -14.67 -20.22
CA VAL A 1064 -29.38 -13.38 -19.68
C VAL A 1064 -30.50 -12.36 -19.53
N SER A 1065 -31.44 -12.28 -20.48
CA SER A 1065 -32.60 -11.40 -20.34
C SER A 1065 -33.43 -11.73 -19.08
N LEU A 1066 -33.62 -13.01 -18.77
CA LEU A 1066 -34.30 -13.47 -17.56
C LEU A 1066 -33.47 -13.21 -16.29
N GLY A 1067 -32.14 -13.32 -16.36
CA GLY A 1067 -31.21 -12.98 -15.28
C GLY A 1067 -31.25 -11.49 -14.91
N LEU A 1068 -31.20 -10.61 -15.92
CA LEU A 1068 -31.31 -9.15 -15.73
C LEU A 1068 -32.66 -8.71 -15.17
N LYS A 1069 -33.74 -9.43 -15.50
CA LYS A 1069 -35.08 -9.22 -14.91
C LYS A 1069 -35.22 -9.75 -13.48
N GLY A 1070 -34.22 -10.47 -12.97
CA GLY A 1070 -34.24 -11.10 -11.65
C GLY A 1070 -35.11 -12.37 -11.57
N GLU A 1071 -35.57 -12.91 -12.70
CA GLU A 1071 -36.35 -14.16 -12.74
C GLU A 1071 -35.46 -15.41 -12.65
N LEU A 1072 -34.18 -15.29 -13.04
CA LEU A 1072 -33.14 -16.29 -12.85
C LEU A 1072 -32.00 -15.72 -12.01
N THR A 1073 -31.37 -16.58 -11.19
CA THR A 1073 -30.11 -16.23 -10.53
C THR A 1073 -29.00 -16.15 -11.58
N ILE A 1074 -28.29 -15.03 -11.63
CA ILE A 1074 -27.15 -14.82 -12.52
C ILE A 1074 -26.11 -15.91 -12.26
N THR A 1075 -25.71 -16.63 -13.32
CA THR A 1075 -24.68 -17.66 -13.26
C THR A 1075 -23.36 -17.13 -13.82
N PRO A 1076 -22.20 -17.73 -13.48
CA PRO A 1076 -20.91 -17.29 -14.03
C PRO A 1076 -20.85 -17.27 -15.56
N ALA A 1077 -21.58 -18.17 -16.23
CA ALA A 1077 -21.70 -18.19 -17.69
C ALA A 1077 -22.48 -16.97 -18.23
N MET A 1078 -23.50 -16.51 -17.49
CA MET A 1078 -24.22 -15.28 -17.83
C MET A 1078 -23.33 -14.05 -17.63
N GLU A 1079 -22.56 -13.98 -16.54
CA GLU A 1079 -21.62 -12.89 -16.29
C GLU A 1079 -20.54 -12.82 -17.38
N ALA A 1080 -19.97 -13.95 -17.78
CA ALA A 1080 -19.00 -14.02 -18.88
C ALA A 1080 -19.60 -13.52 -20.20
N LEU A 1081 -20.86 -13.85 -20.49
CA LEU A 1081 -21.56 -13.39 -21.69
C LEU A 1081 -21.88 -11.88 -21.62
N MET A 1082 -22.33 -11.38 -20.47
CA MET A 1082 -22.55 -9.95 -20.23
C MET A 1082 -21.25 -9.16 -20.37
N ASN A 1083 -20.14 -9.67 -19.84
CA ASN A 1083 -18.82 -9.06 -19.96
C ASN A 1083 -18.37 -9.04 -21.43
N SER A 1084 -18.55 -10.15 -22.16
CA SER A 1084 -18.24 -10.23 -23.59
C SER A 1084 -19.00 -9.17 -24.41
N PHE A 1085 -20.29 -8.95 -24.12
CA PHE A 1085 -21.08 -7.89 -24.75
C PHE A 1085 -20.61 -6.48 -24.38
N PHE A 1086 -20.24 -6.28 -23.12
CA PHE A 1086 -19.74 -4.99 -22.66
C PHE A 1086 -18.45 -4.58 -23.39
N ILE A 1087 -17.56 -5.54 -23.64
CA ILE A 1087 -16.25 -5.35 -24.30
C ILE A 1087 -16.27 -5.56 -25.84
N ASP A 1088 -17.44 -5.70 -26.48
CA ASP A 1088 -17.62 -5.93 -27.93
C ASP A 1088 -16.91 -7.21 -28.45
N GLN A 1089 -16.87 -8.27 -27.65
CA GLN A 1089 -16.32 -9.58 -28.01
C GLN A 1089 -17.43 -10.63 -28.24
N VAL A 1090 -17.23 -11.51 -29.23
CA VAL A 1090 -18.12 -12.65 -29.47
C VAL A 1090 -17.97 -13.68 -28.32
N PRO A 1091 -19.04 -14.05 -27.60
CA PRO A 1091 -18.97 -15.01 -26.50
C PRO A 1091 -18.39 -16.37 -26.91
N GLU A 1092 -17.62 -16.99 -26.02
CA GLU A 1092 -16.91 -18.26 -26.29
C GLU A 1092 -17.86 -19.40 -26.70
N GLY A 1093 -19.02 -19.53 -26.03
CA GLY A 1093 -20.02 -20.53 -26.37
C GLY A 1093 -20.55 -20.40 -27.80
N TRP A 1094 -20.63 -19.17 -28.33
CA TRP A 1094 -21.00 -18.93 -29.72
C TRP A 1094 -19.84 -19.26 -30.66
N GLN A 1095 -18.61 -18.89 -30.31
CA GLN A 1095 -17.41 -19.16 -31.10
C GLN A 1095 -17.17 -20.67 -31.34
N GLN A 1096 -17.45 -21.52 -30.34
CA GLN A 1096 -17.29 -22.97 -30.46
C GLN A 1096 -18.18 -23.61 -31.54
N LEU A 1097 -19.37 -23.03 -31.78
CA LEU A 1097 -20.30 -23.48 -32.82
C LEU A 1097 -20.17 -22.67 -34.12
N ALA A 1098 -19.60 -21.47 -34.05
CA ALA A 1098 -19.43 -20.57 -35.16
C ALA A 1098 -18.28 -20.96 -36.10
N TYR A 1099 -18.22 -20.24 -37.22
CA TYR A 1099 -17.05 -20.21 -38.07
C TYR A 1099 -15.93 -19.37 -37.40
N PRO A 1100 -14.65 -19.71 -37.61
CA PRO A 1100 -13.54 -18.88 -37.12
C PRO A 1100 -13.64 -17.46 -37.67
N SER A 1101 -13.54 -16.46 -36.81
CA SER A 1101 -13.65 -15.04 -37.16
C SER A 1101 -12.86 -14.18 -36.17
N MET A 1102 -12.29 -13.08 -36.67
CA MET A 1102 -11.53 -12.10 -35.88
C MET A 1102 -12.32 -10.81 -35.61
N LEU A 1103 -13.59 -10.76 -36.01
CA LEU A 1103 -14.43 -9.57 -35.90
C LEU A 1103 -14.95 -9.38 -34.46
N GLY A 1104 -15.06 -8.12 -34.03
CA GLY A 1104 -15.80 -7.75 -32.82
C GLY A 1104 -17.29 -8.09 -32.94
N LEU A 1105 -18.02 -8.15 -31.82
CA LEU A 1105 -19.40 -8.63 -31.74
C LEU A 1105 -20.31 -7.95 -32.78
N THR A 1106 -20.24 -6.63 -32.87
CA THR A 1106 -21.09 -5.85 -33.78
C THR A 1106 -20.86 -6.21 -35.25
N ALA A 1107 -19.60 -6.20 -35.69
CA ALA A 1107 -19.23 -6.53 -37.07
C ALA A 1107 -19.44 -8.02 -37.38
N TRP A 1108 -19.19 -8.89 -36.40
CA TRP A 1108 -19.43 -10.33 -36.50
C TRP A 1108 -20.92 -10.62 -36.70
N TYR A 1109 -21.81 -9.93 -35.97
CA TYR A 1109 -23.25 -10.13 -36.11
C TYR A 1109 -23.78 -9.69 -37.49
N GLU A 1110 -23.26 -8.59 -38.04
CA GLU A 1110 -23.59 -8.20 -39.42
C GLU A 1110 -23.10 -9.23 -40.47
N ASP A 1111 -21.90 -9.76 -40.28
CA ASP A 1111 -21.34 -10.84 -41.12
C ASP A 1111 -22.18 -12.12 -41.02
N PHE A 1112 -22.60 -12.47 -39.80
CA PHE A 1112 -23.48 -13.60 -39.51
C PHE A 1112 -24.82 -13.50 -40.26
N LEU A 1113 -25.47 -12.33 -40.21
CA LEU A 1113 -26.70 -12.08 -40.95
C LEU A 1113 -26.51 -12.18 -42.47
N LYS A 1114 -25.36 -11.70 -43.01
CA LYS A 1114 -25.04 -11.85 -44.44
C LYS A 1114 -24.90 -13.32 -44.84
N ARG A 1115 -24.32 -14.17 -43.99
CA ARG A 1115 -24.17 -15.61 -44.23
C ARG A 1115 -25.50 -16.35 -44.24
N ILE A 1116 -26.39 -16.00 -43.30
CA ILE A 1116 -27.75 -16.56 -43.29
C ILE A 1116 -28.46 -16.25 -44.60
N ARG A 1117 -28.46 -14.98 -45.03
CA ARG A 1117 -29.08 -14.57 -46.31
C ARG A 1117 -28.47 -15.28 -47.52
N PHE A 1118 -27.16 -15.45 -47.54
CA PHE A 1118 -26.47 -16.20 -48.60
C PHE A 1118 -26.93 -17.66 -48.65
N LEU A 1119 -27.05 -18.31 -47.49
CA LEU A 1119 -27.49 -19.69 -47.38
C LEU A 1119 -28.98 -19.86 -47.70
N GLU A 1120 -29.83 -18.95 -47.24
CA GLU A 1120 -31.26 -18.88 -47.60
C GLU A 1120 -31.46 -18.82 -49.11
N ALA A 1121 -30.73 -17.92 -49.79
CA ALA A 1121 -30.81 -17.79 -51.24
C ALA A 1121 -30.39 -19.08 -51.97
N TRP A 1122 -29.40 -19.81 -51.45
CA TRP A 1122 -28.95 -21.07 -52.04
C TRP A 1122 -29.93 -22.22 -51.79
N VAL A 1123 -30.45 -22.33 -50.56
CA VAL A 1123 -31.26 -23.47 -50.10
C VAL A 1123 -32.73 -23.35 -50.55
N THR A 1124 -33.20 -22.15 -50.91
CA THR A 1124 -34.58 -21.94 -51.40
C THR A 1124 -34.86 -22.71 -52.69
N ASP A 1125 -33.99 -22.58 -53.69
CA ASP A 1125 -34.17 -23.18 -55.03
C ASP A 1125 -33.19 -24.33 -55.32
N PHE A 1126 -32.23 -24.60 -54.41
CA PHE A 1126 -31.10 -25.51 -54.62
C PHE A 1126 -30.30 -25.25 -55.91
N ALA A 1127 -30.48 -24.07 -56.52
CA ALA A 1127 -29.77 -23.63 -57.70
C ALA A 1127 -28.39 -23.11 -57.30
N MET A 1128 -27.37 -23.43 -58.09
CA MET A 1128 -26.01 -22.95 -57.83
C MET A 1128 -25.96 -21.41 -57.96
N PRO A 1129 -25.46 -20.69 -56.93
CA PRO A 1129 -25.27 -19.24 -57.02
C PRO A 1129 -24.34 -18.86 -58.18
N ASN A 1130 -24.60 -17.73 -58.84
CA ASN A 1130 -23.76 -17.20 -59.92
C ASN A 1130 -22.29 -17.04 -59.50
N THR A 1131 -22.08 -16.59 -58.27
CA THR A 1131 -20.80 -16.52 -57.58
C THR A 1131 -20.98 -17.05 -56.18
N VAL A 1132 -20.07 -17.92 -55.74
CA VAL A 1132 -20.09 -18.50 -54.39
C VAL A 1132 -19.18 -17.69 -53.48
N TRP A 1133 -19.70 -17.26 -52.34
CA TRP A 1133 -18.90 -16.69 -51.26
C TRP A 1133 -18.33 -17.82 -50.42
N LEU A 1134 -17.11 -18.26 -50.76
CA LEU A 1134 -16.48 -19.42 -50.12
C LEU A 1134 -16.26 -19.19 -48.61
N GLY A 1135 -15.92 -17.96 -48.22
CA GLY A 1135 -15.76 -17.56 -46.83
C GLY A 1135 -17.05 -17.61 -46.02
N GLY A 1136 -18.22 -17.55 -46.66
CA GLY A 1136 -19.53 -17.59 -46.01
C GLY A 1136 -19.92 -18.96 -45.45
N LEU A 1137 -19.25 -20.03 -45.85
CA LEU A 1137 -19.51 -21.41 -45.43
C LEU A 1137 -18.74 -21.77 -44.14
N PHE A 1138 -19.33 -22.58 -43.28
CA PHE A 1138 -18.67 -23.20 -42.13
C PHE A 1138 -17.54 -24.14 -42.57
N ASN A 1139 -17.78 -24.96 -43.61
CA ASN A 1139 -16.81 -25.90 -44.17
C ASN A 1139 -16.53 -25.68 -45.67
N PRO A 1140 -15.65 -24.72 -46.02
CA PRO A 1140 -15.19 -24.47 -47.39
C PRO A 1140 -14.56 -25.69 -48.08
N GLN A 1141 -13.90 -26.58 -47.33
CA GLN A 1141 -13.22 -27.77 -47.89
C GLN A 1141 -14.22 -28.77 -48.44
N SER A 1142 -15.36 -28.96 -47.77
CA SER A 1142 -16.45 -29.80 -48.27
C SER A 1142 -16.97 -29.29 -49.61
N PHE A 1143 -17.10 -27.97 -49.77
CA PHE A 1143 -17.52 -27.36 -51.03
C PHE A 1143 -16.50 -27.55 -52.15
N LEU A 1144 -15.21 -27.32 -51.88
CA LEU A 1144 -14.14 -27.54 -52.86
C LEU A 1144 -14.05 -29.01 -53.29
N THR A 1145 -14.25 -29.93 -52.34
CA THR A 1145 -14.32 -31.38 -52.61
C THR A 1145 -15.55 -31.72 -53.45
N ALA A 1146 -16.70 -31.07 -53.22
CA ALA A 1146 -17.91 -31.26 -54.01
C ALA A 1146 -17.69 -30.88 -55.50
N ILE A 1147 -16.88 -29.86 -55.78
CA ILE A 1147 -16.47 -29.51 -57.15
C ILE A 1147 -15.71 -30.67 -57.81
N MET A 1148 -14.75 -31.25 -57.09
CA MET A 1148 -13.98 -32.40 -57.57
C MET A 1148 -14.87 -33.63 -57.79
N GLN A 1149 -15.76 -33.93 -56.85
CA GLN A 1149 -16.69 -35.06 -56.95
C GLN A 1149 -17.67 -34.90 -58.11
N SER A 1150 -18.22 -33.70 -58.29
CA SER A 1150 -19.15 -33.41 -59.39
C SER A 1150 -18.47 -33.60 -60.75
N MET A 1151 -17.25 -33.07 -60.91
CA MET A 1151 -16.50 -33.19 -62.16
C MET A 1151 -16.00 -34.62 -62.42
N ALA A 1152 -15.55 -35.32 -61.37
CA ALA A 1152 -15.12 -36.72 -61.45
C ALA A 1152 -16.29 -37.63 -61.85
N ARG A 1153 -17.49 -37.42 -61.30
CA ARG A 1153 -18.71 -38.17 -61.68
C ARG A 1153 -19.14 -37.87 -63.12
N LYS A 1154 -19.08 -36.60 -63.54
CA LYS A 1154 -19.49 -36.17 -64.89
C LYS A 1154 -18.57 -36.74 -65.99
N ASN A 1155 -17.27 -36.83 -65.73
CA ASN A 1155 -16.27 -37.27 -66.71
C ASN A 1155 -15.73 -38.69 -66.47
N GLU A 1156 -16.27 -39.42 -65.49
CA GLU A 1156 -15.83 -40.76 -65.07
C GLU A 1156 -14.32 -40.84 -64.73
N TRP A 1157 -13.80 -39.80 -64.05
CA TRP A 1157 -12.40 -39.74 -63.63
C TRP A 1157 -12.18 -40.26 -62.19
N PRO A 1158 -11.02 -40.88 -61.89
CA PRO A 1158 -10.65 -41.23 -60.51
C PRO A 1158 -10.47 -39.98 -59.63
N LEU A 1159 -11.18 -39.91 -58.50
CA LEU A 1159 -11.17 -38.75 -57.60
C LEU A 1159 -9.78 -38.50 -56.97
N ASP A 1160 -9.00 -39.54 -56.74
CA ASP A 1160 -7.65 -39.52 -56.16
C ASP A 1160 -6.60 -38.84 -57.07
N LYS A 1161 -6.89 -38.72 -58.37
CA LYS A 1161 -6.00 -38.08 -59.35
C LYS A 1161 -6.46 -36.70 -59.82
N MET A 1162 -7.39 -36.09 -59.09
CA MET A 1162 -7.94 -34.78 -59.41
C MET A 1162 -7.26 -33.69 -58.56
N ALA A 1163 -7.03 -32.52 -59.16
CA ALA A 1163 -6.58 -31.30 -58.49
C ALA A 1163 -7.43 -30.11 -58.94
N LEU A 1164 -7.45 -29.05 -58.13
CA LEU A 1164 -8.12 -27.80 -58.49
C LEU A 1164 -7.19 -26.91 -59.31
N SER A 1165 -7.67 -26.48 -60.47
CA SER A 1165 -7.06 -25.45 -61.31
C SER A 1165 -7.83 -24.14 -61.10
N VAL A 1166 -7.09 -23.07 -60.86
CA VAL A 1166 -7.62 -21.75 -60.51
C VAL A 1166 -7.15 -20.73 -61.55
N ASP A 1167 -8.10 -20.04 -62.17
CA ASP A 1167 -7.86 -18.96 -63.12
C ASP A 1167 -8.52 -17.67 -62.61
N ILE A 1168 -7.75 -16.59 -62.44
CA ILE A 1168 -8.30 -15.29 -61.98
C ILE A 1168 -8.81 -14.50 -63.19
N LEU A 1169 -10.09 -14.11 -63.15
CA LEU A 1169 -10.77 -13.38 -64.22
C LEU A 1169 -10.64 -11.87 -64.05
N LYS A 1170 -10.60 -11.12 -65.16
CA LYS A 1170 -10.65 -9.65 -65.17
C LYS A 1170 -12.11 -9.14 -65.14
N LYS A 1171 -12.91 -9.64 -64.20
CA LYS A 1171 -14.34 -9.33 -64.04
C LYS A 1171 -14.70 -9.17 -62.57
N ASN A 1172 -15.66 -8.29 -62.28
CA ASN A 1172 -16.22 -8.09 -60.94
C ASN A 1172 -17.51 -8.90 -60.76
N VAL A 1173 -17.99 -9.03 -59.52
CA VAL A 1173 -19.19 -9.83 -59.15
C VAL A 1173 -20.42 -9.44 -59.98
N GLU A 1174 -20.60 -8.15 -60.21
CA GLU A 1174 -21.72 -7.59 -60.98
C GLU A 1174 -21.71 -7.99 -62.47
N ASP A 1175 -20.55 -8.38 -63.01
CA ASP A 1175 -20.38 -8.75 -64.42
C ASP A 1175 -20.78 -10.21 -64.71
N ILE A 1176 -21.09 -11.02 -63.67
CA ILE A 1176 -21.44 -12.44 -63.80
C ILE A 1176 -22.96 -12.63 -63.76
N GLN A 1177 -23.53 -13.02 -64.90
CA GLN A 1177 -24.98 -13.21 -65.05
C GLN A 1177 -25.45 -14.67 -64.88
N ALA A 1178 -24.55 -15.65 -64.97
CA ALA A 1178 -24.86 -17.07 -64.88
C ALA A 1178 -23.68 -17.88 -64.32
N PRO A 1179 -23.93 -19.03 -63.66
CA PRO A 1179 -22.85 -19.92 -63.20
C PRO A 1179 -22.11 -20.57 -64.38
N PRO A 1180 -20.85 -20.99 -64.21
CA PRO A 1180 -20.09 -21.63 -65.28
C PRO A 1180 -20.64 -23.04 -65.58
N ARG A 1181 -20.45 -23.51 -66.82
CA ARG A 1181 -20.86 -24.87 -67.23
C ARG A 1181 -20.09 -25.98 -66.50
N GLU A 1182 -18.87 -25.68 -66.06
CA GLU A 1182 -17.97 -26.59 -65.35
C GLU A 1182 -17.19 -25.79 -64.30
N GLY A 1183 -17.10 -26.32 -63.08
CA GLY A 1183 -16.48 -25.61 -61.96
C GLY A 1183 -17.42 -24.58 -61.34
N THR A 1184 -16.85 -23.58 -60.66
CA THR A 1184 -17.58 -22.52 -59.97
C THR A 1184 -16.81 -21.18 -60.03
N TYR A 1185 -17.53 -20.07 -59.89
CA TYR A 1185 -16.94 -18.75 -59.68
C TYR A 1185 -16.92 -18.44 -58.19
N LEU A 1186 -15.76 -18.08 -57.66
CA LEU A 1186 -15.58 -17.67 -56.27
C LEU A 1186 -15.37 -16.15 -56.20
N SER A 1187 -15.92 -15.57 -55.14
CA SER A 1187 -15.83 -14.12 -54.85
C SER A 1187 -15.48 -13.90 -53.38
N ASN A 1188 -15.04 -12.67 -53.06
CA ASN A 1188 -14.65 -12.23 -51.71
C ASN A 1188 -13.49 -13.04 -51.11
N LEU A 1189 -12.43 -13.23 -51.89
CA LEU A 1189 -11.13 -13.68 -51.38
C LEU A 1189 -10.19 -12.49 -51.29
N PHE A 1190 -9.33 -12.46 -50.28
CA PHE A 1190 -8.39 -11.38 -50.02
C PHE A 1190 -6.97 -11.92 -50.10
N MET A 1191 -6.02 -11.11 -50.57
CA MET A 1191 -4.61 -11.47 -50.62
C MET A 1191 -3.88 -10.77 -49.48
N GLU A 1192 -3.12 -11.52 -48.68
CA GLU A 1192 -2.29 -10.97 -47.61
C GLU A 1192 -0.81 -10.98 -48.05
N GLY A 1193 -0.08 -9.90 -47.77
CA GLY A 1193 1.35 -9.77 -48.10
C GLY A 1193 1.68 -9.44 -49.57
N ALA A 1194 0.69 -9.52 -50.47
CA ALA A 1194 0.83 -9.17 -51.88
C ALA A 1194 -0.50 -8.66 -52.44
N ARG A 1195 -0.51 -8.25 -53.72
CA ARG A 1195 -1.73 -7.92 -54.46
C ARG A 1195 -1.76 -8.60 -55.82
N TRP A 1196 -2.97 -8.72 -56.37
CA TRP A 1196 -3.13 -9.15 -57.76
C TRP A 1196 -3.07 -7.95 -58.71
N ASP A 1197 -2.16 -7.98 -59.69
CA ASP A 1197 -2.15 -6.96 -60.76
C ASP A 1197 -3.07 -7.37 -61.91
N LEU A 1198 -4.19 -6.65 -62.05
CA LEU A 1198 -5.17 -6.84 -63.12
C LEU A 1198 -4.60 -6.66 -64.53
N GLN A 1199 -3.61 -5.77 -64.70
CA GLN A 1199 -3.03 -5.51 -66.01
C GLN A 1199 -2.09 -6.65 -66.40
N ALA A 1200 -1.15 -6.97 -65.51
CA ALA A 1200 -0.14 -8.01 -65.72
C ALA A 1200 -0.68 -9.45 -65.60
N GLY A 1201 -1.78 -9.66 -64.88
CA GLY A 1201 -2.37 -10.99 -64.65
C GLY A 1201 -1.49 -11.89 -63.79
N CYS A 1202 -0.78 -11.32 -62.81
CA CYS A 1202 0.11 -12.02 -61.89
C CYS A 1202 0.16 -11.33 -60.52
N ILE A 1203 0.75 -12.01 -59.53
CA ILE A 1203 1.06 -11.44 -58.22
C ILE A 1203 2.04 -10.28 -58.38
N ALA A 1204 1.83 -9.21 -57.62
CA ALA A 1204 2.70 -8.05 -57.49
C ALA A 1204 2.80 -7.62 -56.02
N GLU A 1205 3.78 -6.77 -55.68
CA GLU A 1205 3.92 -6.22 -54.33
C GLU A 1205 2.69 -5.38 -53.93
N SER A 1206 2.29 -5.51 -52.67
CA SER A 1206 1.16 -4.75 -52.13
C SER A 1206 1.44 -3.25 -52.13
N LYS A 1207 0.38 -2.44 -52.08
CA LYS A 1207 0.52 -1.00 -51.85
C LYS A 1207 0.57 -0.74 -50.35
N LEU A 1208 1.31 0.28 -49.93
CA LEU A 1208 1.35 0.66 -48.52
C LEU A 1208 -0.08 0.90 -48.00
N LYS A 1209 -0.40 0.34 -46.81
CA LYS A 1209 -1.69 0.40 -46.11
C LYS A 1209 -2.86 -0.36 -46.71
N ASP A 1210 -2.70 -0.92 -47.90
CA ASP A 1210 -3.64 -1.90 -48.45
C ASP A 1210 -3.27 -3.29 -47.89
N LEU A 1211 -3.80 -3.59 -46.69
CA LEU A 1211 -3.43 -4.79 -45.92
C LEU A 1211 -3.94 -6.06 -46.60
N LEU A 1212 -5.20 -6.04 -47.01
CA LEU A 1212 -5.95 -7.19 -47.55
C LEU A 1212 -6.64 -6.82 -48.86
N PRO A 1213 -5.89 -6.56 -49.95
CA PRO A 1213 -6.46 -6.30 -51.26
C PRO A 1213 -7.38 -7.44 -51.70
N ALA A 1214 -8.61 -7.10 -52.08
CA ALA A 1214 -9.58 -8.05 -52.61
C ALA A 1214 -9.13 -8.61 -53.97
N LEU A 1215 -9.25 -9.93 -54.14
CA LEU A 1215 -9.06 -10.55 -55.43
C LEU A 1215 -10.29 -10.37 -56.32
N PRO A 1216 -10.07 -10.23 -57.64
CA PRO A 1216 -11.11 -10.42 -58.64
C PRO A 1216 -11.67 -11.85 -58.62
N ILE A 1217 -12.73 -12.10 -59.40
CA ILE A 1217 -13.39 -13.41 -59.44
C ILE A 1217 -12.42 -14.52 -59.80
N LEU A 1218 -12.40 -15.57 -58.98
CA LEU A 1218 -11.63 -16.78 -59.23
C LEU A 1218 -12.53 -17.82 -59.92
N TYR A 1219 -12.09 -18.32 -61.06
CA TYR A 1219 -12.70 -19.47 -61.72
C TYR A 1219 -11.99 -20.74 -61.26
N VAL A 1220 -12.70 -21.60 -60.54
CA VAL A 1220 -12.17 -22.85 -59.99
C VAL A 1220 -12.79 -24.04 -60.71
N LYS A 1221 -11.94 -24.90 -61.27
CA LYS A 1221 -12.34 -26.14 -61.95
C LYS A 1221 -11.47 -27.31 -61.51
N ALA A 1222 -12.00 -28.51 -61.50
CA ALA A 1222 -11.23 -29.72 -61.21
C ALA A 1222 -10.65 -30.32 -62.50
N VAL A 1223 -9.35 -30.61 -62.50
CA VAL A 1223 -8.60 -31.22 -63.61
C VAL A 1223 -7.72 -32.37 -63.11
N PRO A 1224 -7.35 -33.35 -63.96
CA PRO A 1224 -6.36 -34.35 -63.60
C PRO A 1224 -5.01 -33.69 -63.24
N ILE A 1225 -4.31 -34.22 -62.22
CA ILE A 1225 -3.02 -33.67 -61.72
C ILE A 1225 -2.00 -33.47 -62.85
N GLU A 1226 -1.96 -34.39 -63.82
CA GLU A 1226 -1.05 -34.33 -64.98
C GLU A 1226 -1.27 -33.09 -65.88
N ARG A 1227 -2.45 -32.46 -65.81
CA ARG A 1227 -2.81 -31.26 -66.58
C ARG A 1227 -2.60 -29.96 -65.80
N LEU A 1228 -2.09 -30.03 -64.57
CA LEU A 1228 -1.86 -28.85 -63.73
C LEU A 1228 -0.57 -28.14 -64.15
N GLU A 1229 -0.66 -26.85 -64.51
CA GLU A 1229 0.51 -26.04 -64.81
C GLU A 1229 1.23 -25.64 -63.50
N THR A 1230 2.52 -25.95 -63.41
CA THR A 1230 3.37 -25.64 -62.23
C THR A 1230 4.48 -24.63 -62.53
N LYS A 1231 4.75 -24.33 -63.81
CA LYS A 1231 5.81 -23.41 -64.20
C LYS A 1231 5.36 -21.95 -64.04
N ASN A 1232 6.20 -21.11 -63.44
CA ASN A 1232 5.90 -19.70 -63.13
C ASN A 1232 4.63 -19.51 -62.27
N MET A 1233 4.35 -20.50 -61.42
CA MET A 1233 3.25 -20.48 -60.46
C MET A 1233 3.81 -20.42 -59.04
N TYR A 1234 3.12 -19.69 -58.18
CA TYR A 1234 3.30 -19.70 -56.74
C TYR A 1234 2.18 -20.55 -56.12
N GLU A 1235 2.57 -21.54 -55.33
CA GLU A 1235 1.66 -22.36 -54.53
C GLU A 1235 1.20 -21.54 -53.32
N CYS A 1236 0.08 -20.83 -53.47
CA CYS A 1236 -0.43 -19.93 -52.46
C CYS A 1236 -1.37 -20.68 -51.50
N PRO A 1237 -1.07 -20.74 -50.19
CA PRO A 1237 -1.97 -21.33 -49.21
C PRO A 1237 -3.22 -20.45 -49.02
N VAL A 1238 -4.37 -21.09 -48.77
CA VAL A 1238 -5.67 -20.46 -48.52
C VAL A 1238 -6.10 -20.76 -47.09
N TYR A 1239 -6.40 -19.73 -46.31
CA TYR A 1239 -6.85 -19.85 -44.92
C TYR A 1239 -8.23 -19.20 -44.73
N LYS A 1240 -8.97 -19.65 -43.71
CA LYS A 1240 -10.26 -19.02 -43.35
C LYS A 1240 -10.06 -17.58 -42.84
N THR A 1241 -9.10 -17.40 -41.94
CA THR A 1241 -8.79 -16.12 -41.27
C THR A 1241 -7.28 -15.86 -41.27
N ALA A 1242 -6.88 -14.64 -40.90
CA ALA A 1242 -5.48 -14.23 -40.75
C ALA A 1242 -4.72 -14.97 -39.64
N GLU A 1243 -5.39 -15.74 -38.76
CA GLU A 1243 -4.72 -16.57 -37.74
C GLU A 1243 -3.94 -17.76 -38.33
N ARG A 1244 -4.21 -18.11 -39.59
CA ARG A 1244 -3.57 -19.21 -40.34
C ARG A 1244 -3.54 -20.51 -39.53
N GLY A 1245 -2.50 -21.35 -39.68
CA GLY A 1245 -2.32 -22.61 -38.95
C GLY A 1245 -3.50 -23.57 -39.07
N PRO A 1246 -4.30 -23.79 -37.99
CA PRO A 1246 -5.46 -24.70 -38.01
C PRO A 1246 -6.55 -24.30 -39.02
N ASN A 1247 -6.54 -23.05 -39.49
CA ASN A 1247 -7.52 -22.52 -40.45
C ASN A 1247 -7.17 -22.79 -41.91
N TYR A 1248 -6.18 -23.64 -42.21
CA TYR A 1248 -5.80 -24.02 -43.57
C TYR A 1248 -6.96 -24.70 -44.30
N VAL A 1249 -7.27 -24.21 -45.50
CA VAL A 1249 -8.37 -24.69 -46.35
C VAL A 1249 -7.82 -25.50 -47.52
N TRP A 1250 -7.03 -24.88 -48.40
CA TRP A 1250 -6.52 -25.50 -49.63
C TRP A 1250 -5.28 -24.75 -50.16
N THR A 1251 -4.67 -25.22 -51.25
CA THR A 1251 -3.57 -24.54 -51.96
C THR A 1251 -3.99 -24.17 -53.39
N PHE A 1252 -3.85 -22.89 -53.77
CA PHE A 1252 -4.14 -22.39 -55.11
C PHE A 1252 -2.86 -21.96 -55.83
N ASN A 1253 -2.67 -22.43 -57.07
CA ASN A 1253 -1.52 -22.09 -57.90
C ASN A 1253 -1.78 -20.77 -58.64
N LEU A 1254 -1.06 -19.72 -58.26
CA LEU A 1254 -1.23 -18.36 -58.78
C LEU A 1254 -0.05 -17.96 -59.67
N ARG A 1255 -0.31 -17.22 -60.75
CA ARG A 1255 0.76 -16.80 -61.69
C ARG A 1255 1.69 -15.76 -61.06
N THR A 1256 3.00 -15.94 -61.24
CA THR A 1256 4.04 -14.99 -60.79
C THR A 1256 5.07 -14.71 -61.90
N LYS A 1257 5.62 -13.49 -61.91
CA LYS A 1257 6.81 -13.13 -62.71
C LYS A 1257 8.11 -13.25 -61.92
N ASP A 1258 8.04 -13.01 -60.62
CA ASP A 1258 9.17 -13.12 -59.69
C ASP A 1258 9.38 -14.57 -59.25
N HIS A 1259 10.58 -14.88 -58.72
CA HIS A 1259 10.88 -16.18 -58.15
C HIS A 1259 9.99 -16.47 -56.93
N GLN A 1260 9.57 -17.73 -56.76
CA GLN A 1260 8.62 -18.10 -55.69
C GLN A 1260 9.13 -17.76 -54.28
N ASN A 1261 10.46 -17.77 -54.07
CA ASN A 1261 11.07 -17.52 -52.76
C ASN A 1261 10.70 -16.15 -52.19
N LYS A 1262 10.56 -15.13 -53.06
CA LYS A 1262 10.11 -13.79 -52.66
C LYS A 1262 8.75 -13.82 -51.96
N TRP A 1263 7.81 -14.60 -52.49
CA TRP A 1263 6.45 -14.70 -51.94
C TRP A 1263 6.37 -15.61 -50.72
N ILE A 1264 7.23 -16.63 -50.65
CA ILE A 1264 7.39 -17.46 -49.44
C ILE A 1264 7.90 -16.59 -48.28
N LEU A 1265 8.98 -15.82 -48.49
CA LEU A 1265 9.53 -14.91 -47.47
C LEU A 1265 8.54 -13.80 -47.12
N GLY A 1266 7.81 -13.26 -48.10
CA GLY A 1266 6.75 -12.27 -47.88
C GLY A 1266 5.53 -12.80 -47.11
N GLY A 1267 5.47 -14.11 -46.85
CA GLY A 1267 4.37 -14.75 -46.15
C GLY A 1267 3.05 -14.60 -46.89
N VAL A 1268 3.04 -14.69 -48.22
CA VAL A 1268 1.84 -14.44 -49.03
C VAL A 1268 0.81 -15.55 -48.86
N ALA A 1269 -0.43 -15.17 -48.60
CA ALA A 1269 -1.53 -16.11 -48.45
C ALA A 1269 -2.85 -15.54 -49.00
N LEU A 1270 -3.82 -16.42 -49.25
CA LEU A 1270 -5.20 -16.04 -49.52
C LEU A 1270 -6.05 -16.21 -48.26
N LEU A 1271 -6.88 -15.21 -47.94
CA LEU A 1271 -7.81 -15.25 -46.83
C LEU A 1271 -9.26 -15.25 -47.36
N LEU A 1272 -10.13 -15.99 -46.69
CA LEU A 1272 -11.56 -16.03 -47.02
C LEU A 1272 -12.39 -14.94 -46.33
N GLN A 1273 -11.82 -14.29 -45.33
CA GLN A 1273 -12.44 -13.23 -44.55
C GLN A 1273 -11.43 -12.08 -44.35
N ASN A 1274 -11.94 -10.86 -44.37
CA ASN A 1274 -11.21 -9.62 -44.08
C ASN A 1274 -11.21 -9.32 -42.58
#